data_AF-A0A937P481-F1
#
_entry.id   AF-A0A937P481-F1
#
_cell.length_a   1.000
_cell.length_b   1.000
_cell.length_c   1.000
_cell.angle_alpha   90.00
_cell.angle_beta   90.00
_cell.angle_gamma   90.00
#
_symmetry.space_group_name_H-M   'P 1'
#
loop_
_entity.id
_entity.type
_entity.pdbx_description
1 polymer ?
#
loop_
_entity_poly.entity_id
_entity_poly.type
_entity_poly.pdbx_seq_one_letter_code
_entity_poly.pdbx_strand_id
1 'polypeptide(L)'
;MKNLIYKTTLVLSFLIISFYGVNAAVYHSTAAGGNWHETTTWEEGAVPTATDDVIITGPGNVIVYDNSHECNNITVESGAILQNRLSASRTLLVHGNVTNNGTITNSHTSWHFTITMEGNIENNGNWEAYTTELVGTGTHTLSSGASNTFSGYEFIADAATGNLTALTDLTFYDCRVNLNNKSLELSATKGAGFYLISDTKTAYLQNAIVTGNNNILYLENDAYLQTVELNDCTLEGNVLIRGDYCVFNGDIFVEDTLSNSTNVTSKLIVNGTLTNNGIITHSNFNFTIYCFSDVVNNGTWDNNYLYFAGSTTQNISCLNDHYFSCPLVEDTSSTSISPLNALTKVSFIGAQVDLNWGEFICNNNEIYVSGGARVRETVFSDITAGGEFIASNNVEMNGETVIKDTLTNPSGTYTTLKFDGNLANNGVIVIGGFGLYLDITGNIVNNGEWTTSRTNFTGTTTQYVTLGAGKEFACGEFNDMDDSFPVEAITDLYFSNTILDMNGSEIIFPVTKGLTLSLADGRIRDGRYSMNNGTLFMEEGADIGTDAVITDVTITGNMILYGSNILFEGEIVNQDTLQTANSITMTFDIDGNFTNNGVFQNPASSFNTNVYITGNITNNGDWIDINTHLSGTSTHEIYQAPGKEFYGEYFYADAGTGITTATTSINFRNCMVDFNDGYLVIQGDLSVSEKYLDHVVLTGNTNQLFMDDNARLVNSTVEDVVIAGKVQLGSTNTFTGDIVVQDTLINYTNTTASLTIEGNITNNGRILNGPSFNLTINSHGNIINNGEWSNHALYMAGTADQYVSCINGNEFSVNQFNDTDIASEIIVDGDVSFFGSVIDLNGAELAMQTGGKFRLTSEDGNTSGIFYGTITGGDFEYEGNDYAYLTNFTIEPDVTLTGNIRVGSSVNFTGSIDVRDTLRSRINTSATLNVGGRIVNNGHIDNGNWNFYIDCQGHIINNGTWENYQTDLNGVDDQLIYLIAGKEIEGTFRFDAMIDDPPYQWKWNGTDLNSPDFTGENTDMLIWNVPVSNDYYGYFGCQGAVDTSRNILIRSGIIIDPAVQLQGPYNGVDMDTGLSAQGLIPLTQPFNIAPWNYNGDETVTSIPSDIVDWILVELRETTGGPETATADSIVMRRALMLRNDGRAVDPWHQTPELKYDIELNDNIYLIIWHRNHLGVMSAVPISDGDSPAFYDFSKSVDKAYGGADAQADLGNGVYGMMGGDADYSQTITEQDKLGFWTPNAGTQVDYQTYDFNLDGQINNQGKNQAWSKNLGAQTQVPE
;
A
#
# COMPACT_ATOMS: atom_id res chain seq x y z
N MET A 1 -79.26 39.35 38.44
CA MET A 1 -79.90 40.70 38.46
C MET A 1 -80.95 40.73 39.59
N LYS A 2 -81.41 41.92 40.03
CA LYS A 2 -82.18 42.13 41.27
C LYS A 2 -83.66 41.69 41.23
N ASN A 3 -84.18 41.19 42.37
CA ASN A 3 -85.57 41.26 42.89
C ASN A 3 -86.71 40.65 42.00
N LEU A 4 -87.90 40.27 42.50
CA LEU A 4 -88.73 40.74 43.62
C LEU A 4 -89.76 39.68 44.11
N ILE A 5 -90.40 39.92 45.26
CA ILE A 5 -91.36 39.07 46.02
C ILE A 5 -92.85 39.42 45.67
N TYR A 6 -93.84 38.63 46.17
CA TYR A 6 -95.30 38.92 46.38
C TYR A 6 -96.30 38.45 45.28
N LYS A 7 -97.58 38.03 45.54
CA LYS A 7 -98.33 37.51 46.73
C LYS A 7 -99.75 36.99 46.34
N THR A 8 -100.25 35.98 47.05
CA THR A 8 -101.66 35.70 47.50
C THR A 8 -102.95 36.18 46.78
N THR A 9 -103.91 35.23 46.71
CA THR A 9 -105.39 35.31 46.91
C THR A 9 -106.33 36.05 45.94
N LEU A 10 -107.39 35.33 45.51
CA LEU A 10 -108.79 35.80 45.64
C LEU A 10 -109.75 34.66 46.02
N VAL A 11 -111.04 34.96 46.25
CA VAL A 11 -111.74 34.54 47.49
C VAL A 11 -113.28 34.37 47.33
N LEU A 12 -113.84 33.31 47.96
CA LEU A 12 -115.22 33.07 48.47
C LEU A 12 -116.51 33.33 47.64
N SER A 13 -117.45 32.36 47.69
CA SER A 13 -118.82 32.59 48.23
C SER A 13 -119.51 31.29 48.71
N PHE A 14 -120.39 31.38 49.70
CA PHE A 14 -121.10 30.30 50.43
C PHE A 14 -122.32 29.73 49.64
N LEU A 15 -122.98 28.59 49.97
CA LEU A 15 -123.44 28.15 51.31
C LEU A 15 -123.80 26.63 51.41
N ILE A 16 -123.18 25.95 52.38
CA ILE A 16 -123.66 24.80 53.21
C ILE A 16 -124.40 23.62 52.53
N ILE A 17 -123.68 22.49 52.40
CA ILE A 17 -124.10 21.18 52.95
C ILE A 17 -122.90 20.64 53.75
N SER A 18 -123.14 20.07 54.93
CA SER A 18 -122.09 19.55 55.82
C SER A 18 -121.54 18.20 55.34
N PHE A 19 -120.25 18.18 54.97
CA PHE A 19 -119.43 16.97 55.01
C PHE A 19 -118.33 17.19 56.05
N TYR A 20 -118.23 16.29 57.03
CA TYR A 20 -117.10 16.27 57.96
C TYR A 20 -115.88 15.70 57.22
N GLY A 21 -114.88 16.54 56.97
CA GLY A 21 -113.52 16.05 56.77
C GLY A 21 -112.97 15.61 58.12
N VAL A 22 -112.57 14.35 58.23
CA VAL A 22 -111.87 13.85 59.41
C VAL A 22 -110.41 14.28 59.28
N ASN A 23 -110.01 15.28 60.05
CA ASN A 23 -108.59 15.41 60.39
C ASN A 23 -108.20 14.19 61.22
N ALA A 24 -106.97 13.67 61.03
CA ALA A 24 -106.39 12.73 61.98
C ALA A 24 -106.53 13.30 63.40
N ALA A 25 -107.08 12.52 64.33
CA ALA A 25 -107.15 12.93 65.71
C ALA A 25 -105.75 12.78 66.32
N VAL A 26 -105.28 13.79 67.05
CA VAL A 26 -103.97 13.75 67.71
C VAL A 26 -104.17 13.18 69.11
N TYR A 27 -103.48 12.09 69.42
CA TYR A 27 -103.52 11.40 70.70
C TYR A 27 -102.21 11.58 71.47
N HIS A 28 -102.30 12.00 72.73
CA HIS A 28 -101.14 12.23 73.59
C HIS A 28 -101.04 11.10 74.61
N SER A 29 -99.85 10.51 74.78
CA SER A 29 -99.65 9.61 75.91
C SER A 29 -99.61 10.40 77.22
N THR A 30 -100.21 9.88 78.27
CA THR A 30 -100.07 10.47 79.61
C THR A 30 -98.60 10.41 80.04
N ALA A 31 -98.16 11.36 80.86
CA ALA A 31 -96.77 11.41 81.35
C ALA A 31 -96.32 10.19 82.19
N ALA A 32 -97.24 9.28 82.55
CA ALA A 32 -96.94 8.02 83.23
C ALA A 32 -96.63 6.85 82.27
N GLY A 33 -96.87 7.01 80.97
CA GLY A 33 -96.80 5.91 79.99
C GLY A 33 -97.91 4.87 80.17
N GLY A 34 -97.71 3.69 79.59
CA GLY A 34 -98.68 2.58 79.68
C GLY A 34 -98.66 1.63 78.48
N ASN A 35 -99.52 0.61 78.49
CA ASN A 35 -99.68 -0.30 77.35
C ASN A 35 -100.53 0.38 76.26
N TRP A 36 -100.13 0.30 74.99
CA TRP A 36 -100.83 0.97 73.88
C TRP A 36 -102.34 0.68 73.82
N HIS A 37 -102.76 -0.57 74.07
CA HIS A 37 -104.17 -0.98 74.05
C HIS A 37 -105.03 -0.53 75.25
N GLU A 38 -104.43 0.11 76.25
CA GLU A 38 -105.16 0.61 77.43
C GLU A 38 -105.59 2.05 77.20
N THR A 39 -106.89 2.34 77.37
CA THR A 39 -107.41 3.72 77.24
C THR A 39 -106.86 4.69 78.29
N THR A 40 -106.21 4.18 79.35
CA THR A 40 -105.55 4.97 80.39
C THR A 40 -104.14 5.43 80.02
N THR A 41 -103.57 4.90 78.93
CA THR A 41 -102.27 5.34 78.39
C THR A 41 -102.39 6.69 77.67
N TRP A 42 -103.60 7.07 77.25
CA TRP A 42 -103.88 8.21 76.36
C TRP A 42 -104.72 9.28 77.04
N GLU A 43 -104.37 10.56 76.88
CA GLU A 43 -105.08 11.68 77.52
C GLU A 43 -106.51 11.84 77.01
N GLU A 44 -106.76 11.43 75.77
CA GLU A 44 -108.05 11.45 75.08
C GLU A 44 -108.99 10.31 75.55
N GLY A 45 -108.49 9.35 76.34
CA GLY A 45 -109.31 8.27 76.92
C GLY A 45 -109.77 7.19 75.93
N ALA A 46 -109.13 7.11 74.76
CA ALA A 46 -109.35 6.09 73.73
C ALA A 46 -108.00 5.61 73.15
N VAL A 47 -107.99 4.45 72.49
CA VAL A 47 -106.78 3.86 71.89
C VAL A 47 -106.62 4.37 70.44
N PRO A 48 -105.44 4.85 70.03
CA PRO A 48 -105.17 5.27 68.64
C PRO A 48 -105.35 4.15 67.62
N THR A 49 -105.75 4.54 66.41
CA THR A 49 -105.96 3.66 65.25
C THR A 49 -105.14 4.14 64.04
N ALA A 50 -105.13 3.37 62.94
CA ALA A 50 -104.42 3.68 61.69
C ALA A 50 -104.59 5.11 61.16
N THR A 51 -105.69 5.80 61.46
CA THR A 51 -106.00 7.16 60.98
C THR A 51 -105.62 8.27 61.95
N ASP A 52 -105.10 7.94 63.12
CA ASP A 52 -104.85 8.87 64.22
C ASP A 52 -103.36 9.21 64.36
N ASP A 53 -103.04 10.47 64.58
CA ASP A 53 -101.67 10.92 64.84
C ASP A 53 -101.34 10.73 66.33
N VAL A 54 -100.15 10.25 66.65
CA VAL A 54 -99.74 9.92 68.01
C VAL A 54 -98.60 10.82 68.47
N ILE A 55 -98.67 11.34 69.69
CA ILE A 55 -97.59 12.08 70.35
C ILE A 55 -97.30 11.40 71.69
N ILE A 56 -96.10 10.81 71.82
CA ILE A 56 -95.63 10.18 73.05
C ILE A 56 -94.99 11.28 73.91
N THR A 57 -95.62 11.61 75.05
CA THR A 57 -95.21 12.68 75.97
C THR A 57 -94.82 12.14 77.34
N GLY A 58 -93.85 12.80 77.98
CA GLY A 58 -93.40 12.53 79.35
C GLY A 58 -92.56 11.26 79.54
N PRO A 59 -91.93 11.09 80.72
CA PRO A 59 -90.86 10.12 80.95
C PRO A 59 -91.31 8.67 81.15
N GLY A 60 -92.62 8.40 81.08
CA GLY A 60 -93.17 7.05 81.22
C GLY A 60 -93.14 6.28 79.90
N ASN A 61 -92.73 5.01 79.96
CA ASN A 61 -92.61 4.19 78.75
C ASN A 61 -94.00 3.86 78.16
N VAL A 62 -94.22 4.19 76.90
CA VAL A 62 -95.32 3.63 76.11
C VAL A 62 -94.90 2.29 75.53
N ILE A 63 -95.72 1.27 75.80
CA ILE A 63 -95.42 -0.14 75.56
C ILE A 63 -96.30 -0.67 74.44
N VAL A 64 -95.69 -0.98 73.30
CA VAL A 64 -96.30 -1.75 72.21
C VAL A 64 -96.51 -3.19 72.71
N TYR A 65 -97.76 -3.57 72.95
CA TYR A 65 -98.10 -4.75 73.76
C TYR A 65 -98.35 -6.02 72.93
N ASP A 66 -98.96 -5.87 71.76
CA ASP A 66 -99.16 -6.88 70.72
C ASP A 66 -98.91 -6.28 69.33
N ASN A 67 -99.15 -7.05 68.26
CA ASN A 67 -98.80 -6.69 66.88
C ASN A 67 -99.98 -6.04 66.11
N SER A 68 -101.09 -5.69 66.78
CA SER A 68 -102.23 -5.02 66.14
C SER A 68 -102.21 -3.49 66.35
N HIS A 69 -101.10 -2.94 66.85
CA HIS A 69 -100.99 -1.51 67.14
C HIS A 69 -100.51 -0.77 65.90
N GLU A 70 -101.25 0.27 65.55
CA GLU A 70 -101.02 1.08 64.36
C GLU A 70 -101.44 2.54 64.59
N CYS A 71 -100.83 3.46 63.86
CA CYS A 71 -101.16 4.89 63.85
C CYS A 71 -100.88 5.52 62.48
N ASN A 72 -101.36 6.74 62.26
CA ASN A 72 -101.05 7.56 61.09
C ASN A 72 -99.63 8.11 61.22
N ASN A 73 -99.42 9.31 61.77
CA ASN A 73 -98.07 9.78 62.15
C ASN A 73 -97.75 9.43 63.61
N ILE A 74 -96.47 9.39 63.99
CA ILE A 74 -96.05 9.36 65.40
C ILE A 74 -94.88 10.31 65.68
N THR A 75 -95.04 11.11 66.74
CA THR A 75 -94.00 11.96 67.33
C THR A 75 -93.63 11.42 68.70
N VAL A 76 -92.34 11.20 68.97
CA VAL A 76 -91.86 10.91 70.33
C VAL A 76 -91.20 12.18 70.87
N GLU A 77 -91.73 12.76 71.94
CA GLU A 77 -91.19 14.01 72.50
C GLU A 77 -89.90 13.79 73.30
N SER A 78 -89.18 14.89 73.57
CA SER A 78 -87.93 14.84 74.32
C SER A 78 -88.12 14.31 75.74
N GLY A 79 -87.33 13.29 76.08
CA GLY A 79 -87.43 12.56 77.35
C GLY A 79 -88.50 11.47 77.40
N ALA A 80 -89.30 11.29 76.34
CA ALA A 80 -90.31 10.24 76.26
C ALA A 80 -89.76 8.93 75.66
N ILE A 81 -90.34 7.79 76.03
CA ILE A 81 -89.81 6.45 75.70
C ILE A 81 -90.88 5.59 75.03
N LEU A 82 -90.60 5.09 73.82
CA LEU A 82 -91.40 4.10 73.09
C LEU A 82 -90.64 2.76 73.02
N GLN A 83 -91.27 1.66 73.42
CA GLN A 83 -90.66 0.33 73.41
C GLN A 83 -91.66 -0.81 73.20
N ASN A 84 -91.15 -2.02 72.90
CA ASN A 84 -91.96 -3.24 72.97
C ASN A 84 -92.22 -3.70 74.42
N ARG A 85 -93.15 -4.65 74.56
CA ARG A 85 -93.41 -5.38 75.80
C ARG A 85 -92.25 -6.32 76.18
N LEU A 86 -91.85 -6.25 77.46
CA LEU A 86 -91.02 -7.28 78.11
C LEU A 86 -91.53 -8.70 77.81
N SER A 87 -90.63 -9.58 77.38
CA SER A 87 -90.88 -11.00 77.04
C SER A 87 -91.59 -11.28 75.70
N ALA A 88 -91.70 -10.31 74.78
CA ALA A 88 -92.20 -10.58 73.43
C ALA A 88 -91.60 -9.65 72.36
N SER A 89 -91.22 -10.19 71.20
CA SER A 89 -90.97 -9.38 70.01
C SER A 89 -92.29 -8.78 69.49
N ARG A 90 -92.28 -7.51 69.08
CA ARG A 90 -93.49 -6.74 68.71
C ARG A 90 -93.24 -5.83 67.53
N THR A 91 -94.29 -5.61 66.76
CA THR A 91 -94.31 -4.69 65.60
C THR A 91 -95.29 -3.56 65.86
N LEU A 92 -94.90 -2.33 65.56
CA LEU A 92 -95.77 -1.16 65.42
C LEU A 92 -95.81 -0.77 63.94
N LEU A 93 -97.00 -0.57 63.39
CA LEU A 93 -97.20 -0.09 62.02
C LEU A 93 -97.55 1.41 62.00
N VAL A 94 -96.83 2.21 61.23
CA VAL A 94 -97.03 3.66 61.09
C VAL A 94 -97.36 3.98 59.64
N HIS A 95 -98.61 4.37 59.34
CA HIS A 95 -99.07 4.67 57.97
C HIS A 95 -98.55 6.02 57.44
N GLY A 96 -97.91 6.82 58.28
CA GLY A 96 -97.33 8.13 58.00
C GLY A 96 -95.92 8.31 58.57
N ASN A 97 -95.58 9.54 58.96
CA ASN A 97 -94.22 9.93 59.35
C ASN A 97 -93.88 9.56 60.79
N VAL A 98 -92.59 9.36 61.06
CA VAL A 98 -92.03 9.21 62.41
C VAL A 98 -91.08 10.36 62.72
N THR A 99 -91.40 11.15 63.75
CA THR A 99 -90.53 12.21 64.29
C THR A 99 -90.08 11.82 65.70
N ASN A 100 -88.83 11.39 65.87
CA ASN A 100 -88.26 11.02 67.16
C ASN A 100 -87.44 12.19 67.74
N ASN A 101 -87.85 12.73 68.90
CA ASN A 101 -87.04 13.65 69.72
C ASN A 101 -86.70 13.03 71.09
N GLY A 102 -87.16 11.81 71.36
CA GLY A 102 -87.03 11.09 72.64
C GLY A 102 -86.20 9.83 72.52
N THR A 103 -86.76 8.69 72.91
CA THR A 103 -86.08 7.39 72.83
C THR A 103 -87.03 6.32 72.28
N ILE A 104 -86.66 5.70 71.16
CA ILE A 104 -87.32 4.51 70.62
C ILE A 104 -86.37 3.33 70.86
N THR A 105 -86.72 2.35 71.69
CA THR A 105 -85.76 1.32 72.14
C THR A 105 -86.38 -0.07 72.38
N ASN A 106 -85.52 -1.07 72.56
CA ASN A 106 -85.91 -2.43 72.93
C ASN A 106 -86.01 -2.57 74.45
N SER A 107 -87.09 -3.18 74.95
CA SER A 107 -87.23 -3.50 76.37
C SER A 107 -86.29 -4.60 76.87
N HIS A 108 -85.70 -5.41 75.97
CA HIS A 108 -84.73 -6.47 76.31
C HIS A 108 -83.94 -6.95 75.08
N THR A 109 -82.73 -7.43 75.29
CA THR A 109 -81.81 -8.01 74.29
C THR A 109 -82.26 -9.32 73.61
N SER A 110 -83.46 -9.83 73.91
CA SER A 110 -83.96 -11.11 73.36
C SER A 110 -85.36 -10.99 72.77
N TRP A 111 -85.96 -9.81 72.85
CA TRP A 111 -87.35 -9.54 72.50
C TRP A 111 -87.36 -8.27 71.67
N HIS A 112 -87.53 -8.44 70.36
CA HIS A 112 -87.16 -7.43 69.38
C HIS A 112 -88.33 -6.50 69.09
N PHE A 113 -88.10 -5.20 69.14
CA PHE A 113 -89.04 -4.19 68.68
C PHE A 113 -88.78 -3.89 67.20
N THR A 114 -89.78 -4.15 66.37
CA THR A 114 -89.84 -3.73 64.97
C THR A 114 -90.75 -2.51 64.86
N ILE A 115 -90.28 -1.46 64.19
CA ILE A 115 -91.14 -0.35 63.76
C ILE A 115 -91.19 -0.34 62.23
N THR A 116 -92.38 -0.55 61.69
CA THR A 116 -92.66 -0.64 60.25
C THR A 116 -93.42 0.61 59.83
N MET A 117 -93.01 1.30 58.76
CA MET A 117 -93.61 2.60 58.41
C MET A 117 -93.69 2.93 56.92
N GLU A 118 -94.76 3.64 56.52
CA GLU A 118 -95.03 4.09 55.15
C GLU A 118 -94.61 5.54 54.85
N GLY A 119 -94.25 6.34 55.87
CA GLY A 119 -93.87 7.74 55.71
C GLY A 119 -92.37 8.04 55.89
N ASN A 120 -92.09 9.32 56.20
CA ASN A 120 -90.74 9.88 56.34
C ASN A 120 -90.19 9.72 57.77
N ILE A 121 -88.86 9.79 57.95
CA ILE A 121 -88.20 9.77 59.26
C ILE A 121 -87.47 11.08 59.55
N GLU A 122 -87.70 11.63 60.74
CA GLU A 122 -86.88 12.67 61.37
C GLU A 122 -86.41 12.19 62.75
N ASN A 123 -85.10 11.96 62.91
CA ASN A 123 -84.51 11.39 64.14
C ASN A 123 -83.61 12.39 64.88
N ASN A 124 -84.21 13.18 65.78
CA ASN A 124 -83.53 14.08 66.71
C ASN A 124 -83.31 13.45 68.10
N GLY A 125 -83.58 12.15 68.29
CA GLY A 125 -83.51 11.42 69.56
C GLY A 125 -82.61 10.17 69.52
N ASN A 126 -82.75 9.28 70.51
CA ASN A 126 -82.14 7.95 70.51
C ASN A 126 -83.01 6.98 69.71
N TRP A 127 -82.41 6.26 68.75
CA TRP A 127 -83.11 5.27 67.94
C TRP A 127 -82.41 3.90 68.03
N GLU A 128 -82.96 3.02 68.87
CA GLU A 128 -82.42 1.73 69.28
C GLU A 128 -83.44 0.58 69.06
N ALA A 129 -84.50 0.80 68.28
CA ALA A 129 -85.42 -0.26 67.84
C ALA A 129 -84.64 -1.38 67.14
N TYR A 130 -84.98 -2.64 67.38
CA TYR A 130 -84.21 -3.77 66.83
C TYR A 130 -84.25 -3.79 65.30
N THR A 131 -85.44 -3.66 64.72
CA THR A 131 -85.61 -3.53 63.26
C THR A 131 -86.37 -2.24 62.96
N THR A 132 -85.86 -1.46 62.02
CA THR A 132 -86.58 -0.36 61.38
C THR A 132 -86.91 -0.77 59.96
N GLU A 133 -88.19 -0.81 59.61
CA GLU A 133 -88.67 -1.33 58.32
C GLU A 133 -89.44 -0.24 57.56
N LEU A 134 -88.93 0.16 56.40
CA LEU A 134 -89.63 1.06 55.49
C LEU A 134 -90.46 0.24 54.49
N VAL A 135 -91.74 0.55 54.38
CA VAL A 135 -92.72 -0.06 53.46
C VAL A 135 -93.42 1.03 52.63
N GLY A 136 -94.17 0.64 51.59
CA GLY A 136 -95.01 1.58 50.84
C GLY A 136 -94.31 2.23 49.64
N THR A 137 -95.06 2.46 48.56
CA THR A 137 -94.48 2.77 47.23
C THR A 137 -94.04 4.23 47.04
N GLY A 138 -94.11 5.06 48.08
CA GLY A 138 -93.77 6.49 48.04
C GLY A 138 -92.27 6.76 48.16
N THR A 139 -91.83 7.97 47.84
CA THR A 139 -90.44 8.39 48.15
C THR A 139 -90.35 8.76 49.63
N HIS A 140 -89.38 8.17 50.35
CA HIS A 140 -89.16 8.42 51.77
C HIS A 140 -88.01 9.40 51.97
N THR A 141 -88.26 10.49 52.70
CA THR A 141 -87.18 11.36 53.19
C THR A 141 -86.72 10.91 54.56
N LEU A 142 -85.40 10.90 54.77
CA LEU A 142 -84.74 10.56 56.01
C LEU A 142 -83.93 11.76 56.49
N SER A 143 -83.97 12.03 57.78
CA SER A 143 -83.16 13.05 58.44
C SER A 143 -82.83 12.65 59.87
N SER A 144 -81.71 13.15 60.38
CA SER A 144 -81.23 12.91 61.75
C SER A 144 -80.56 14.18 62.29
N GLY A 145 -80.63 14.40 63.60
CA GLY A 145 -79.83 15.43 64.25
C GLY A 145 -78.34 15.09 64.19
N ALA A 146 -77.48 16.11 64.23
CA ALA A 146 -76.03 15.97 63.96
C ALA A 146 -75.24 15.08 64.95
N SER A 147 -75.87 14.63 66.04
CA SER A 147 -75.29 13.67 67.00
C SER A 147 -76.21 12.48 67.27
N ASN A 148 -77.20 12.24 66.40
CA ASN A 148 -78.24 11.22 66.56
C ASN A 148 -78.00 10.08 65.58
N THR A 149 -78.11 8.86 66.09
CA THR A 149 -77.78 7.62 65.36
C THR A 149 -78.98 6.70 65.24
N PHE A 150 -78.98 5.88 64.20
CA PHE A 150 -79.77 4.65 64.09
C PHE A 150 -78.92 3.48 64.60
N SER A 151 -79.12 3.12 65.86
CA SER A 151 -78.37 2.08 66.58
C SER A 151 -79.12 0.74 66.71
N GLY A 152 -80.11 0.53 65.84
CA GLY A 152 -80.84 -0.73 65.71
C GLY A 152 -79.97 -1.87 65.18
N TYR A 153 -80.45 -3.11 65.27
CA TYR A 153 -79.76 -4.25 64.65
C TYR A 153 -79.89 -4.23 63.12
N GLU A 154 -81.06 -3.82 62.61
CA GLU A 154 -81.38 -3.86 61.19
C GLU A 154 -82.21 -2.63 60.77
N PHE A 155 -81.87 -2.05 59.62
CA PHE A 155 -82.63 -1.05 58.91
C PHE A 155 -82.91 -1.59 57.51
N ILE A 156 -84.16 -1.88 57.19
CA ILE A 156 -84.55 -2.59 55.98
C ILE A 156 -85.61 -1.81 55.19
N ALA A 157 -85.48 -1.76 53.88
CA ALA A 157 -86.56 -1.33 52.99
C ALA A 157 -87.22 -2.57 52.37
N ASP A 158 -88.54 -2.69 52.41
CA ASP A 158 -89.26 -3.77 51.73
C ASP A 158 -89.09 -3.72 50.20
N ALA A 159 -89.31 -4.85 49.53
CA ALA A 159 -89.26 -4.96 48.08
C ALA A 159 -90.27 -4.05 47.36
N ALA A 160 -91.37 -3.65 47.99
CA ALA A 160 -92.34 -2.71 47.45
C ALA A 160 -92.01 -1.23 47.73
N THR A 161 -91.04 -0.93 48.59
CA THR A 161 -90.73 0.44 49.04
C THR A 161 -90.32 1.35 47.89
N GLY A 162 -90.63 2.64 47.93
CA GLY A 162 -90.09 3.59 46.95
C GLY A 162 -88.62 3.95 47.21
N ASN A 163 -88.10 4.95 46.51
CA ASN A 163 -86.74 5.43 46.72
C ASN A 163 -86.63 6.28 48.00
N LEU A 164 -85.41 6.42 48.50
CA LEU A 164 -85.07 7.12 49.72
C LEU A 164 -84.27 8.39 49.40
N THR A 165 -84.41 9.44 50.20
CA THR A 165 -83.62 10.67 50.10
C THR A 165 -83.14 11.12 51.48
N ALA A 166 -81.83 11.19 51.69
CA ALA A 166 -81.22 11.75 52.90
C ALA A 166 -81.20 13.29 52.80
N LEU A 167 -81.85 13.96 53.75
CA LEU A 167 -81.90 15.44 53.84
C LEU A 167 -80.83 16.03 54.76
N THR A 168 -80.16 15.19 55.54
CA THR A 168 -79.06 15.49 56.47
C THR A 168 -78.13 14.28 56.52
N ASP A 169 -76.99 14.40 57.23
CA ASP A 169 -76.19 13.25 57.62
C ASP A 169 -77.06 12.15 58.27
N LEU A 170 -76.84 10.90 57.85
CA LEU A 170 -77.45 9.71 58.44
C LEU A 170 -76.35 8.85 59.05
N THR A 171 -76.34 8.71 60.38
CA THR A 171 -75.37 7.87 61.09
C THR A 171 -76.03 6.57 61.55
N PHE A 172 -75.49 5.45 61.07
CA PHE A 172 -75.86 4.09 61.45
C PHE A 172 -74.74 3.49 62.30
N TYR A 173 -75.08 2.94 63.47
CA TYR A 173 -74.09 2.44 64.43
C TYR A 173 -74.43 1.01 64.87
N ASP A 174 -73.52 0.05 64.65
CA ASP A 174 -73.73 -1.38 64.86
C ASP A 174 -74.99 -1.93 64.13
N CYS A 175 -75.33 -1.34 62.98
CA CYS A 175 -76.59 -1.53 62.27
C CYS A 175 -76.39 -2.16 60.88
N ARG A 176 -77.31 -3.05 60.48
CA ARG A 176 -77.34 -3.70 59.17
C ARG A 176 -78.35 -3.01 58.27
N VAL A 177 -77.87 -2.25 57.30
CA VAL A 177 -78.70 -1.51 56.35
C VAL A 177 -78.88 -2.34 55.08
N ASN A 178 -80.10 -2.83 54.82
CA ASN A 178 -80.44 -3.56 53.60
C ASN A 178 -81.53 -2.82 52.83
N LEU A 179 -81.19 -2.21 51.70
CA LEU A 179 -82.16 -1.44 50.92
C LEU A 179 -82.88 -2.25 49.83
N ASN A 180 -82.68 -3.58 49.75
CA ASN A 180 -83.38 -4.48 48.80
C ASN A 180 -83.51 -3.91 47.35
N ASN A 181 -82.39 -3.39 46.83
CA ASN A 181 -82.19 -2.74 45.54
C ASN A 181 -82.94 -1.40 45.34
N LYS A 182 -83.29 -0.70 46.43
CA LYS A 182 -83.80 0.68 46.37
C LYS A 182 -82.66 1.70 46.28
N SER A 183 -82.97 2.84 45.68
CA SER A 183 -82.03 3.96 45.60
C SER A 183 -82.11 4.85 46.84
N LEU A 184 -80.95 5.31 47.30
CA LEU A 184 -80.78 6.32 48.36
C LEU A 184 -80.04 7.52 47.77
N GLU A 185 -80.74 8.64 47.59
CA GLU A 185 -80.14 9.90 47.17
C GLU A 185 -79.64 10.70 48.38
N LEU A 186 -78.36 11.06 48.39
CA LEU A 186 -77.78 12.00 49.35
C LEU A 186 -77.96 13.43 48.82
N SER A 187 -78.71 14.27 49.52
CA SER A 187 -79.14 15.56 48.95
C SER A 187 -78.01 16.57 48.74
N ALA A 188 -77.64 16.78 47.47
CA ALA A 188 -76.65 17.77 47.02
C ALA A 188 -76.90 19.20 47.56
N THR A 189 -78.16 19.57 47.79
CA THR A 189 -78.53 20.93 48.25
C THR A 189 -78.49 21.09 49.77
N LYS A 190 -78.25 20.01 50.51
CA LYS A 190 -78.26 19.97 51.98
C LYS A 190 -76.93 19.55 52.60
N GLY A 191 -76.06 18.90 51.83
CA GLY A 191 -74.78 18.39 52.34
C GLY A 191 -75.00 17.20 53.26
N ALA A 192 -75.65 16.15 52.76
CA ALA A 192 -76.00 14.97 53.52
C ALA A 192 -74.99 13.84 53.26
N GLY A 193 -74.29 13.36 54.28
CA GLY A 193 -73.46 12.16 54.22
C GLY A 193 -74.15 10.89 54.74
N PHE A 194 -73.54 9.74 54.50
CA PHE A 194 -73.94 8.45 55.08
C PHE A 194 -72.78 7.87 55.88
N TYR A 195 -72.99 7.64 57.18
CA TYR A 195 -71.96 7.20 58.11
C TYR A 195 -72.36 5.82 58.67
N LEU A 196 -71.46 4.85 58.64
CA LEU A 196 -71.71 3.47 59.07
C LEU A 196 -70.56 2.96 59.94
N ILE A 197 -70.80 2.86 61.25
CA ILE A 197 -69.79 2.59 62.28
C ILE A 197 -70.12 1.25 62.97
N SER A 198 -69.10 0.45 63.32
CA SER A 198 -69.26 -0.97 63.68
C SER A 198 -68.37 -1.41 64.85
N ASP A 199 -68.76 -1.16 66.10
CA ASP A 199 -67.90 -1.44 67.26
C ASP A 199 -68.05 -2.85 67.84
N THR A 200 -69.24 -3.46 67.75
CA THR A 200 -69.54 -4.77 68.40
C THR A 200 -70.36 -5.73 67.56
N LYS A 201 -71.02 -5.26 66.50
CA LYS A 201 -71.84 -6.06 65.58
C LYS A 201 -71.41 -5.74 64.15
N THR A 202 -71.30 -6.76 63.31
CA THR A 202 -71.00 -6.58 61.88
C THR A 202 -72.02 -5.65 61.20
N ALA A 203 -71.68 -4.37 61.04
CA ALA A 203 -72.49 -3.40 60.32
C ALA A 203 -72.23 -3.52 58.81
N TYR A 204 -73.24 -3.27 57.99
CA TYR A 204 -73.09 -3.29 56.54
C TYR A 204 -74.15 -2.47 55.83
N LEU A 205 -73.82 -2.01 54.61
CA LEU A 205 -74.80 -1.57 53.62
C LEU A 205 -74.90 -2.65 52.53
N GLN A 206 -76.12 -3.12 52.26
CA GLN A 206 -76.40 -4.22 51.34
C GLN A 206 -77.55 -3.92 50.38
N ASN A 207 -77.44 -4.41 49.14
CA ASN A 207 -78.47 -4.32 48.09
C ASN A 207 -78.98 -2.87 47.94
N ALA A 208 -78.10 -1.93 47.62
CA ALA A 208 -78.40 -0.50 47.63
C ALA A 208 -77.87 0.20 46.37
N ILE A 209 -78.57 1.24 45.91
CA ILE A 209 -78.10 2.14 44.86
C ILE A 209 -77.97 3.54 45.46
N VAL A 210 -76.78 3.90 45.93
CA VAL A 210 -76.53 5.22 46.53
C VAL A 210 -76.18 6.23 45.44
N THR A 211 -76.88 7.36 45.41
CA THR A 211 -76.50 8.53 44.61
C THR A 211 -75.95 9.58 45.55
N GLY A 212 -74.63 9.66 45.66
CA GLY A 212 -73.93 10.50 46.63
C GLY A 212 -73.93 11.98 46.28
N ASN A 213 -74.01 12.34 45.00
CA ASN A 213 -73.86 13.73 44.53
C ASN A 213 -72.59 14.42 45.09
N ASN A 214 -71.47 13.70 45.12
CA ASN A 214 -70.17 14.05 45.72
C ASN A 214 -70.15 14.22 47.25
N ASN A 215 -71.24 13.88 47.96
CA ASN A 215 -71.23 13.83 49.43
C ASN A 215 -70.46 12.61 49.97
N ILE A 216 -70.24 12.62 51.28
CA ILE A 216 -69.41 11.64 52.00
C ILE A 216 -70.18 10.33 52.24
N LEU A 217 -69.53 9.22 51.93
CA LEU A 217 -69.83 7.87 52.43
C LEU A 217 -68.70 7.45 53.38
N TYR A 218 -68.99 7.42 54.68
CA TYR A 218 -68.02 7.14 55.74
C TYR A 218 -68.27 5.78 56.37
N LEU A 219 -67.27 4.89 56.38
CA LEU A 219 -67.33 3.59 57.07
C LEU A 219 -66.23 3.47 58.13
N GLU A 220 -66.49 2.80 59.25
CA GLU A 220 -65.49 2.59 60.32
C GLU A 220 -65.60 1.20 60.96
N ASN A 221 -64.50 0.73 61.56
CA ASN A 221 -64.44 -0.47 62.42
C ASN A 221 -65.00 -1.76 61.79
N ASP A 222 -64.47 -2.17 60.63
CA ASP A 222 -64.90 -3.37 59.88
C ASP A 222 -66.34 -3.31 59.28
N ALA A 223 -66.97 -2.13 59.23
CA ALA A 223 -68.18 -1.92 58.41
C ALA A 223 -67.88 -2.19 56.92
N TYR A 224 -68.85 -2.74 56.18
CA TYR A 224 -68.64 -3.09 54.76
C TYR A 224 -69.84 -2.84 53.83
N LEU A 225 -69.54 -2.72 52.53
CA LEU A 225 -70.48 -2.69 51.42
C LEU A 225 -70.60 -4.09 50.79
N GLN A 226 -71.81 -4.53 50.47
CA GLN A 226 -72.06 -5.81 49.78
C GLN A 226 -73.20 -5.70 48.78
N THR A 227 -72.94 -5.93 47.49
CA THR A 227 -73.95 -5.74 46.43
C THR A 227 -74.50 -4.30 46.46
N VAL A 228 -73.60 -3.32 46.39
CA VAL A 228 -73.91 -1.89 46.46
C VAL A 228 -73.43 -1.22 45.18
N GLU A 229 -74.33 -0.46 44.56
CA GLU A 229 -74.00 0.51 43.51
C GLU A 229 -73.81 1.89 44.17
N LEU A 230 -72.67 2.54 43.93
CA LEU A 230 -72.44 3.94 44.30
C LEU A 230 -72.40 4.79 43.03
N ASN A 231 -72.98 5.99 43.06
CA ASN A 231 -72.92 6.98 41.99
C ASN A 231 -72.44 8.31 42.59
N ASP A 232 -71.33 8.87 42.10
CA ASP A 232 -70.78 10.18 42.50
C ASP A 232 -70.61 10.35 44.02
N CYS A 233 -69.53 9.81 44.60
CA CYS A 233 -69.32 9.74 46.06
C CYS A 233 -67.89 10.06 46.49
N THR A 234 -67.76 10.70 47.65
CA THR A 234 -66.48 10.83 48.38
C THR A 234 -66.42 9.76 49.47
N LEU A 235 -65.37 8.94 49.50
CA LEU A 235 -65.19 7.82 50.44
C LEU A 235 -64.21 8.21 51.55
N GLU A 236 -64.68 8.15 52.79
CA GLU A 236 -63.90 8.47 54.00
C GLU A 236 -63.96 7.32 55.02
N GLY A 237 -63.02 7.28 55.96
CA GLY A 237 -62.85 6.15 56.88
C GLY A 237 -62.34 4.88 56.18
N ASN A 238 -62.66 3.71 56.74
CA ASN A 238 -62.28 2.39 56.22
C ASN A 238 -63.44 1.73 55.47
N VAL A 239 -63.59 2.05 54.19
CA VAL A 239 -64.62 1.50 53.29
C VAL A 239 -64.22 0.11 52.82
N LEU A 240 -64.85 -0.93 53.40
CA LEU A 240 -64.60 -2.32 53.00
C LEU A 240 -65.60 -2.83 51.96
N ILE A 241 -65.11 -3.49 50.92
CA ILE A 241 -65.90 -4.21 49.91
C ILE A 241 -66.00 -5.69 50.28
N ARG A 242 -67.19 -6.30 50.14
CA ARG A 242 -67.42 -7.71 50.44
C ARG A 242 -68.13 -8.46 49.31
N GLY A 243 -67.36 -9.25 48.57
CA GLY A 243 -67.84 -10.05 47.43
C GLY A 243 -67.71 -9.33 46.09
N ASP A 244 -68.44 -9.79 45.07
CA ASP A 244 -68.11 -9.51 43.67
C ASP A 244 -69.09 -8.57 42.94
N TYR A 245 -70.06 -8.01 43.66
CA TYR A 245 -71.20 -7.27 43.09
C TYR A 245 -71.26 -5.80 43.51
N CYS A 246 -70.15 -5.23 44.00
CA CYS A 246 -70.07 -3.78 44.23
C CYS A 246 -69.67 -3.05 42.94
N VAL A 247 -70.39 -1.98 42.63
CA VAL A 247 -70.26 -1.22 41.39
C VAL A 247 -70.16 0.27 41.71
N PHE A 248 -69.12 0.92 41.22
CA PHE A 248 -68.84 2.33 41.40
C PHE A 248 -69.06 3.05 40.07
N ASN A 249 -70.02 3.95 40.01
CA ASN A 249 -70.44 4.72 38.85
C ASN A 249 -70.14 6.22 39.10
N GLY A 250 -69.99 6.99 38.03
CA GLY A 250 -69.66 8.41 38.15
C GLY A 250 -68.27 8.64 38.77
N ASP A 251 -68.03 9.84 39.28
CA ASP A 251 -66.72 10.19 39.84
C ASP A 251 -66.64 9.78 41.32
N ILE A 252 -65.68 8.89 41.65
CA ILE A 252 -65.44 8.41 43.01
C ILE A 252 -64.08 8.91 43.52
N PHE A 253 -64.10 9.54 44.69
CA PHE A 253 -62.92 10.04 45.39
C PHE A 253 -62.66 9.19 46.63
N VAL A 254 -61.48 8.59 46.76
CA VAL A 254 -61.04 7.87 47.97
C VAL A 254 -60.13 8.80 48.78
N GLU A 255 -60.64 9.38 49.86
CA GLU A 255 -59.88 10.34 50.69
C GLU A 255 -59.21 9.67 51.91
N ASP A 256 -59.72 8.51 52.34
CA ASP A 256 -59.13 7.66 53.37
C ASP A 256 -58.90 6.24 52.82
N THR A 257 -59.50 5.18 53.37
CA THR A 257 -59.11 3.80 53.08
C THR A 257 -60.20 3.04 52.33
N LEU A 258 -59.84 2.41 51.20
CA LEU A 258 -60.68 1.47 50.45
C LEU A 258 -59.99 0.09 50.40
N SER A 259 -60.67 -0.95 50.87
CA SER A 259 -60.14 -2.31 50.87
C SER A 259 -61.21 -3.38 50.67
N ASN A 260 -60.82 -4.64 50.54
CA ASN A 260 -61.74 -5.77 50.74
C ASN A 260 -61.83 -6.16 52.22
N SER A 261 -62.97 -6.74 52.61
CA SER A 261 -63.15 -7.26 53.96
C SER A 261 -62.15 -8.38 54.31
N THR A 262 -61.68 -8.39 55.55
CA THR A 262 -60.74 -9.39 56.08
C THR A 262 -61.21 -10.82 55.83
N ASN A 263 -60.33 -11.68 55.29
CA ASN A 263 -60.62 -13.04 54.82
C ASN A 263 -61.70 -13.15 53.71
N VAL A 264 -61.89 -12.14 52.86
CA VAL A 264 -62.85 -12.20 51.73
C VAL A 264 -62.20 -11.74 50.41
N THR A 265 -62.04 -12.66 49.45
CA THR A 265 -61.80 -12.25 48.05
C THR A 265 -62.97 -11.40 47.56
N SER A 266 -62.69 -10.24 46.97
CA SER A 266 -63.73 -9.32 46.49
C SER A 266 -63.35 -8.71 45.14
N LYS A 267 -64.37 -8.51 44.30
CA LYS A 267 -64.29 -7.79 43.03
C LYS A 267 -65.07 -6.48 43.12
N LEU A 268 -64.41 -5.39 42.77
CA LEU A 268 -65.01 -4.07 42.54
C LEU A 268 -65.08 -3.79 41.04
N ILE A 269 -66.22 -3.30 40.57
CA ILE A 269 -66.40 -2.78 39.21
C ILE A 269 -66.45 -1.25 39.30
N VAL A 270 -65.75 -0.54 38.43
CA VAL A 270 -65.70 0.93 38.38
C VAL A 270 -65.99 1.37 36.95
N ASN A 271 -67.12 2.04 36.74
CA ASN A 271 -67.60 2.52 35.44
C ASN A 271 -67.33 4.02 35.17
N GLY A 272 -66.97 4.79 36.20
CA GLY A 272 -66.54 6.19 36.08
C GLY A 272 -65.14 6.41 36.66
N THR A 273 -64.75 7.67 36.88
CA THR A 273 -63.38 8.01 37.32
C THR A 273 -63.12 7.53 38.74
N LEU A 274 -62.03 6.80 38.97
CA LEU A 274 -61.55 6.49 40.33
C LEU A 274 -60.33 7.36 40.67
N THR A 275 -60.52 8.29 41.59
CA THR A 275 -59.46 9.15 42.13
C THR A 275 -59.08 8.67 43.54
N ASN A 276 -57.84 8.21 43.71
CA ASN A 276 -57.29 7.86 45.01
C ASN A 276 -56.46 9.02 45.58
N ASN A 277 -56.92 9.64 46.66
CA ASN A 277 -56.19 10.62 47.46
C ASN A 277 -55.68 10.03 48.79
N GLY A 278 -56.23 8.89 49.22
CA GLY A 278 -55.88 8.19 50.47
C GLY A 278 -55.12 6.87 50.25
N ILE A 279 -55.74 5.75 50.60
CA ILE A 279 -55.18 4.39 50.62
C ILE A 279 -56.15 3.42 49.95
N ILE A 280 -55.81 2.92 48.78
CA ILE A 280 -56.38 1.67 48.24
C ILE A 280 -55.45 0.53 48.68
N THR A 281 -55.98 -0.47 49.39
CA THR A 281 -55.19 -1.59 49.93
C THR A 281 -55.97 -2.91 49.87
N HIS A 282 -55.32 -4.05 50.07
CA HIS A 282 -56.00 -5.34 50.25
C HIS A 282 -55.83 -5.92 51.66
N SER A 283 -56.73 -6.83 52.04
CA SER A 283 -56.65 -7.67 53.25
C SER A 283 -55.78 -8.91 52.99
N ASN A 284 -55.98 -10.01 53.71
CA ASN A 284 -55.23 -11.25 53.49
C ASN A 284 -55.71 -12.12 52.31
N PHE A 285 -56.70 -11.67 51.53
CA PHE A 285 -57.16 -12.29 50.28
C PHE A 285 -57.33 -11.25 49.17
N ASN A 286 -57.45 -11.75 47.93
CA ASN A 286 -57.40 -10.96 46.71
C ASN A 286 -58.45 -9.83 46.66
N PHE A 287 -58.01 -8.60 46.42
CA PHE A 287 -58.87 -7.49 46.00
C PHE A 287 -58.61 -7.15 44.54
N THR A 288 -59.63 -7.32 43.70
CA THR A 288 -59.58 -7.07 42.26
C THR A 288 -60.44 -5.86 41.90
N ILE A 289 -59.89 -4.92 41.15
CA ILE A 289 -60.57 -3.71 40.68
C ILE A 289 -60.63 -3.74 39.15
N TYR A 290 -61.83 -3.66 38.58
CA TYR A 290 -62.06 -3.52 37.13
C TYR A 290 -62.45 -2.08 36.81
N CYS A 291 -61.57 -1.33 36.17
CA CYS A 291 -61.79 0.04 35.73
C CYS A 291 -62.18 0.09 34.24
N PHE A 292 -63.39 0.60 33.96
CA PHE A 292 -63.91 0.85 32.61
C PHE A 292 -63.75 2.33 32.17
N SER A 293 -63.23 3.19 33.06
CA SER A 293 -62.96 4.61 32.83
C SER A 293 -61.64 5.03 33.51
N ASP A 294 -61.42 6.33 33.72
CA ASP A 294 -60.12 6.91 34.07
C ASP A 294 -59.67 6.62 35.52
N VAL A 295 -58.35 6.57 35.74
CA VAL A 295 -57.72 6.29 37.04
C VAL A 295 -56.70 7.37 37.41
N VAL A 296 -56.84 7.92 38.60
CA VAL A 296 -55.95 8.95 39.16
C VAL A 296 -55.41 8.47 40.51
N ASN A 297 -54.09 8.43 40.69
CA ASN A 297 -53.46 8.02 41.94
C ASN A 297 -52.57 9.11 42.56
N ASN A 298 -53.09 9.78 43.59
CA ASN A 298 -52.40 10.76 44.42
C ASN A 298 -52.02 10.21 45.81
N GLY A 299 -52.30 8.94 46.09
CA GLY A 299 -52.13 8.31 47.40
C GLY A 299 -51.47 6.92 47.32
N THR A 300 -51.66 6.11 48.37
CA THR A 300 -51.14 4.72 48.41
C THR A 300 -52.08 3.80 47.64
N TRP A 301 -51.53 2.94 46.78
CA TRP A 301 -52.31 1.98 46.00
C TRP A 301 -51.63 0.60 46.02
N ASP A 302 -52.21 -0.36 46.75
CA ASP A 302 -51.67 -1.71 46.99
C ASP A 302 -52.80 -2.78 46.91
N ASN A 303 -53.28 -3.07 45.69
CA ASN A 303 -54.36 -4.03 45.44
C ASN A 303 -53.87 -5.18 44.53
N ASN A 304 -54.44 -6.38 44.66
CA ASN A 304 -53.83 -7.55 44.02
C ASN A 304 -53.91 -7.58 42.49
N TYR A 305 -54.97 -7.02 41.91
CA TYR A 305 -55.25 -7.06 40.47
C TYR A 305 -55.94 -5.76 40.04
N LEU A 306 -55.30 -4.97 39.19
CA LEU A 306 -55.90 -3.81 38.55
C LEU A 306 -56.16 -4.14 37.07
N TYR A 307 -57.43 -4.14 36.68
CA TYR A 307 -57.84 -4.47 35.33
C TYR A 307 -58.43 -3.26 34.62
N PHE A 308 -57.83 -2.88 33.50
CA PHE A 308 -58.47 -2.00 32.53
C PHE A 308 -59.44 -2.85 31.69
N ALA A 309 -60.65 -2.36 31.45
CA ALA A 309 -61.73 -3.13 30.83
C ALA A 309 -62.65 -2.29 29.95
N GLY A 310 -62.30 -1.02 29.70
CA GLY A 310 -63.04 -0.11 28.85
C GLY A 310 -63.07 -0.56 27.39
N SER A 311 -63.87 0.16 26.58
CA SER A 311 -63.92 -0.01 25.12
C SER A 311 -63.55 1.29 24.39
N THR A 312 -62.93 2.23 25.10
CA THR A 312 -62.52 3.57 24.69
C THR A 312 -61.24 3.91 25.44
N THR A 313 -60.38 4.74 24.86
CA THR A 313 -59.14 5.19 25.52
C THR A 313 -59.40 5.62 26.96
N GLN A 314 -58.67 5.01 27.90
CA GLN A 314 -58.73 5.31 29.33
C GLN A 314 -57.49 6.13 29.71
N ASN A 315 -57.64 7.12 30.58
CA ASN A 315 -56.51 7.89 31.09
C ASN A 315 -56.00 7.30 32.42
N ILE A 316 -54.69 7.28 32.59
CA ILE A 316 -54.01 6.95 33.84
C ILE A 316 -53.08 8.09 34.24
N SER A 317 -53.06 8.42 35.52
CA SER A 317 -52.15 9.42 36.08
C SER A 317 -51.73 9.08 37.51
N CYS A 318 -50.55 9.56 37.90
CA CYS A 318 -50.00 9.37 39.22
C CYS A 318 -49.19 10.60 39.65
N LEU A 319 -49.30 10.99 40.91
CA LEU A 319 -48.45 12.04 41.48
C LEU A 319 -46.99 11.52 41.56
N ASN A 320 -45.99 12.36 41.24
CA ASN A 320 -44.61 11.95 40.96
C ASN A 320 -43.94 10.96 41.93
N ASP A 321 -44.25 11.04 43.23
CA ASP A 321 -43.65 10.22 44.29
C ASP A 321 -44.52 9.00 44.70
N HIS A 322 -45.65 8.79 44.02
CA HIS A 322 -46.57 7.67 44.22
C HIS A 322 -46.43 6.62 43.12
N TYR A 323 -47.04 5.45 43.35
CA TYR A 323 -46.96 4.29 42.47
C TYR A 323 -48.19 3.38 42.63
N PHE A 324 -48.41 2.53 41.63
CA PHE A 324 -49.32 1.39 41.71
C PHE A 324 -48.52 0.14 42.15
N SER A 325 -48.78 -0.32 43.37
CA SER A 325 -48.27 -1.59 43.92
C SER A 325 -49.28 -2.70 43.63
N CYS A 326 -49.36 -3.11 42.37
CA CYS A 326 -50.33 -4.10 41.94
C CYS A 326 -49.59 -5.30 41.32
N PRO A 327 -49.58 -6.49 41.94
CA PRO A 327 -48.93 -7.69 41.40
C PRO A 327 -49.25 -7.98 39.93
N LEU A 328 -50.46 -7.63 39.47
CA LEU A 328 -50.84 -7.64 38.06
C LEU A 328 -51.64 -6.37 37.71
N VAL A 329 -51.24 -5.72 36.62
CA VAL A 329 -51.94 -4.64 35.92
C VAL A 329 -52.16 -5.10 34.48
N GLU A 330 -53.42 -5.35 34.09
CA GLU A 330 -53.74 -6.02 32.83
C GLU A 330 -54.93 -5.36 32.09
N ASP A 331 -54.90 -5.34 30.76
CA ASP A 331 -56.09 -4.99 29.95
C ASP A 331 -56.90 -6.25 29.65
N THR A 332 -58.18 -6.24 30.03
CA THR A 332 -59.12 -7.36 29.90
C THR A 332 -60.28 -7.08 28.93
N SER A 333 -60.16 -6.02 28.12
CA SER A 333 -61.19 -5.58 27.17
C SER A 333 -61.51 -6.64 26.11
N SER A 334 -62.78 -7.05 26.03
CA SER A 334 -63.14 -8.33 25.40
C SER A 334 -63.22 -8.35 23.86
N THR A 335 -63.08 -7.21 23.18
CA THR A 335 -63.36 -7.11 21.72
C THR A 335 -62.57 -6.04 20.95
N SER A 336 -61.95 -5.07 21.62
CA SER A 336 -61.11 -4.04 20.99
C SER A 336 -60.20 -3.45 22.06
N ILE A 337 -58.91 -3.77 22.01
CA ILE A 337 -57.95 -3.31 23.00
C ILE A 337 -57.85 -1.79 22.90
N SER A 338 -58.27 -1.09 23.95
CA SER A 338 -58.40 0.37 23.93
C SER A 338 -57.16 1.01 24.57
N PRO A 339 -56.51 1.99 23.93
CA PRO A 339 -55.24 2.51 24.45
C PRO A 339 -55.35 3.07 25.86
N LEU A 340 -54.32 2.82 26.67
CA LEU A 340 -54.14 3.41 28.00
C LEU A 340 -53.25 4.65 27.85
N ASN A 341 -53.76 5.82 28.22
CA ASN A 341 -53.08 7.10 27.98
C ASN A 341 -52.49 7.67 29.29
N ALA A 342 -51.16 7.74 29.38
CA ALA A 342 -50.48 8.40 30.49
C ALA A 342 -50.58 9.93 30.36
N LEU A 343 -51.23 10.58 31.33
CA LEU A 343 -51.30 12.05 31.42
C LEU A 343 -50.13 12.65 32.20
N THR A 344 -49.38 11.83 32.95
CA THR A 344 -48.26 12.20 33.81
C THR A 344 -47.19 11.10 33.77
N LYS A 345 -46.10 11.27 34.52
CA LYS A 345 -45.30 10.12 34.96
C LYS A 345 -46.23 9.08 35.62
N VAL A 346 -46.05 7.80 35.27
CA VAL A 346 -46.75 6.67 35.90
C VAL A 346 -45.72 5.71 36.48
N SER A 347 -45.87 5.37 37.75
CA SER A 347 -44.93 4.50 38.46
C SER A 347 -45.59 3.18 38.85
N PHE A 348 -44.90 2.06 38.64
CA PHE A 348 -45.31 0.73 39.10
C PHE A 348 -44.22 0.10 39.98
N ILE A 349 -44.60 -0.65 41.02
CA ILE A 349 -43.66 -1.37 41.88
C ILE A 349 -44.10 -2.82 42.09
N GLY A 350 -43.17 -3.77 41.93
CA GLY A 350 -43.42 -5.21 42.07
C GLY A 350 -44.47 -5.79 41.10
N ALA A 351 -44.90 -4.99 40.12
CA ALA A 351 -46.06 -5.24 39.27
C ALA A 351 -45.70 -5.97 37.97
N GLN A 352 -46.57 -6.88 37.54
CA GLN A 352 -46.60 -7.33 36.14
C GLN A 352 -47.53 -6.42 35.35
N VAL A 353 -47.00 -5.66 34.38
CA VAL A 353 -47.79 -4.85 33.43
C VAL A 353 -47.96 -5.66 32.14
N ASP A 354 -49.21 -5.88 31.75
CA ASP A 354 -49.59 -6.87 30.75
C ASP A 354 -50.84 -6.43 29.99
N LEU A 355 -50.70 -5.52 29.02
CA LEU A 355 -51.85 -4.94 28.31
C LEU A 355 -52.43 -5.86 27.22
N ASN A 356 -52.10 -7.16 27.18
CA ASN A 356 -52.63 -8.14 26.21
C ASN A 356 -52.56 -7.64 24.74
N TRP A 357 -51.41 -7.08 24.34
CA TRP A 357 -51.11 -6.36 23.08
C TRP A 357 -51.70 -4.95 22.94
N GLY A 358 -52.15 -4.36 24.05
CA GLY A 358 -52.64 -2.99 24.12
C GLY A 358 -51.57 -1.92 24.02
N GLU A 359 -51.98 -0.76 23.54
CA GLU A 359 -51.14 0.44 23.42
C GLU A 359 -51.16 1.26 24.70
N PHE A 360 -49.98 1.52 25.28
CA PHE A 360 -49.76 2.47 26.35
C PHE A 360 -49.16 3.76 25.75
N ILE A 361 -50.04 4.73 25.48
CA ILE A 361 -49.67 6.03 24.93
C ILE A 361 -49.01 6.85 26.04
N CYS A 362 -47.72 7.12 25.90
CA CYS A 362 -46.92 7.81 26.90
C CYS A 362 -46.79 9.32 26.63
N ASN A 363 -46.84 9.76 25.37
CA ASN A 363 -46.68 11.17 24.96
C ASN A 363 -45.39 11.83 25.53
N ASN A 364 -44.28 11.10 25.59
CA ASN A 364 -43.01 11.44 26.24
C ASN A 364 -43.04 11.50 27.79
N ASN A 365 -44.10 11.01 28.43
CA ASN A 365 -44.09 10.81 29.89
C ASN A 365 -43.19 9.64 30.29
N GLU A 366 -42.74 9.67 31.54
CA GLU A 366 -41.93 8.61 32.14
C GLU A 366 -42.81 7.46 32.66
N ILE A 367 -42.58 6.25 32.15
CA ILE A 367 -43.05 5.01 32.76
C ILE A 367 -41.92 4.48 33.64
N TYR A 368 -42.11 4.58 34.95
CA TYR A 368 -41.12 4.18 35.95
C TYR A 368 -41.50 2.85 36.59
N VAL A 369 -40.63 1.86 36.49
CA VAL A 369 -40.89 0.52 37.05
C VAL A 369 -39.78 0.09 38.00
N SER A 370 -40.15 -0.55 39.10
CA SER A 370 -39.19 -0.85 40.19
C SER A 370 -39.58 -2.08 41.01
N GLY A 371 -38.68 -2.54 41.88
CA GLY A 371 -38.96 -3.65 42.80
C GLY A 371 -39.20 -4.99 42.08
N GLY A 372 -38.56 -5.21 40.93
CA GLY A 372 -38.75 -6.41 40.11
C GLY A 372 -40.04 -6.42 39.27
N ALA A 373 -40.68 -5.26 39.10
CA ALA A 373 -41.78 -5.09 38.15
C ALA A 373 -41.36 -5.45 36.71
N ARG A 374 -42.28 -6.01 35.92
CA ARG A 374 -42.00 -6.51 34.56
C ARG A 374 -43.10 -6.11 33.60
N VAL A 375 -42.72 -5.80 32.37
CA VAL A 375 -43.66 -5.59 31.26
C VAL A 375 -43.64 -6.78 30.30
N ARG A 376 -44.80 -7.14 29.75
CA ARG A 376 -44.95 -8.07 28.63
C ARG A 376 -46.17 -7.69 27.79
N GLU A 377 -46.28 -8.22 26.57
CA GLU A 377 -47.47 -8.13 25.71
C GLU A 377 -48.08 -6.72 25.71
N THR A 378 -47.25 -5.71 25.47
CA THR A 378 -47.61 -4.29 25.58
C THR A 378 -46.88 -3.49 24.50
N VAL A 379 -47.61 -2.65 23.78
CA VAL A 379 -47.06 -1.69 22.84
C VAL A 379 -46.96 -0.33 23.55
N PHE A 380 -45.83 0.34 23.51
CA PHE A 380 -45.68 1.72 24.01
C PHE A 380 -45.61 2.71 22.85
N SER A 381 -46.14 3.92 23.04
CA SER A 381 -46.01 5.02 22.06
C SER A 381 -45.40 6.26 22.72
N ASP A 382 -44.26 6.72 22.20
CA ASP A 382 -43.44 7.84 22.71
C ASP A 382 -43.06 7.70 24.20
N ILE A 383 -42.30 6.67 24.57
CA ILE A 383 -41.98 6.31 25.98
C ILE A 383 -40.64 6.86 26.47
N THR A 384 -40.63 7.42 27.68
CA THR A 384 -39.42 7.48 28.51
C THR A 384 -39.44 6.36 29.55
N ALA A 385 -38.55 5.37 29.44
CA ALA A 385 -38.44 4.26 30.39
C ALA A 385 -37.51 4.61 31.56
N GLY A 386 -38.00 4.46 32.80
CA GLY A 386 -37.24 4.74 34.03
C GLY A 386 -37.29 3.60 35.05
N GLY A 387 -36.33 3.60 35.98
CA GLY A 387 -36.14 2.53 36.97
C GLY A 387 -35.51 1.28 36.34
N GLU A 388 -35.90 0.10 36.84
CA GLU A 388 -35.43 -1.20 36.34
C GLU A 388 -36.48 -1.75 35.35
N PHE A 389 -36.43 -1.30 34.10
CA PHE A 389 -37.39 -1.64 33.06
C PHE A 389 -37.17 -3.07 32.53
N ILE A 390 -37.76 -4.05 33.21
CA ILE A 390 -37.69 -5.47 32.84
C ILE A 390 -38.73 -5.77 31.75
N ALA A 391 -38.35 -5.71 30.48
CA ALA A 391 -39.23 -5.99 29.33
C ALA A 391 -39.10 -7.44 28.84
N SER A 392 -40.22 -8.13 28.70
CA SER A 392 -40.31 -9.52 28.20
C SER A 392 -40.47 -9.57 26.68
N ASN A 393 -40.57 -10.78 26.10
CA ASN A 393 -41.01 -10.91 24.70
C ASN A 393 -42.38 -10.24 24.49
N ASN A 394 -42.65 -9.83 23.24
CA ASN A 394 -43.87 -9.14 22.83
C ASN A 394 -44.02 -7.74 23.46
N VAL A 395 -42.93 -7.03 23.69
CA VAL A 395 -42.94 -5.60 23.98
C VAL A 395 -42.45 -4.84 22.75
N GLU A 396 -43.28 -3.93 22.26
CA GLU A 396 -42.95 -3.02 21.16
C GLU A 396 -42.90 -1.58 21.67
N MET A 397 -41.98 -0.77 21.18
CA MET A 397 -41.84 0.65 21.52
C MET A 397 -41.86 1.48 20.23
N ASN A 398 -42.95 2.20 20.00
CA ASN A 398 -43.20 2.94 18.77
C ASN A 398 -42.91 4.44 18.99
N GLY A 399 -42.37 5.11 17.97
CA GLY A 399 -42.04 6.54 18.04
C GLY A 399 -40.73 6.81 18.80
N GLU A 400 -40.70 7.89 19.57
CA GLU A 400 -39.50 8.29 20.31
C GLU A 400 -39.34 7.47 21.61
N THR A 401 -38.27 6.68 21.71
CA THR A 401 -37.97 5.87 22.90
C THR A 401 -36.73 6.39 23.63
N VAL A 402 -36.89 6.72 24.92
CA VAL A 402 -35.77 7.19 25.77
C VAL A 402 -35.59 6.25 26.96
N ILE A 403 -34.45 5.55 27.03
CA ILE A 403 -34.05 4.79 28.22
C ILE A 403 -33.31 5.74 29.15
N LYS A 404 -33.87 6.04 30.32
CA LYS A 404 -33.34 7.02 31.29
C LYS A 404 -32.53 6.38 32.42
N ASP A 405 -32.82 5.11 32.71
CA ASP A 405 -32.21 4.30 33.76
C ASP A 405 -31.90 2.92 33.17
N THR A 406 -32.40 1.81 33.70
CA THR A 406 -32.01 0.46 33.26
C THR A 406 -33.09 -0.17 32.38
N LEU A 407 -32.73 -0.67 31.19
CA LEU A 407 -33.53 -1.58 30.37
C LEU A 407 -32.89 -2.98 30.39
N THR A 408 -33.67 -4.01 30.71
CA THR A 408 -33.20 -5.40 30.78
C THR A 408 -34.28 -6.38 30.38
N ASN A 409 -33.89 -7.59 29.96
CA ASN A 409 -34.79 -8.74 29.87
C ASN A 409 -34.95 -9.48 31.22
N PRO A 410 -36.00 -10.29 31.40
CA PRO A 410 -36.15 -11.18 32.54
C PRO A 410 -35.01 -12.19 32.71
N SER A 411 -34.73 -12.52 33.97
CA SER A 411 -33.82 -13.59 34.36
C SER A 411 -34.17 -14.94 33.69
N GLY A 412 -33.22 -15.52 32.95
CA GLY A 412 -33.36 -16.84 32.32
C GLY A 412 -34.19 -16.88 31.03
N THR A 413 -34.44 -15.76 30.36
CA THR A 413 -35.11 -15.74 29.04
C THR A 413 -34.20 -15.25 27.91
N TYR A 414 -34.49 -15.69 26.70
CA TYR A 414 -34.14 -14.99 25.47
C TYR A 414 -35.29 -14.04 25.12
N THR A 415 -34.97 -12.78 24.85
CA THR A 415 -35.98 -11.74 24.65
C THR A 415 -35.64 -10.85 23.48
N THR A 416 -36.59 -10.70 22.55
CA THR A 416 -36.55 -9.70 21.48
C THR A 416 -37.46 -8.54 21.84
N LEU A 417 -36.92 -7.32 21.79
CA LEU A 417 -37.65 -6.05 21.92
C LEU A 417 -37.63 -5.34 20.57
N LYS A 418 -38.78 -4.85 20.13
CA LYS A 418 -38.92 -4.13 18.86
C LYS A 418 -39.08 -2.64 19.12
N PHE A 419 -38.31 -1.82 18.41
CA PHE A 419 -38.37 -0.36 18.45
C PHE A 419 -38.78 0.16 17.08
N ASP A 420 -40.05 0.52 16.91
CA ASP A 420 -40.55 1.11 15.67
C ASP A 420 -40.39 2.64 15.70
N GLY A 421 -39.14 3.09 15.71
CA GLY A 421 -38.75 4.49 15.87
C GLY A 421 -37.34 4.67 16.41
N ASN A 422 -37.06 5.88 16.91
CA ASN A 422 -35.74 6.26 17.42
C ASN A 422 -35.51 5.75 18.85
N LEU A 423 -34.29 5.28 19.14
CA LEU A 423 -33.89 4.80 20.46
C LEU A 423 -32.72 5.62 21.03
N ALA A 424 -33.00 6.37 22.10
CA ALA A 424 -32.00 7.11 22.87
C ALA A 424 -31.72 6.42 24.21
N ASN A 425 -30.54 5.84 24.38
CA ASN A 425 -30.06 5.33 25.68
C ASN A 425 -29.30 6.43 26.43
N ASN A 426 -29.80 6.82 27.60
CA ASN A 426 -29.14 7.73 28.54
C ASN A 426 -28.80 7.06 29.89
N GLY A 427 -28.98 5.73 29.99
CA GLY A 427 -28.79 4.97 31.22
C GLY A 427 -27.98 3.69 30.98
N VAL A 428 -28.62 2.52 31.12
CA VAL A 428 -28.02 1.20 30.98
C VAL A 428 -28.97 0.29 30.20
N ILE A 429 -28.52 -0.24 29.06
CA ILE A 429 -29.16 -1.40 28.42
C ILE A 429 -28.30 -2.61 28.74
N VAL A 430 -28.87 -3.66 29.35
CA VAL A 430 -28.10 -4.82 29.83
C VAL A 430 -28.86 -6.14 29.71
N ILE A 431 -28.12 -7.24 29.54
CA ILE A 431 -28.67 -8.61 29.61
C ILE A 431 -28.86 -9.01 31.09
N GLY A 432 -30.12 -9.18 31.51
CA GLY A 432 -30.48 -9.81 32.79
C GLY A 432 -30.77 -11.31 32.69
N GLY A 433 -30.94 -11.83 31.46
CA GLY A 433 -31.33 -13.21 31.18
C GLY A 433 -30.29 -14.07 30.44
N PHE A 434 -30.75 -14.86 29.47
CA PHE A 434 -29.85 -15.61 28.56
C PHE A 434 -29.47 -14.81 27.31
N GLY A 435 -30.34 -13.91 26.86
CA GLY A 435 -29.98 -12.95 25.81
C GLY A 435 -31.05 -11.91 25.51
N LEU A 436 -30.60 -10.73 25.09
CA LEU A 436 -31.41 -9.56 24.76
C LEU A 436 -31.13 -9.17 23.31
N TYR A 437 -32.15 -9.21 22.47
CA TYR A 437 -32.12 -8.80 21.06
C TYR A 437 -32.94 -7.52 20.90
N LEU A 438 -32.40 -6.53 20.19
CA LEU A 438 -33.11 -5.29 19.88
C LEU A 438 -33.26 -5.19 18.36
N ASP A 439 -34.51 -5.13 17.86
CA ASP A 439 -34.82 -4.90 16.45
C ASP A 439 -35.31 -3.44 16.30
N ILE A 440 -34.59 -2.61 15.55
CA ILE A 440 -34.76 -1.14 15.58
C ILE A 440 -34.97 -0.61 14.16
N THR A 441 -36.07 0.11 13.91
CA THR A 441 -36.37 0.72 12.58
C THR A 441 -35.91 2.17 12.42
N GLY A 442 -35.56 2.86 13.53
CA GLY A 442 -35.09 4.25 13.53
C GLY A 442 -33.66 4.43 14.02
N ASN A 443 -33.32 5.64 14.43
CA ASN A 443 -31.93 6.03 14.76
C ASN A 443 -31.55 5.63 16.18
N ILE A 444 -30.24 5.40 16.41
CA ILE A 444 -29.69 5.09 17.73
C ILE A 444 -28.87 6.27 18.26
N VAL A 445 -29.13 6.68 19.50
CA VAL A 445 -28.27 7.60 20.26
C VAL A 445 -27.89 6.92 21.58
N ASN A 446 -26.63 6.50 21.72
CA ASN A 446 -26.14 5.83 22.93
C ASN A 446 -25.25 6.75 23.79
N ASN A 447 -25.80 7.34 24.83
CA ASN A 447 -25.08 8.08 25.88
C ASN A 447 -24.86 7.25 27.16
N GLY A 448 -25.32 5.99 27.18
CA GLY A 448 -25.32 5.11 28.35
C GLY A 448 -24.37 3.91 28.24
N GLU A 449 -24.51 2.95 29.15
CA GLU A 449 -23.93 1.61 28.99
C GLU A 449 -24.81 0.77 28.06
N TRP A 450 -24.23 -0.07 27.21
CA TRP A 450 -24.96 -0.88 26.25
C TRP A 450 -24.36 -2.29 26.14
N THR A 451 -25.08 -3.27 26.67
CA THR A 451 -24.73 -4.69 26.59
C THR A 451 -25.93 -5.51 26.12
N THR A 452 -25.86 -6.04 24.90
CA THR A 452 -26.93 -6.83 24.28
C THR A 452 -26.38 -8.11 23.65
N SER A 453 -27.25 -9.07 23.36
CA SER A 453 -26.86 -10.25 22.57
C SER A 453 -26.82 -9.93 21.09
N ARG A 454 -27.80 -9.18 20.58
CA ARG A 454 -27.72 -8.53 19.26
C ARG A 454 -28.42 -7.19 19.26
N THR A 455 -27.94 -6.29 18.41
CA THR A 455 -28.61 -5.06 18.02
C THR A 455 -28.75 -5.08 16.51
N ASN A 456 -29.98 -5.14 16.03
CA ASN A 456 -30.33 -5.26 14.61
C ASN A 456 -30.97 -3.95 14.12
N PHE A 457 -30.44 -3.38 13.04
CA PHE A 457 -31.13 -2.39 12.22
C PHE A 457 -32.10 -3.12 11.29
N THR A 458 -33.35 -2.68 11.25
CA THR A 458 -34.44 -3.33 10.48
C THR A 458 -35.34 -2.30 9.78
N GLY A 459 -34.83 -1.08 9.58
CA GLY A 459 -35.57 0.06 9.04
C GLY A 459 -35.35 0.24 7.54
N THR A 460 -36.42 0.51 6.80
CA THR A 460 -36.38 0.65 5.33
C THR A 460 -35.98 2.06 4.86
N THR A 461 -35.01 2.67 5.55
CA THR A 461 -34.44 4.01 5.30
C THR A 461 -33.10 4.11 6.00
N THR A 462 -32.16 4.93 5.51
CA THR A 462 -30.87 5.18 6.19
C THR A 462 -31.04 5.47 7.69
N GLN A 463 -30.43 4.65 8.54
CA GLN A 463 -30.46 4.76 10.00
C GLN A 463 -29.16 5.38 10.51
N TYR A 464 -29.26 6.34 11.44
CA TYR A 464 -28.10 7.07 11.98
C TYR A 464 -27.72 6.56 13.37
N VAL A 465 -26.41 6.40 13.62
CA VAL A 465 -25.85 5.98 14.92
C VAL A 465 -25.00 7.09 15.53
N THR A 466 -25.33 7.48 16.75
CA THR A 466 -24.60 8.47 17.55
C THR A 466 -24.15 7.84 18.87
N LEU A 467 -22.89 8.03 19.24
CA LEU A 467 -22.29 7.50 20.46
C LEU A 467 -21.76 8.65 21.33
N GLY A 468 -22.07 8.59 22.63
CA GLY A 468 -21.65 9.56 23.62
C GLY A 468 -20.15 9.42 23.95
N ALA A 469 -19.53 10.51 24.38
CA ALA A 469 -18.10 10.52 24.69
C ALA A 469 -17.75 9.50 25.80
N GLY A 470 -16.83 8.58 25.49
CA GLY A 470 -16.40 7.52 26.41
C GLY A 470 -17.43 6.40 26.61
N LYS A 471 -18.33 6.20 25.65
CA LYS A 471 -19.25 5.05 25.57
C LYS A 471 -18.86 4.11 24.45
N GLU A 472 -19.37 2.88 24.54
CA GLU A 472 -19.19 1.82 23.57
C GLU A 472 -20.49 1.04 23.36
N PHE A 473 -20.53 0.21 22.32
CA PHE A 473 -21.49 -0.88 22.16
C PHE A 473 -20.78 -2.20 22.48
N ALA A 474 -21.21 -2.89 23.54
CA ALA A 474 -20.74 -4.22 23.92
C ALA A 474 -21.79 -5.28 23.55
N CYS A 475 -21.99 -5.50 22.26
CA CYS A 475 -22.99 -6.42 21.72
C CYS A 475 -22.37 -7.78 21.40
N GLY A 476 -23.15 -8.86 21.36
CA GLY A 476 -22.67 -10.10 20.73
C GLY A 476 -22.55 -9.94 19.21
N GLU A 477 -23.58 -9.37 18.59
CA GLU A 477 -23.60 -8.96 17.19
C GLU A 477 -24.23 -7.56 17.03
N PHE A 478 -23.76 -6.79 16.06
CA PHE A 478 -24.30 -5.49 15.68
C PHE A 478 -24.55 -5.54 14.18
N ASN A 479 -25.82 -5.71 13.82
CA ASN A 479 -26.24 -6.21 12.51
C ASN A 479 -27.08 -5.18 11.76
N ASP A 480 -26.84 -5.02 10.47
CA ASP A 480 -27.86 -4.48 9.57
C ASP A 480 -28.61 -5.63 8.89
N MET A 481 -29.94 -5.61 8.92
CA MET A 481 -30.80 -6.65 8.36
C MET A 481 -31.53 -6.20 7.09
N ASP A 482 -31.35 -4.95 6.64
CA ASP A 482 -31.88 -4.43 5.37
C ASP A 482 -30.73 -4.08 4.42
N ASP A 483 -30.52 -4.90 3.39
CA ASP A 483 -29.47 -4.72 2.37
C ASP A 483 -29.71 -3.51 1.44
N SER A 484 -30.85 -2.82 1.58
CA SER A 484 -31.27 -1.75 0.69
C SER A 484 -30.96 -0.34 1.20
N PHE A 485 -30.59 -0.17 2.48
CA PHE A 485 -30.33 1.16 3.07
C PHE A 485 -29.16 1.13 4.06
N PRO A 486 -28.18 2.06 3.95
CA PRO A 486 -27.00 2.04 4.80
C PRO A 486 -27.24 2.54 6.22
N VAL A 487 -26.37 2.14 7.14
CA VAL A 487 -26.22 2.73 8.47
C VAL A 487 -25.18 3.86 8.41
N GLU A 488 -25.46 5.06 8.92
CA GLU A 488 -24.50 6.18 8.91
C GLU A 488 -24.03 6.57 10.33
N ALA A 489 -22.71 6.60 10.53
CA ALA A 489 -22.07 7.03 11.78
C ALA A 489 -22.04 8.56 11.90
N ILE A 490 -22.62 9.09 12.98
CA ILE A 490 -22.64 10.53 13.28
C ILE A 490 -21.41 10.97 14.10
N THR A 491 -20.83 10.05 14.87
CA THR A 491 -19.66 10.24 15.74
C THR A 491 -18.71 9.06 15.56
N ASP A 492 -17.53 9.11 16.19
CA ASP A 492 -16.71 7.92 16.37
C ASP A 492 -17.54 6.80 17.02
N LEU A 493 -17.30 5.56 16.59
CA LEU A 493 -17.97 4.37 17.12
C LEU A 493 -16.94 3.44 17.77
N TYR A 494 -17.23 3.01 18.99
CA TYR A 494 -16.40 2.11 19.79
C TYR A 494 -17.19 0.84 20.09
N PHE A 495 -16.59 -0.31 19.82
CA PHE A 495 -17.19 -1.63 20.01
C PHE A 495 -16.25 -2.55 20.78
N SER A 496 -16.79 -3.29 21.75
CA SER A 496 -16.04 -4.31 22.50
C SER A 496 -16.74 -5.66 22.41
N ASN A 497 -15.99 -6.76 22.28
CA ASN A 497 -16.52 -8.14 22.20
C ASN A 497 -17.58 -8.37 21.09
N THR A 498 -17.64 -7.50 20.08
CA THR A 498 -18.76 -7.41 19.13
C THR A 498 -18.39 -7.87 17.74
N ILE A 499 -19.26 -8.66 17.12
CA ILE A 499 -19.26 -8.93 15.68
C ILE A 499 -20.10 -7.87 14.96
N LEU A 500 -19.48 -6.99 14.18
CA LEU A 500 -20.16 -6.16 13.19
C LEU A 500 -20.40 -7.02 11.95
N ASP A 501 -21.65 -7.15 11.55
CA ASP A 501 -22.09 -7.98 10.41
C ASP A 501 -23.21 -7.23 9.69
N MET A 502 -22.88 -6.55 8.58
CA MET A 502 -23.87 -5.74 7.88
C MET A 502 -24.76 -6.58 6.94
N ASN A 503 -24.65 -7.92 6.93
CA ASN A 503 -25.34 -8.86 6.05
C ASN A 503 -25.36 -8.42 4.57
N GLY A 504 -24.24 -7.86 4.08
CA GLY A 504 -24.10 -7.32 2.72
C GLY A 504 -24.48 -5.85 2.53
N SER A 505 -25.05 -5.19 3.54
CA SER A 505 -25.32 -3.74 3.57
C SER A 505 -24.03 -2.91 3.76
N GLU A 506 -24.18 -1.59 3.88
CA GLU A 506 -23.09 -0.62 3.99
C GLU A 506 -23.19 0.21 5.29
N ILE A 507 -22.08 0.33 6.03
CA ILE A 507 -21.91 1.32 7.10
C ILE A 507 -21.00 2.46 6.64
N ILE A 508 -21.51 3.70 6.75
CA ILE A 508 -20.89 4.92 6.22
C ILE A 508 -20.34 5.79 7.34
N PHE A 509 -19.04 6.12 7.27
CA PHE A 509 -18.40 7.14 8.09
C PHE A 509 -18.17 8.38 7.21
N PRO A 510 -18.91 9.48 7.36
CA PRO A 510 -18.90 10.56 6.36
C PRO A 510 -17.61 11.40 6.34
N VAL A 511 -17.08 11.62 5.12
CA VAL A 511 -15.85 12.41 4.78
C VAL A 511 -15.68 13.68 5.62
N THR A 512 -16.78 14.41 5.88
CA THR A 512 -16.75 15.74 6.53
C THR A 512 -16.25 15.75 7.98
N LYS A 513 -16.07 14.57 8.61
CA LYS A 513 -15.76 14.45 10.04
C LYS A 513 -14.47 13.70 10.36
N GLY A 514 -13.94 12.87 9.47
CA GLY A 514 -12.72 12.06 9.72
C GLY A 514 -12.87 11.14 10.93
N LEU A 515 -13.98 10.39 10.99
CA LEU A 515 -14.37 9.59 12.15
C LEU A 515 -13.50 8.33 12.33
N THR A 516 -13.53 7.79 13.55
CA THR A 516 -12.88 6.54 13.92
C THR A 516 -13.90 5.43 14.18
N LEU A 517 -13.64 4.24 13.64
CA LEU A 517 -14.24 2.97 14.07
C LEU A 517 -13.19 2.23 14.91
N SER A 518 -13.52 1.94 16.17
CA SER A 518 -12.64 1.21 17.10
C SER A 518 -13.26 -0.13 17.49
N LEU A 519 -12.51 -1.22 17.36
CA LEU A 519 -12.90 -2.57 17.79
C LEU A 519 -11.87 -3.17 18.76
N ALA A 520 -12.34 -3.66 19.91
CA ALA A 520 -11.57 -4.48 20.85
C ALA A 520 -12.19 -5.89 20.98
N ASP A 521 -11.39 -6.94 20.78
CA ASP A 521 -11.80 -8.37 20.81
C ASP A 521 -13.08 -8.65 19.97
N GLY A 522 -13.18 -8.04 18.79
CA GLY A 522 -14.36 -8.07 17.91
C GLY A 522 -14.05 -8.51 16.48
N ARG A 523 -15.07 -8.56 15.62
CA ARG A 523 -14.93 -8.92 14.20
C ARG A 523 -15.75 -8.00 13.30
N ILE A 524 -15.18 -7.55 12.20
CA ILE A 524 -15.92 -6.95 11.06
C ILE A 524 -16.18 -8.05 10.02
N ARG A 525 -17.38 -8.22 9.48
CA ARG A 525 -17.64 -9.16 8.37
C ARG A 525 -18.84 -8.76 7.49
N ASP A 526 -18.99 -9.47 6.37
CA ASP A 526 -20.20 -9.55 5.54
C ASP A 526 -20.86 -8.18 5.27
N GLY A 527 -20.21 -7.36 4.44
CA GLY A 527 -20.69 -6.03 4.06
C GLY A 527 -19.61 -4.97 3.86
N ARG A 528 -20.04 -3.74 3.57
CA ARG A 528 -19.17 -2.62 3.18
C ARG A 528 -18.98 -1.60 4.31
N TYR A 529 -17.74 -1.21 4.57
CA TYR A 529 -17.32 -0.33 5.66
C TYR A 529 -16.62 0.88 5.06
N SER A 530 -17.40 1.92 4.80
CA SER A 530 -17.01 3.08 3.99
C SER A 530 -16.38 4.15 4.88
N MET A 531 -15.07 4.06 5.08
CA MET A 531 -14.34 4.87 6.06
C MET A 531 -14.07 6.30 5.58
N ASN A 532 -14.00 6.54 4.26
CA ASN A 532 -13.91 7.87 3.64
C ASN A 532 -12.73 8.75 4.14
N ASN A 533 -11.55 8.17 4.23
CA ASN A 533 -10.33 8.70 4.89
C ASN A 533 -10.42 8.79 6.43
N GLY A 534 -11.36 8.05 7.03
CA GLY A 534 -11.45 7.81 8.47
C GLY A 534 -10.41 6.80 8.98
N THR A 535 -10.43 6.57 10.30
CA THR A 535 -9.50 5.65 10.97
C THR A 535 -10.22 4.37 11.38
N LEU A 536 -9.62 3.21 11.09
CA LEU A 536 -10.01 1.93 11.65
C LEU A 536 -8.93 1.51 12.67
N PHE A 537 -9.33 1.45 13.93
CA PHE A 537 -8.47 1.08 15.06
C PHE A 537 -8.87 -0.30 15.57
N MET A 538 -7.91 -1.23 15.62
CA MET A 538 -8.12 -2.60 16.09
C MET A 538 -7.17 -2.97 17.23
N GLU A 539 -7.73 -3.50 18.31
CA GLU A 539 -6.97 -3.96 19.47
C GLU A 539 -7.54 -5.23 20.12
N GLU A 540 -6.84 -5.74 21.14
CA GLU A 540 -7.18 -6.91 21.96
C GLU A 540 -7.47 -8.23 21.21
N GLY A 541 -7.15 -8.31 19.91
CA GLY A 541 -7.36 -9.50 19.08
C GLY A 541 -8.44 -9.34 18.01
N ALA A 542 -8.98 -8.13 17.83
CA ALA A 542 -9.97 -7.84 16.80
C ALA A 542 -9.50 -8.19 15.38
N ASP A 543 -10.44 -8.66 14.54
CA ASP A 543 -10.14 -9.12 13.18
C ASP A 543 -11.14 -8.62 12.11
N ILE A 544 -10.71 -8.73 10.85
CA ILE A 544 -11.55 -8.61 9.65
C ILE A 544 -11.85 -10.02 9.14
N GLY A 545 -13.13 -10.31 9.11
CA GLY A 545 -13.78 -11.55 8.74
C GLY A 545 -14.05 -11.71 7.24
N THR A 546 -14.61 -12.87 6.90
CA THR A 546 -15.10 -13.20 5.54
C THR A 546 -16.10 -12.18 4.98
N ASP A 547 -16.03 -11.96 3.66
CA ASP A 547 -16.95 -11.10 2.88
C ASP A 547 -17.00 -9.61 3.32
N ALA A 548 -15.92 -9.11 3.94
CA ALA A 548 -15.78 -7.70 4.34
C ALA A 548 -15.13 -6.85 3.23
N VAL A 549 -15.73 -5.68 2.96
CA VAL A 549 -15.18 -4.65 2.06
C VAL A 549 -14.87 -3.38 2.85
N ILE A 550 -13.60 -2.97 2.97
CA ILE A 550 -13.19 -1.78 3.75
C ILE A 550 -12.61 -0.71 2.82
N THR A 551 -13.08 0.54 2.87
CA THR A 551 -12.71 1.52 1.81
C THR A 551 -12.25 2.87 2.33
N ASP A 552 -11.22 3.42 1.67
CA ASP A 552 -10.57 4.69 2.00
C ASP A 552 -10.21 4.80 3.49
N VAL A 553 -9.27 3.97 3.97
CA VAL A 553 -9.06 3.73 5.40
C VAL A 553 -7.61 3.97 5.85
N THR A 554 -7.46 4.66 6.97
CA THR A 554 -6.22 4.64 7.77
C THR A 554 -6.31 3.56 8.84
N ILE A 555 -5.47 2.55 8.76
CA ILE A 555 -5.41 1.42 9.69
C ILE A 555 -4.44 1.74 10.84
N THR A 556 -4.86 1.51 12.08
CA THR A 556 -4.07 1.73 13.30
C THR A 556 -4.28 0.60 14.31
N GLY A 557 -3.32 0.38 15.20
CA GLY A 557 -3.33 -0.76 16.12
C GLY A 557 -2.90 -2.06 15.43
N ASN A 558 -3.39 -3.19 15.92
CA ASN A 558 -3.03 -4.51 15.45
C ASN A 558 -4.22 -5.18 14.74
N MET A 559 -4.33 -4.95 13.43
CA MET A 559 -5.37 -5.51 12.58
C MET A 559 -5.01 -6.92 12.11
N ILE A 560 -5.90 -7.87 12.39
CA ILE A 560 -5.77 -9.26 11.96
C ILE A 560 -6.78 -9.54 10.83
N LEU A 561 -6.36 -10.18 9.74
CA LEU A 561 -7.25 -10.66 8.68
C LEU A 561 -7.51 -12.16 8.88
N TYR A 562 -8.78 -12.58 8.93
CA TYR A 562 -9.22 -13.96 9.12
C TYR A 562 -10.47 -14.28 8.29
N GLY A 563 -10.35 -15.07 7.21
CA GLY A 563 -11.49 -15.43 6.38
C GLY A 563 -11.15 -15.59 4.90
N SER A 564 -12.10 -15.19 4.05
CA SER A 564 -12.03 -15.24 2.58
C SER A 564 -12.79 -14.05 1.99
N ASN A 565 -12.47 -13.65 0.76
CA ASN A 565 -13.13 -12.54 0.06
C ASN A 565 -13.07 -11.21 0.85
N ILE A 566 -11.92 -10.95 1.48
CA ILE A 566 -11.64 -9.65 2.10
C ILE A 566 -11.14 -8.72 1.00
N LEU A 567 -11.77 -7.56 0.86
CA LEU A 567 -11.44 -6.55 -0.14
C LEU A 567 -11.18 -5.21 0.54
N PHE A 568 -10.09 -4.55 0.18
CA PHE A 568 -9.86 -3.14 0.47
C PHE A 568 -10.03 -2.33 -0.83
N GLU A 569 -10.80 -1.24 -0.83
CA GLU A 569 -10.97 -0.38 -2.03
C GLU A 569 -10.49 1.07 -1.77
N GLY A 570 -9.85 1.69 -2.76
CA GLY A 570 -9.47 3.11 -2.71
C GLY A 570 -8.12 3.39 -2.04
N GLU A 571 -8.04 4.42 -1.20
CA GLU A 571 -6.78 4.81 -0.55
C GLU A 571 -6.59 4.08 0.80
N ILE A 572 -5.63 3.15 0.87
CA ILE A 572 -5.42 2.28 2.02
C ILE A 572 -4.07 2.60 2.68
N VAL A 573 -4.10 3.05 3.94
CA VAL A 573 -2.91 3.51 4.66
C VAL A 573 -2.73 2.72 5.95
N ASN A 574 -1.77 1.80 5.99
CA ASN A 574 -1.36 1.11 7.22
C ASN A 574 -0.37 1.98 8.03
N GLN A 575 -0.76 2.45 9.21
CA GLN A 575 0.12 3.21 10.12
C GLN A 575 0.76 2.36 11.22
N ASP A 576 0.30 1.11 11.40
CA ASP A 576 0.73 0.22 12.48
C ASP A 576 0.79 -1.23 11.95
N THR A 577 0.13 -2.21 12.55
CA THR A 577 0.29 -3.61 12.16
C THR A 577 -0.93 -4.11 11.39
N LEU A 578 -0.73 -4.46 10.13
CA LEU A 578 -1.68 -5.20 9.29
C LEU A 578 -1.12 -6.60 9.05
N GLN A 579 -1.81 -7.63 9.52
CA GLN A 579 -1.35 -9.00 9.40
C GLN A 579 -2.47 -10.01 9.15
N THR A 580 -2.14 -11.14 8.52
CA THR A 580 -3.05 -12.29 8.45
C THR A 580 -3.01 -13.12 9.74
N ALA A 581 -4.05 -13.89 10.02
CA ALA A 581 -4.08 -14.76 11.20
C ALA A 581 -3.02 -15.87 11.17
N ASN A 582 -2.73 -16.45 12.34
CA ASN A 582 -1.76 -17.54 12.50
C ASN A 582 -2.23 -18.86 11.87
N SER A 583 -1.30 -19.60 11.26
CA SER A 583 -1.50 -20.97 10.78
C SER A 583 -2.61 -21.16 9.73
N ILE A 584 -2.91 -20.11 8.96
CA ILE A 584 -3.84 -20.17 7.82
C ILE A 584 -3.13 -19.89 6.48
N THR A 585 -3.84 -20.18 5.40
CA THR A 585 -3.58 -19.71 4.03
C THR A 585 -4.70 -18.76 3.67
N MET A 586 -4.38 -17.58 3.15
CA MET A 586 -5.34 -16.52 2.85
C MET A 586 -5.07 -15.89 1.49
N THR A 587 -6.15 -15.43 0.86
CA THR A 587 -6.12 -14.46 -0.23
C THR A 587 -7.01 -13.28 0.15
N PHE A 588 -6.53 -12.06 -0.09
CA PHE A 588 -7.31 -10.83 0.00
C PHE A 588 -6.83 -9.83 -1.05
N ASP A 589 -7.69 -8.87 -1.38
CA ASP A 589 -7.49 -7.96 -2.50
C ASP A 589 -7.43 -6.51 -2.01
N ILE A 590 -6.63 -5.69 -2.68
CA ILE A 590 -6.53 -4.23 -2.50
C ILE A 590 -6.76 -3.58 -3.87
N ASP A 591 -8.01 -3.22 -4.15
CA ASP A 591 -8.39 -2.49 -5.36
C ASP A 591 -8.16 -0.98 -5.17
N GLY A 592 -6.89 -0.58 -5.21
CA GLY A 592 -6.46 0.80 -5.01
C GLY A 592 -5.01 0.96 -4.58
N ASN A 593 -4.69 2.12 -4.03
CA ASN A 593 -3.34 2.48 -3.61
C ASN A 593 -3.07 2.00 -2.18
N PHE A 594 -1.91 1.38 -1.95
CA PHE A 594 -1.50 0.87 -0.65
C PHE A 594 -0.26 1.59 -0.12
N THR A 595 -0.40 2.27 1.02
CA THR A 595 0.72 2.89 1.76
C THR A 595 0.97 2.13 3.07
N ASN A 596 2.13 1.49 3.18
CA ASN A 596 2.58 0.84 4.41
C ASN A 596 3.59 1.73 5.15
N ASN A 597 3.23 2.26 6.31
CA ASN A 597 4.11 3.02 7.21
C ASN A 597 4.52 2.22 8.47
N GLY A 598 3.81 1.14 8.80
CA GLY A 598 4.05 0.30 9.98
C GLY A 598 4.66 -1.06 9.63
N VAL A 599 3.97 -2.14 9.98
CA VAL A 599 4.33 -3.53 9.67
C VAL A 599 3.20 -4.17 8.86
N PHE A 600 3.53 -4.66 7.66
CA PHE A 600 2.65 -5.49 6.85
C PHE A 600 3.24 -6.89 6.80
N GLN A 601 2.61 -7.86 7.47
CA GLN A 601 3.23 -9.17 7.70
C GLN A 601 2.30 -10.37 7.63
N ASN A 602 2.86 -11.53 7.29
CA ASN A 602 2.31 -12.82 7.65
C ASN A 602 3.01 -13.36 8.91
N PRO A 603 2.31 -13.87 9.93
CA PRO A 603 2.97 -14.50 11.07
C PRO A 603 3.75 -15.75 10.66
N ALA A 604 4.95 -15.94 11.20
CA ALA A 604 5.88 -17.04 10.86
C ALA A 604 5.39 -18.49 11.14
N SER A 605 4.10 -18.68 11.46
CA SER A 605 3.44 -19.99 11.59
C SER A 605 2.41 -20.26 10.48
N SER A 606 2.18 -19.29 9.60
CA SER A 606 1.20 -19.31 8.52
C SER A 606 1.82 -19.77 7.20
N PHE A 607 0.99 -20.12 6.22
CA PHE A 607 1.44 -20.72 4.96
C PHE A 607 0.80 -20.03 3.76
N ASN A 608 1.60 -19.38 2.91
CA ASN A 608 1.20 -18.85 1.60
C ASN A 608 0.03 -17.83 1.63
N THR A 609 0.20 -16.70 2.31
CA THR A 609 -0.71 -15.55 2.16
C THR A 609 -0.45 -14.83 0.84
N ASN A 610 -1.50 -14.61 0.04
CA ASN A 610 -1.44 -13.83 -1.20
C ASN A 610 -2.23 -12.53 -1.06
N VAL A 611 -1.64 -11.41 -1.49
CA VAL A 611 -2.32 -10.13 -1.65
C VAL A 611 -2.28 -9.70 -3.11
N TYR A 612 -3.44 -9.37 -3.68
CA TYR A 612 -3.54 -8.78 -5.01
C TYR A 612 -3.73 -7.26 -4.88
N ILE A 613 -2.95 -6.47 -5.59
CA ILE A 613 -2.96 -5.00 -5.52
C ILE A 613 -3.12 -4.47 -6.95
N THR A 614 -4.05 -3.53 -7.17
CA THR A 614 -4.34 -2.95 -8.51
C THR A 614 -3.81 -1.54 -8.73
N GLY A 615 -3.37 -0.88 -7.65
CA GLY A 615 -2.82 0.47 -7.64
C GLY A 615 -1.37 0.54 -7.14
N ASN A 616 -0.94 1.74 -6.77
CA ASN A 616 0.44 2.04 -6.42
C ASN A 616 0.80 1.52 -5.02
N ILE A 617 2.07 1.13 -4.82
CA ILE A 617 2.59 0.69 -3.52
C ILE A 617 3.60 1.72 -2.99
N THR A 618 3.36 2.23 -1.78
CA THR A 618 4.32 3.06 -1.03
C THR A 618 4.74 2.34 0.25
N ASN A 619 5.96 1.76 0.27
CA ASN A 619 6.48 1.04 1.43
C ASN A 619 7.49 1.90 2.23
N ASN A 620 7.00 2.53 3.30
CA ASN A 620 7.80 3.21 4.32
C ASN A 620 8.05 2.33 5.56
N GLY A 621 7.33 1.22 5.69
CA GLY A 621 7.32 0.31 6.83
C GLY A 621 8.13 -0.96 6.62
N ASP A 622 7.90 -1.96 7.47
CA ASP A 622 8.39 -3.34 7.28
C ASP A 622 7.35 -4.13 6.46
N TRP A 623 7.82 -4.92 5.49
CA TRP A 623 7.01 -5.76 4.60
C TRP A 623 7.55 -7.18 4.68
N ILE A 624 6.79 -8.13 5.24
CA ILE A 624 7.33 -9.41 5.72
C ILE A 624 6.45 -10.61 5.32
N ASP A 625 7.01 -11.54 4.54
CA ASP A 625 6.50 -12.91 4.35
C ASP A 625 5.11 -13.01 3.67
N ILE A 626 4.84 -12.11 2.72
CA ILE A 626 3.59 -12.03 1.94
C ILE A 626 3.87 -12.22 0.46
N ASN A 627 3.11 -13.11 -0.20
CA ASN A 627 3.12 -13.24 -1.65
C ASN A 627 2.39 -12.03 -2.24
N THR A 628 3.14 -11.12 -2.86
CA THR A 628 2.58 -9.88 -3.38
C THR A 628 2.31 -10.03 -4.86
N HIS A 629 1.10 -9.72 -5.32
CA HIS A 629 0.71 -9.70 -6.72
C HIS A 629 0.31 -8.28 -7.14
N LEU A 630 1.03 -7.69 -8.09
CA LEU A 630 0.54 -6.55 -8.86
C LEU A 630 -0.42 -7.08 -9.94
N SER A 631 -1.48 -6.34 -10.22
CA SER A 631 -2.56 -6.81 -11.09
C SER A 631 -3.29 -5.65 -11.77
N GLY A 632 -3.94 -5.91 -12.91
CA GLY A 632 -4.71 -4.88 -13.61
C GLY A 632 -3.87 -4.01 -14.57
N THR A 633 -4.54 -3.38 -15.52
CA THR A 633 -3.91 -2.84 -16.74
C THR A 633 -3.32 -1.43 -16.59
N SER A 634 -3.46 -0.82 -15.41
CA SER A 634 -2.90 0.49 -15.05
C SER A 634 -1.37 0.45 -14.98
N THR A 635 -0.72 1.58 -15.27
CA THR A 635 0.66 1.79 -14.82
C THR A 635 0.67 1.78 -13.29
N HIS A 636 1.58 1.00 -12.71
CA HIS A 636 1.81 0.93 -11.28
C HIS A 636 3.05 1.75 -10.92
N GLU A 637 3.03 2.48 -9.81
CA GLU A 637 4.22 3.06 -9.20
C GLU A 637 4.54 2.29 -7.90
N ILE A 638 5.79 1.88 -7.74
CA ILE A 638 6.31 1.33 -6.49
C ILE A 638 7.36 2.28 -5.90
N TYR A 639 7.24 2.53 -4.60
CA TYR A 639 8.12 3.37 -3.79
C TYR A 639 8.60 2.59 -2.57
N GLN A 640 9.87 2.73 -2.22
CA GLN A 640 10.47 2.16 -1.03
C GLN A 640 11.29 3.23 -0.28
N ALA A 641 11.03 3.39 1.01
CA ALA A 641 11.81 4.31 1.83
C ALA A 641 13.26 3.80 2.02
N PRO A 642 14.26 4.71 2.15
CA PRO A 642 15.65 4.31 2.34
C PRO A 642 15.85 3.37 3.53
N GLY A 643 16.42 2.19 3.26
CA GLY A 643 16.68 1.16 4.26
C GLY A 643 15.50 0.22 4.57
N LYS A 644 14.41 0.29 3.79
CA LYS A 644 13.37 -0.74 3.76
C LYS A 644 13.62 -1.74 2.63
N GLU A 645 12.90 -2.86 2.67
CA GLU A 645 12.95 -3.93 1.67
C GLU A 645 11.54 -4.51 1.46
N PHE A 646 11.32 -5.15 0.30
CA PHE A 646 10.21 -6.09 0.11
C PHE A 646 10.74 -7.47 0.47
N TYR A 647 10.40 -7.96 1.67
CA TYR A 647 10.77 -9.29 2.14
C TYR A 647 9.56 -10.23 2.04
N GLY A 648 9.69 -11.34 1.33
CA GLY A 648 8.60 -12.28 1.08
C GLY A 648 9.04 -13.52 0.31
N GLU A 649 8.14 -14.46 0.07
CA GLU A 649 8.46 -15.64 -0.74
C GLU A 649 8.39 -15.32 -2.25
N TYR A 650 7.39 -14.53 -2.66
CA TYR A 650 7.11 -14.15 -4.05
C TYR A 650 6.69 -12.68 -4.20
N PHE A 651 7.11 -12.05 -5.30
CA PHE A 651 6.60 -10.77 -5.78
C PHE A 651 6.29 -10.88 -7.27
N TYR A 652 5.01 -10.97 -7.61
CA TYR A 652 4.51 -11.15 -8.96
C TYR A 652 3.98 -9.85 -9.55
N ALA A 653 4.14 -9.67 -10.86
CA ALA A 653 3.17 -8.92 -11.66
C ALA A 653 2.39 -9.93 -12.50
N ASP A 654 1.07 -10.03 -12.27
CA ASP A 654 0.22 -11.00 -12.95
C ASP A 654 0.17 -10.76 -14.47
N ALA A 655 -0.11 -11.81 -15.24
CA ALA A 655 -0.16 -11.71 -16.71
C ALA A 655 -1.17 -10.65 -17.19
N GLY A 656 -0.67 -9.61 -17.87
CA GLY A 656 -1.46 -8.46 -18.33
C GLY A 656 -1.46 -7.25 -17.38
N THR A 657 -0.66 -7.28 -16.31
CA THR A 657 -0.37 -6.10 -15.49
C THR A 657 0.25 -4.99 -16.34
N GLY A 658 -0.12 -3.74 -16.08
CA GLY A 658 0.49 -2.59 -16.76
C GLY A 658 1.95 -2.36 -16.35
N ILE A 659 2.59 -1.38 -16.98
CA ILE A 659 4.01 -1.04 -16.72
C ILE A 659 4.18 -0.70 -15.23
N THR A 660 5.14 -1.34 -14.56
CA THR A 660 5.51 -1.01 -13.18
C THR A 660 6.73 -0.10 -13.17
N THR A 661 6.63 1.04 -12.48
CA THR A 661 7.71 2.02 -12.34
C THR A 661 8.20 2.05 -10.90
N ALA A 662 9.44 1.64 -10.67
CA ALA A 662 10.13 1.85 -9.41
C ALA A 662 10.65 3.29 -9.34
N THR A 663 10.02 4.11 -8.50
CA THR A 663 10.28 5.55 -8.35
C THR A 663 11.49 5.88 -7.45
N THR A 664 12.05 4.86 -6.83
CA THR A 664 13.20 4.90 -5.90
C THR A 664 14.07 3.66 -6.15
N SER A 665 15.23 3.58 -5.49
CA SER A 665 15.94 2.30 -5.39
C SER A 665 15.06 1.28 -4.66
N ILE A 666 14.97 0.05 -5.18
CA ILE A 666 14.13 -1.03 -4.62
C ILE A 666 15.01 -2.23 -4.28
N ASN A 667 14.90 -2.72 -3.06
CA ASN A 667 15.44 -3.99 -2.61
C ASN A 667 14.33 -5.04 -2.47
N PHE A 668 14.52 -6.18 -3.14
CA PHE A 668 13.76 -7.41 -2.98
C PHE A 668 14.62 -8.46 -2.30
N ARG A 669 14.13 -9.04 -1.20
CA ARG A 669 14.89 -10.01 -0.40
C ARG A 669 14.09 -11.25 -0.09
N ASN A 670 14.72 -12.41 -0.31
CA ASN A 670 14.07 -13.73 -0.32
C ASN A 670 12.91 -13.84 -1.33
N CYS A 671 12.60 -12.80 -2.12
CA CYS A 671 11.53 -12.83 -3.11
C CYS A 671 11.98 -13.49 -4.42
N MET A 672 11.19 -14.44 -4.92
CA MET A 672 11.15 -14.71 -6.35
C MET A 672 10.33 -13.58 -7.00
N VAL A 673 11.00 -12.74 -7.79
CA VAL A 673 10.42 -11.58 -8.47
C VAL A 673 10.13 -11.97 -9.91
N ASP A 674 8.85 -12.09 -10.28
CA ASP A 674 8.43 -12.60 -11.59
C ASP A 674 7.38 -11.68 -12.22
N PHE A 675 7.70 -11.12 -13.39
CA PHE A 675 6.86 -10.14 -14.07
C PHE A 675 6.01 -10.71 -15.20
N ASN A 676 6.02 -12.03 -15.44
CA ASN A 676 5.24 -12.71 -16.48
C ASN A 676 5.36 -12.04 -17.88
N ASP A 677 6.60 -11.78 -18.31
CA ASP A 677 7.00 -11.03 -19.52
C ASP A 677 6.60 -9.53 -19.51
N GLY A 678 6.25 -8.99 -18.33
CA GLY A 678 5.87 -7.60 -18.10
C GLY A 678 7.05 -6.65 -17.84
N TYR A 679 6.74 -5.35 -17.81
CA TYR A 679 7.73 -4.27 -17.74
C TYR A 679 7.98 -3.77 -16.31
N LEU A 680 9.26 -3.73 -15.92
CA LEU A 680 9.76 -3.04 -14.73
C LEU A 680 10.71 -1.91 -15.17
N VAL A 681 10.32 -0.66 -14.94
CA VAL A 681 11.15 0.52 -15.23
C VAL A 681 11.70 1.07 -13.93
N ILE A 682 13.03 1.17 -13.79
CA ILE A 682 13.66 1.63 -12.55
C ILE A 682 14.20 3.06 -12.69
N GLN A 683 13.93 3.91 -11.69
CA GLN A 683 14.43 5.28 -11.57
C GLN A 683 15.53 5.43 -10.48
N GLY A 684 15.80 4.35 -9.76
CA GLY A 684 16.95 4.16 -8.87
C GLY A 684 17.46 2.73 -8.99
N ASP A 685 18.42 2.34 -8.16
CA ASP A 685 19.07 1.03 -8.22
C ASP A 685 18.13 -0.13 -7.83
N LEU A 686 18.26 -1.28 -8.49
CA LEU A 686 17.52 -2.50 -8.20
C LEU A 686 18.43 -3.51 -7.52
N SER A 687 18.03 -3.98 -6.33
CA SER A 687 18.71 -5.05 -5.60
C SER A 687 17.81 -6.27 -5.46
N VAL A 688 18.33 -7.45 -5.80
CA VAL A 688 17.64 -8.73 -5.61
C VAL A 688 18.57 -9.69 -4.88
N SER A 689 18.12 -10.23 -3.74
CA SER A 689 18.92 -11.07 -2.85
C SER A 689 18.25 -12.42 -2.56
N GLU A 690 19.06 -13.44 -2.30
CA GLU A 690 18.68 -14.82 -1.90
C GLU A 690 17.93 -15.67 -2.95
N LYS A 691 17.18 -15.09 -3.90
CA LYS A 691 16.38 -15.84 -4.92
C LYS A 691 16.61 -15.46 -6.38
N TYR A 692 15.63 -14.88 -7.08
CA TYR A 692 15.71 -14.71 -8.53
C TYR A 692 14.74 -13.68 -9.09
N LEU A 693 15.19 -13.04 -10.17
CA LEU A 693 14.43 -12.17 -11.05
C LEU A 693 14.14 -12.96 -12.33
N ASP A 694 12.86 -13.23 -12.60
CA ASP A 694 12.36 -14.12 -13.66
C ASP A 694 11.35 -13.39 -14.58
N HIS A 695 11.30 -13.79 -15.85
CA HIS A 695 10.41 -13.24 -16.90
C HIS A 695 10.15 -11.71 -16.80
N VAL A 696 11.18 -10.89 -16.59
CA VAL A 696 11.03 -9.43 -16.55
C VAL A 696 11.57 -8.77 -17.82
N VAL A 697 10.91 -7.70 -18.26
CA VAL A 697 11.46 -6.71 -19.19
C VAL A 697 11.90 -5.50 -18.37
N LEU A 698 13.18 -5.47 -18.00
CA LEU A 698 13.78 -4.47 -17.12
C LEU A 698 14.39 -3.30 -17.92
N THR A 699 13.85 -2.10 -17.77
CA THR A 699 14.46 -0.86 -18.30
C THR A 699 15.18 -0.12 -17.17
N GLY A 700 16.51 -0.09 -17.26
CA GLY A 700 17.43 0.37 -16.21
C GLY A 700 17.61 1.89 -16.10
N ASN A 701 17.45 2.64 -17.19
CA ASN A 701 17.76 4.08 -17.26
C ASN A 701 19.18 4.43 -16.74
N THR A 702 20.17 3.56 -16.98
CA THR A 702 21.55 3.61 -16.45
C THR A 702 21.72 3.42 -14.93
N ASN A 703 20.67 3.03 -14.22
CA ASN A 703 20.76 2.63 -12.80
C ASN A 703 21.43 1.25 -12.64
N GLN A 704 21.78 0.92 -11.40
CA GLN A 704 22.57 -0.27 -11.08
C GLN A 704 21.68 -1.48 -10.78
N LEU A 705 22.05 -2.65 -11.29
CA LEU A 705 21.51 -3.94 -10.89
C LEU A 705 22.49 -4.63 -9.94
N PHE A 706 22.04 -4.85 -8.72
CA PHE A 706 22.72 -5.61 -7.68
C PHE A 706 22.05 -6.98 -7.50
N MET A 707 22.89 -8.01 -7.45
CA MET A 707 22.50 -9.38 -7.09
C MET A 707 23.54 -9.97 -6.15
N ASP A 708 23.09 -10.54 -5.05
CA ASP A 708 23.91 -11.18 -4.00
C ASP A 708 23.22 -12.42 -3.40
N ASP A 709 23.89 -13.08 -2.44
CA ASP A 709 23.39 -14.29 -1.74
C ASP A 709 22.83 -15.41 -2.64
N ASN A 710 23.43 -15.57 -3.84
CA ASN A 710 23.07 -16.50 -4.92
C ASN A 710 21.83 -16.11 -5.74
N ALA A 711 21.42 -14.84 -5.69
CA ALA A 711 20.43 -14.29 -6.59
C ALA A 711 20.83 -14.49 -8.07
N ARG A 712 19.83 -14.76 -8.92
CA ARG A 712 20.04 -15.05 -10.35
C ARG A 712 18.99 -14.38 -11.25
N LEU A 713 19.40 -14.06 -12.47
CA LEU A 713 18.57 -13.53 -13.55
C LEU A 713 18.14 -14.68 -14.48
N VAL A 714 16.84 -14.79 -14.75
CA VAL A 714 16.22 -15.94 -15.43
C VAL A 714 15.23 -15.42 -16.48
N ASN A 715 15.29 -15.96 -17.71
CA ASN A 715 14.33 -15.73 -18.80
C ASN A 715 13.99 -14.25 -19.08
N SER A 716 14.89 -13.33 -18.78
CA SER A 716 14.59 -11.90 -18.70
C SER A 716 15.22 -11.11 -19.84
N THR A 717 14.57 -9.99 -20.18
CA THR A 717 15.09 -8.96 -21.08
C THR A 717 15.55 -7.75 -20.26
N VAL A 718 16.75 -7.21 -20.53
CA VAL A 718 17.30 -6.07 -19.79
C VAL A 718 17.83 -4.99 -20.72
N GLU A 719 17.53 -3.73 -20.43
CA GLU A 719 17.90 -2.56 -21.23
C GLU A 719 18.58 -1.51 -20.33
N ASP A 720 19.68 -0.91 -20.79
CA ASP A 720 20.38 0.21 -20.16
C ASP A 720 20.65 0.07 -18.65
N VAL A 721 21.36 -0.99 -18.25
CA VAL A 721 21.70 -1.32 -16.85
C VAL A 721 23.21 -1.36 -16.62
N VAL A 722 23.64 -0.87 -15.44
CA VAL A 722 24.99 -1.08 -14.93
C VAL A 722 25.02 -2.30 -14.00
N ILE A 723 25.79 -3.34 -14.34
CA ILE A 723 25.96 -4.55 -13.54
C ILE A 723 26.99 -4.28 -12.43
N ALA A 724 26.51 -3.90 -11.24
CA ALA A 724 27.33 -3.43 -10.12
C ALA A 724 27.49 -4.45 -8.98
N GLY A 725 26.71 -5.54 -8.99
CA GLY A 725 26.91 -6.70 -8.12
C GLY A 725 27.26 -7.96 -8.90
N LYS A 726 27.15 -9.12 -8.24
CA LYS A 726 27.43 -10.43 -8.83
C LYS A 726 26.18 -11.02 -9.49
N VAL A 727 25.82 -10.52 -10.67
CA VAL A 727 24.67 -10.99 -11.45
C VAL A 727 24.93 -12.39 -12.01
N GLN A 728 24.15 -13.36 -11.54
CA GLN A 728 24.26 -14.76 -11.95
C GLN A 728 23.18 -15.13 -13.00
N LEU A 729 23.57 -15.57 -14.19
CA LEU A 729 22.63 -16.00 -15.23
C LEU A 729 22.12 -17.42 -14.95
N GLY A 730 20.83 -17.54 -14.62
CA GLY A 730 20.16 -18.79 -14.27
C GLY A 730 19.54 -19.54 -15.47
N SER A 731 19.40 -18.89 -16.62
CA SER A 731 18.94 -19.47 -17.89
C SER A 731 19.36 -18.59 -19.07
N THR A 732 18.69 -18.70 -20.23
CA THR A 732 18.87 -17.77 -21.35
C THR A 732 18.28 -16.40 -21.01
N ASN A 733 19.02 -15.34 -21.30
CA ASN A 733 18.59 -13.94 -21.10
C ASN A 733 18.99 -13.09 -22.33
N THR A 734 18.35 -11.94 -22.51
CA THR A 734 18.60 -11.01 -23.63
C THR A 734 18.83 -9.59 -23.10
N PHE A 735 19.94 -8.95 -23.44
CA PHE A 735 20.21 -7.56 -23.11
C PHE A 735 20.03 -6.70 -24.38
N THR A 736 19.03 -5.81 -24.41
CA THR A 736 18.64 -5.08 -25.63
C THR A 736 19.27 -3.69 -25.76
N GLY A 737 19.75 -3.12 -24.67
CA GLY A 737 20.43 -1.81 -24.62
C GLY A 737 21.94 -1.93 -24.38
N ASP A 738 22.59 -0.80 -24.17
CA ASP A 738 24.02 -0.76 -23.83
C ASP A 738 24.24 -1.26 -22.39
N ILE A 739 25.31 -2.04 -22.19
CA ILE A 739 25.62 -2.63 -20.88
C ILE A 739 27.00 -2.26 -20.38
N VAL A 740 27.09 -1.99 -19.08
CA VAL A 740 28.35 -1.72 -18.38
C VAL A 740 28.51 -2.70 -17.23
N VAL A 741 29.50 -3.59 -17.31
CA VAL A 741 29.84 -4.51 -16.22
C VAL A 741 30.88 -3.84 -15.32
N GLN A 742 30.56 -3.62 -14.05
CA GLN A 742 31.44 -3.01 -13.05
C GLN A 742 31.91 -4.02 -11.98
N ASP A 743 31.07 -4.99 -11.61
CA ASP A 743 31.45 -6.14 -10.77
C ASP A 743 31.47 -7.43 -11.59
N THR A 744 30.52 -8.36 -11.41
CA THR A 744 30.67 -9.73 -11.92
C THR A 744 29.42 -10.22 -12.64
N LEU A 745 29.57 -10.61 -13.91
CA LEU A 745 28.57 -11.30 -14.70
C LEU A 745 29.02 -12.75 -14.93
N ILE A 746 28.23 -13.73 -14.49
CA ILE A 746 28.63 -15.16 -14.48
C ILE A 746 27.42 -16.07 -14.67
N ASN A 747 27.55 -17.26 -15.29
CA ASN A 747 26.45 -18.24 -15.23
C ASN A 747 26.33 -18.89 -13.85
N TYR A 748 25.10 -19.24 -13.46
CA TYR A 748 24.82 -19.90 -12.18
C TYR A 748 25.51 -21.27 -12.10
N THR A 749 25.88 -21.67 -10.88
CA THR A 749 26.55 -22.95 -10.63
C THR A 749 25.73 -24.13 -11.13
N ASN A 750 26.32 -24.97 -11.97
CA ASN A 750 25.68 -26.11 -12.63
C ASN A 750 24.64 -25.78 -13.73
N THR A 751 24.66 -24.56 -14.28
CA THR A 751 23.75 -24.12 -15.36
C THR A 751 24.53 -23.78 -16.64
N THR A 752 24.12 -24.33 -17.79
CA THR A 752 24.48 -23.75 -19.09
C THR A 752 23.61 -22.53 -19.34
N ALA A 753 24.20 -21.38 -19.62
CA ALA A 753 23.48 -20.14 -19.92
C ALA A 753 23.90 -19.57 -21.27
N SER A 754 22.96 -18.90 -21.93
CA SER A 754 23.21 -18.11 -23.14
C SER A 754 22.77 -16.67 -22.87
N LEU A 755 23.61 -15.71 -23.23
CA LEU A 755 23.27 -14.29 -23.19
C LEU A 755 23.31 -13.76 -24.62
N THR A 756 22.22 -13.15 -25.09
CA THR A 756 22.23 -12.35 -26.33
C THR A 756 22.32 -10.89 -25.92
N ILE A 757 23.15 -10.10 -26.61
CA ILE A 757 23.37 -8.68 -26.33
C ILE A 757 23.24 -7.92 -27.64
N GLU A 758 22.17 -7.14 -27.79
CA GLU A 758 21.88 -6.36 -28.99
C GLU A 758 22.65 -5.01 -28.98
N GLY A 759 22.94 -4.46 -27.80
CA GLY A 759 23.70 -3.22 -27.61
C GLY A 759 25.21 -3.42 -27.41
N ASN A 760 25.91 -2.35 -27.04
CA ASN A 760 27.35 -2.36 -26.79
C ASN A 760 27.70 -2.89 -25.40
N ILE A 761 28.90 -3.48 -25.26
CA ILE A 761 29.43 -4.05 -24.01
C ILE A 761 30.65 -3.25 -23.56
N THR A 762 30.61 -2.69 -22.34
CA THR A 762 31.81 -2.21 -21.65
C THR A 762 32.07 -3.05 -20.40
N ASN A 763 33.10 -3.89 -20.42
CA ASN A 763 33.51 -4.69 -19.26
C ASN A 763 34.60 -3.96 -18.46
N ASN A 764 34.24 -3.33 -17.34
CA ASN A 764 35.18 -2.81 -16.34
C ASN A 764 35.41 -3.77 -15.16
N GLY A 765 34.68 -4.88 -15.12
CA GLY A 765 34.65 -5.84 -14.02
C GLY A 765 35.12 -7.23 -14.45
N ARG A 766 34.23 -8.23 -14.34
CA ARG A 766 34.52 -9.64 -14.53
C ARG A 766 33.38 -10.34 -15.28
N ILE A 767 33.64 -10.86 -16.48
CA ILE A 767 32.70 -11.70 -17.24
C ILE A 767 33.25 -13.14 -17.20
N LEU A 768 32.54 -14.06 -16.55
CA LEU A 768 33.11 -15.34 -16.11
C LEU A 768 32.26 -16.57 -16.48
N ASN A 769 32.94 -17.70 -16.66
CA ASN A 769 32.34 -19.02 -16.70
C ASN A 769 32.20 -19.58 -15.27
N GLY A 770 30.99 -19.95 -14.89
CA GLY A 770 30.68 -20.68 -13.66
C GLY A 770 31.28 -22.09 -13.65
N PRO A 771 31.46 -22.71 -12.48
CA PRO A 771 32.04 -24.04 -12.38
C PRO A 771 31.09 -25.09 -12.99
N SER A 772 31.65 -25.90 -13.90
CA SER A 772 31.09 -27.12 -14.52
C SER A 772 30.22 -26.97 -15.79
N PHE A 773 29.70 -25.79 -16.13
CA PHE A 773 28.83 -25.60 -17.32
C PHE A 773 29.08 -24.27 -18.02
N ASN A 774 28.69 -24.17 -19.29
CA ASN A 774 29.17 -23.16 -20.22
C ASN A 774 28.31 -21.88 -20.22
N LEU A 775 28.98 -20.72 -20.27
CA LEU A 775 28.38 -19.44 -20.65
C LEU A 775 28.72 -19.11 -22.11
N THR A 776 27.71 -19.03 -22.97
CA THR A 776 27.80 -18.50 -24.33
C THR A 776 27.28 -17.07 -24.35
N ILE A 777 28.00 -16.16 -25.01
CA ILE A 777 27.60 -14.77 -25.23
C ILE A 777 27.50 -14.54 -26.74
N ASN A 778 26.39 -14.02 -27.21
CA ASN A 778 26.17 -13.59 -28.60
C ASN A 778 26.11 -12.06 -28.57
N SER A 779 27.12 -11.39 -29.10
CA SER A 779 27.23 -9.93 -29.09
C SER A 779 26.93 -9.38 -30.47
N HIS A 780 25.96 -8.47 -30.59
CA HIS A 780 25.62 -7.78 -31.83
C HIS A 780 26.17 -6.35 -31.88
N GLY A 781 26.50 -5.75 -30.72
CA GLY A 781 27.15 -4.44 -30.62
C GLY A 781 28.66 -4.51 -30.39
N ASN A 782 29.28 -3.35 -30.15
CA ASN A 782 30.73 -3.19 -29.96
C ASN A 782 31.17 -3.68 -28.56
N ILE A 783 32.44 -4.04 -28.41
CA ILE A 783 33.01 -4.60 -27.18
C ILE A 783 34.26 -3.82 -26.74
N ILE A 784 34.22 -3.27 -25.53
CA ILE A 784 35.37 -2.67 -24.84
C ILE A 784 35.69 -3.53 -23.60
N ASN A 785 36.85 -4.17 -23.58
CA ASN A 785 37.29 -4.99 -22.45
C ASN A 785 38.37 -4.31 -21.61
N ASN A 786 37.97 -3.80 -20.44
CA ASN A 786 38.81 -3.14 -19.44
C ASN A 786 39.04 -4.00 -18.18
N GLY A 787 38.53 -5.24 -18.16
CA GLY A 787 38.55 -6.12 -17.00
C GLY A 787 38.79 -7.60 -17.34
N GLU A 788 38.46 -8.49 -16.41
CA GLU A 788 38.61 -9.93 -16.59
C GLU A 788 37.50 -10.46 -17.51
N TRP A 789 37.86 -11.17 -18.58
CA TRP A 789 36.89 -11.82 -19.46
C TRP A 789 37.31 -13.28 -19.70
N SER A 790 36.59 -14.23 -19.11
CA SER A 790 36.80 -15.66 -19.31
C SER A 790 35.49 -16.43 -19.31
N ASN A 791 34.89 -16.63 -20.50
CA ASN A 791 33.67 -17.42 -20.69
C ASN A 791 33.87 -18.52 -21.74
N HIS A 792 32.90 -19.45 -21.89
CA HIS A 792 33.09 -20.58 -22.81
C HIS A 792 33.15 -20.18 -24.29
N ALA A 793 32.19 -19.36 -24.75
CA ALA A 793 32.11 -18.96 -26.15
C ALA A 793 31.62 -17.52 -26.29
N LEU A 794 32.34 -16.71 -27.05
CA LEU A 794 31.91 -15.38 -27.50
C LEU A 794 31.66 -15.44 -29.00
N TYR A 795 30.44 -15.14 -29.42
CA TYR A 795 30.05 -15.07 -30.83
C TYR A 795 29.80 -13.62 -31.22
N MET A 796 30.50 -13.17 -32.25
CA MET A 796 30.20 -11.92 -32.96
C MET A 796 29.05 -12.26 -33.92
N ALA A 797 27.90 -11.62 -33.72
CA ALA A 797 26.64 -11.98 -34.38
C ALA A 797 25.84 -10.75 -34.84
N GLY A 798 26.47 -9.57 -34.84
CA GLY A 798 25.90 -8.35 -35.40
C GLY A 798 25.99 -8.36 -36.93
N THR A 799 24.94 -7.91 -37.60
CA THR A 799 24.93 -7.77 -39.07
C THR A 799 25.54 -6.44 -39.56
N ALA A 800 26.38 -5.83 -38.73
CA ALA A 800 27.02 -4.53 -38.94
C ALA A 800 28.38 -4.57 -38.24
N ASP A 801 29.34 -3.80 -38.75
CA ASP A 801 30.74 -3.89 -38.33
C ASP A 801 30.90 -3.65 -36.82
N GLN A 802 31.58 -4.57 -36.14
CA GLN A 802 31.68 -4.60 -34.68
C GLN A 802 33.10 -4.21 -34.23
N TYR A 803 33.20 -3.15 -33.44
CA TYR A 803 34.45 -2.65 -32.88
C TYR A 803 34.83 -3.42 -31.62
N VAL A 804 36.07 -3.90 -31.53
CA VAL A 804 36.59 -4.69 -30.41
C VAL A 804 37.91 -4.09 -29.90
N SER A 805 38.04 -3.90 -28.59
CA SER A 805 39.27 -3.40 -27.95
C SER A 805 39.55 -4.04 -26.59
N CYS A 806 40.84 -4.11 -26.23
CA CYS A 806 41.31 -4.41 -24.88
C CYS A 806 42.16 -3.25 -24.35
N ILE A 807 41.83 -2.72 -23.17
CA ILE A 807 42.58 -1.61 -22.56
C ILE A 807 43.36 -2.13 -21.35
N ASN A 808 44.48 -1.48 -21.00
CA ASN A 808 45.34 -1.78 -19.85
C ASN A 808 45.99 -3.18 -19.86
N GLY A 809 46.08 -3.83 -21.03
CA GLY A 809 46.66 -5.18 -21.14
C GLY A 809 45.75 -6.31 -20.66
N ASN A 810 44.44 -6.06 -20.57
CA ASN A 810 43.45 -7.14 -20.40
C ASN A 810 43.33 -8.00 -21.67
N GLU A 811 42.70 -9.16 -21.55
CA GLU A 811 42.59 -10.14 -22.63
C GLU A 811 41.25 -10.90 -22.60
N PHE A 812 40.86 -11.46 -23.74
CA PHE A 812 39.75 -12.39 -23.88
C PHE A 812 40.23 -13.83 -23.68
N SER A 813 39.99 -14.39 -22.50
CA SER A 813 40.26 -15.79 -22.15
C SER A 813 39.07 -16.70 -22.47
N VAL A 814 38.67 -16.79 -23.74
CA VAL A 814 37.44 -17.45 -24.20
C VAL A 814 37.74 -18.71 -25.02
N ASN A 815 37.15 -19.87 -24.71
CA ASN A 815 37.52 -21.11 -25.42
C ASN A 815 37.21 -21.04 -26.92
N GLN A 816 36.12 -20.37 -27.29
CA GLN A 816 35.72 -20.11 -28.68
C GLN A 816 35.44 -18.62 -28.85
N PHE A 817 36.05 -18.01 -29.86
CA PHE A 817 35.69 -16.70 -30.38
C PHE A 817 35.33 -16.89 -31.85
N ASN A 818 34.05 -16.81 -32.20
CA ASN A 818 33.65 -17.03 -33.60
C ASN A 818 32.92 -15.81 -34.15
N ASP A 819 33.22 -15.46 -35.39
CA ASP A 819 32.26 -14.71 -36.19
C ASP A 819 31.14 -15.64 -36.68
N THR A 820 29.94 -15.07 -36.85
CA THR A 820 28.77 -15.76 -37.40
C THR A 820 28.13 -15.05 -38.59
N ASP A 821 28.54 -13.82 -38.95
CA ASP A 821 28.11 -13.12 -40.16
C ASP A 821 29.29 -12.64 -41.02
N ILE A 822 29.60 -13.45 -42.04
CA ILE A 822 30.65 -13.25 -43.04
C ILE A 822 30.55 -11.93 -43.84
N ALA A 823 29.47 -11.16 -43.67
CA ALA A 823 29.26 -9.88 -44.32
C ALA A 823 29.59 -8.66 -43.43
N SER A 824 29.85 -8.86 -42.14
CA SER A 824 30.26 -7.82 -41.20
C SER A 824 31.76 -7.88 -40.91
N GLU A 825 32.41 -6.72 -40.72
CA GLU A 825 33.82 -6.67 -40.34
C GLU A 825 33.98 -6.61 -38.81
N ILE A 826 34.99 -7.30 -38.27
CA ILE A 826 35.44 -7.07 -36.89
C ILE A 826 36.57 -6.05 -36.94
N ILE A 827 36.36 -4.89 -36.33
CA ILE A 827 37.32 -3.77 -36.37
C ILE A 827 38.06 -3.71 -35.03
N VAL A 828 39.38 -3.85 -35.05
CA VAL A 828 40.22 -3.79 -33.85
C VAL A 828 40.60 -2.33 -33.56
N ASP A 829 40.02 -1.76 -32.52
CA ASP A 829 40.21 -0.36 -32.10
C ASP A 829 41.27 -0.27 -30.99
N GLY A 830 42.53 -0.35 -31.40
CA GLY A 830 43.71 -0.35 -30.51
C GLY A 830 44.37 -1.73 -30.37
N ASP A 831 44.69 -2.12 -29.14
CA ASP A 831 45.30 -3.42 -28.85
C ASP A 831 44.21 -4.46 -28.51
N VAL A 832 44.42 -5.71 -28.95
CA VAL A 832 43.56 -6.84 -28.59
C VAL A 832 44.41 -8.06 -28.21
N SER A 833 44.04 -8.72 -27.12
CA SER A 833 44.75 -9.88 -26.58
C SER A 833 43.79 -11.06 -26.35
N PHE A 834 44.24 -12.26 -26.71
CA PHE A 834 43.52 -13.51 -26.55
C PHE A 834 44.40 -14.55 -25.86
N PHE A 835 43.83 -15.26 -24.87
CA PHE A 835 44.52 -16.30 -24.12
C PHE A 835 43.73 -17.62 -24.10
N GLY A 836 44.33 -18.70 -24.57
CA GLY A 836 43.69 -20.03 -24.66
C GLY A 836 42.58 -20.15 -25.71
N SER A 837 42.37 -19.10 -26.52
CA SER A 837 41.23 -18.97 -27.43
C SER A 837 41.41 -19.63 -28.80
N VAL A 838 40.35 -20.27 -29.30
CA VAL A 838 40.17 -20.73 -30.68
C VAL A 838 39.33 -19.69 -31.42
N ILE A 839 39.92 -19.00 -32.38
CA ILE A 839 39.34 -17.86 -33.11
C ILE A 839 38.95 -18.28 -34.53
N ASP A 840 37.66 -18.47 -34.81
CA ASP A 840 37.17 -18.83 -36.15
C ASP A 840 36.44 -17.63 -36.78
N LEU A 841 37.07 -16.99 -37.78
CA LEU A 841 36.46 -15.84 -38.46
C LEU A 841 35.44 -16.25 -39.53
N ASN A 842 35.20 -17.55 -39.76
CA ASN A 842 34.14 -18.05 -40.67
C ASN A 842 34.22 -17.54 -42.15
N GLY A 843 35.32 -16.88 -42.54
CA GLY A 843 35.55 -16.23 -43.82
C GLY A 843 35.50 -14.69 -43.80
N ALA A 844 35.20 -14.07 -42.66
CA ALA A 844 35.13 -12.62 -42.47
C ALA A 844 36.52 -11.96 -42.41
N GLU A 845 36.51 -10.62 -42.45
CA GLU A 845 37.69 -9.77 -42.28
C GLU A 845 37.83 -9.27 -40.83
N LEU A 846 39.10 -9.18 -40.39
CA LEU A 846 39.51 -8.59 -39.13
C LEU A 846 40.38 -7.36 -39.43
N ALA A 847 39.77 -6.17 -39.40
CA ALA A 847 40.43 -4.93 -39.78
C ALA A 847 41.26 -4.37 -38.62
N MET A 848 42.57 -4.22 -38.82
CA MET A 848 43.51 -3.65 -37.84
C MET A 848 43.73 -2.15 -38.07
N GLN A 849 43.96 -1.38 -37.00
CA GLN A 849 44.46 -0.01 -37.09
C GLN A 849 45.99 0.05 -37.18
N THR A 850 46.52 1.04 -37.90
CA THR A 850 47.97 1.27 -38.01
C THR A 850 48.61 1.47 -36.64
N GLY A 851 49.59 0.63 -36.30
CA GLY A 851 50.30 0.63 -35.02
C GLY A 851 49.63 -0.16 -33.90
N GLY A 852 48.46 -0.76 -34.12
CA GLY A 852 47.79 -1.62 -33.15
C GLY A 852 48.50 -2.96 -32.94
N LYS A 853 48.14 -3.67 -31.87
CA LYS A 853 48.72 -4.97 -31.53
C LYS A 853 47.69 -6.08 -31.39
N PHE A 854 47.94 -7.20 -32.05
CA PHE A 854 47.18 -8.45 -31.93
C PHE A 854 48.02 -9.50 -31.19
N ARG A 855 47.60 -9.90 -29.99
CA ARG A 855 48.30 -10.91 -29.17
C ARG A 855 47.49 -12.19 -29.09
N LEU A 856 48.09 -13.33 -29.44
CA LEU A 856 47.49 -14.66 -29.30
C LEU A 856 48.44 -15.58 -28.54
N THR A 857 48.04 -16.02 -27.34
CA THR A 857 48.91 -16.83 -26.47
C THR A 857 48.16 -17.95 -25.75
N SER A 858 48.84 -19.00 -25.30
CA SER A 858 48.26 -20.07 -24.49
C SER A 858 49.32 -20.71 -23.57
N GLU A 859 48.91 -21.63 -22.69
CA GLU A 859 49.79 -22.42 -21.81
C GLU A 859 49.84 -23.91 -22.19
N ASP A 860 50.78 -24.66 -21.59
CA ASP A 860 51.01 -26.08 -21.90
C ASP A 860 49.76 -26.94 -21.62
N GLY A 861 49.27 -27.62 -22.66
CA GLY A 861 48.04 -28.42 -22.62
C GLY A 861 46.81 -27.73 -23.23
N ASN A 862 46.82 -26.40 -23.40
CA ASN A 862 45.82 -25.66 -24.16
C ASN A 862 46.43 -25.18 -25.49
N THR A 863 45.62 -25.07 -26.53
CA THR A 863 46.08 -24.57 -27.84
C THR A 863 45.23 -23.40 -28.32
N SER A 864 45.86 -22.25 -28.52
CA SER A 864 45.23 -21.12 -29.21
C SER A 864 45.48 -21.18 -30.71
N GLY A 865 44.55 -20.67 -31.49
CA GLY A 865 44.76 -20.52 -32.93
C GLY A 865 43.71 -19.63 -33.57
N ILE A 866 44.06 -19.05 -34.72
CA ILE A 866 43.14 -18.28 -35.55
C ILE A 866 43.02 -18.93 -36.94
N PHE A 867 41.79 -18.97 -37.46
CA PHE A 867 41.40 -19.75 -38.64
C PHE A 867 40.43 -18.99 -39.53
N TYR A 868 40.44 -19.35 -40.81
CA TYR A 868 39.39 -19.05 -41.79
C TYR A 868 39.01 -17.57 -41.84
N GLY A 869 39.96 -16.71 -42.19
CA GLY A 869 39.70 -15.28 -42.39
C GLY A 869 40.91 -14.53 -42.90
N THR A 870 40.75 -13.21 -43.00
CA THR A 870 41.77 -12.29 -43.50
C THR A 870 41.95 -11.13 -42.52
N ILE A 871 43.19 -10.79 -42.15
CA ILE A 871 43.48 -9.48 -41.53
C ILE A 871 43.72 -8.44 -42.61
N THR A 872 42.96 -7.35 -42.55
CA THR A 872 43.05 -6.18 -43.44
C THR A 872 43.33 -4.90 -42.62
N GLY A 873 43.35 -3.74 -43.26
CA GLY A 873 43.57 -2.45 -42.58
C GLY A 873 45.02 -1.98 -42.59
N GLY A 874 45.50 -1.47 -41.46
CA GLY A 874 46.82 -0.86 -41.30
C GLY A 874 47.89 -1.78 -40.69
N ASP A 875 49.14 -1.41 -40.89
CA ASP A 875 50.32 -2.16 -40.40
C ASP A 875 50.30 -2.35 -38.88
N PHE A 876 50.59 -3.56 -38.39
CA PHE A 876 50.37 -3.93 -36.98
C PHE A 876 51.45 -4.86 -36.41
N GLU A 877 51.42 -5.10 -35.09
CA GLU A 877 52.26 -6.12 -34.43
C GLU A 877 51.44 -7.37 -34.08
N TYR A 878 51.91 -8.55 -34.49
CA TYR A 878 51.39 -9.85 -34.06
C TYR A 878 52.33 -10.49 -33.02
N GLU A 879 51.85 -10.72 -31.80
CA GLU A 879 52.60 -11.42 -30.74
C GLU A 879 52.06 -12.84 -30.52
N GLY A 880 52.95 -13.84 -30.62
CA GLY A 880 52.63 -15.26 -30.44
C GLY A 880 53.49 -15.96 -29.37
N ASN A 881 53.07 -17.16 -28.95
CA ASN A 881 53.90 -18.05 -28.12
C ASN A 881 53.84 -19.52 -28.58
N ASP A 882 54.60 -20.40 -27.91
CA ASP A 882 54.75 -21.82 -28.27
C ASP A 882 53.45 -22.62 -28.49
N TYR A 883 52.32 -22.12 -27.97
CA TYR A 883 51.02 -22.79 -27.94
C TYR A 883 49.95 -22.09 -28.80
N ALA A 884 50.30 -20.99 -29.47
CA ALA A 884 49.45 -20.25 -30.40
C ALA A 884 49.88 -20.48 -31.87
N TYR A 885 48.94 -20.48 -32.82
CA TYR A 885 49.27 -20.71 -34.24
C TYR A 885 48.28 -20.09 -35.25
N LEU A 886 48.77 -19.86 -36.48
CA LEU A 886 47.99 -19.44 -37.65
C LEU A 886 47.65 -20.65 -38.54
N THR A 887 46.45 -20.76 -39.12
CA THR A 887 46.11 -21.83 -40.10
C THR A 887 44.93 -21.44 -41.00
N ASN A 888 45.01 -21.68 -42.31
CA ASN A 888 43.99 -21.28 -43.31
C ASN A 888 43.63 -19.80 -43.19
N PHE A 889 44.66 -18.93 -43.22
CA PHE A 889 44.56 -17.54 -42.82
C PHE A 889 45.40 -16.63 -43.72
N THR A 890 44.93 -15.41 -43.98
CA THR A 890 45.65 -14.41 -44.76
C THR A 890 45.88 -13.14 -43.94
N ILE A 891 47.04 -12.51 -44.08
CA ILE A 891 47.35 -11.19 -43.51
C ILE A 891 47.76 -10.29 -44.67
N GLU A 892 47.05 -9.18 -44.87
CA GLU A 892 47.29 -8.26 -45.99
C GLU A 892 48.28 -7.10 -45.73
N PRO A 893 48.24 -6.37 -44.59
CA PRO A 893 49.14 -5.25 -44.37
C PRO A 893 50.58 -5.68 -44.00
N ASP A 894 51.52 -4.73 -43.94
CA ASP A 894 52.87 -5.01 -43.41
C ASP A 894 52.76 -5.34 -41.90
N VAL A 895 53.45 -6.39 -41.43
CA VAL A 895 53.28 -6.89 -40.05
C VAL A 895 54.61 -7.20 -39.36
N THR A 896 54.71 -6.74 -38.11
CA THR A 896 55.82 -7.08 -37.20
C THR A 896 55.46 -8.34 -36.42
N LEU A 897 56.36 -9.33 -36.40
CA LEU A 897 56.19 -10.61 -35.72
C LEU A 897 57.07 -10.69 -34.46
N THR A 898 56.44 -10.80 -33.29
CA THR A 898 57.11 -10.86 -31.97
C THR A 898 56.72 -12.11 -31.18
N GLY A 899 57.63 -12.59 -30.31
CA GLY A 899 57.47 -13.90 -29.67
C GLY A 899 57.63 -15.07 -30.65
N ASN A 900 56.97 -16.18 -30.37
CA ASN A 900 57.15 -17.43 -31.11
C ASN A 900 55.93 -17.71 -32.01
N ILE A 901 56.08 -17.38 -33.30
CA ILE A 901 55.02 -17.47 -34.29
C ILE A 901 55.03 -18.86 -34.92
N ARG A 902 53.93 -19.59 -34.76
CA ARG A 902 53.74 -20.93 -35.32
C ARG A 902 52.84 -20.89 -36.55
N VAL A 903 53.38 -21.27 -37.69
CA VAL A 903 52.65 -21.38 -38.96
C VAL A 903 52.12 -22.81 -39.14
N GLY A 904 50.83 -22.95 -39.48
CA GLY A 904 50.19 -24.20 -39.86
C GLY A 904 49.97 -24.31 -41.38
N SER A 905 48.92 -24.99 -41.80
CA SER A 905 48.59 -25.15 -43.22
C SER A 905 48.02 -23.85 -43.81
N SER A 906 48.36 -23.57 -45.08
CA SER A 906 47.72 -22.54 -45.91
C SER A 906 47.70 -21.14 -45.26
N VAL A 907 48.87 -20.60 -44.94
CA VAL A 907 49.01 -19.25 -44.36
C VAL A 907 49.68 -18.33 -45.38
N ASN A 908 49.06 -17.17 -45.63
CA ASN A 908 49.52 -16.19 -46.61
C ASN A 908 49.75 -14.84 -45.93
N PHE A 909 50.83 -14.16 -46.28
CA PHE A 909 51.10 -12.77 -45.93
C PHE A 909 51.29 -12.03 -47.26
N THR A 910 50.36 -11.17 -47.68
CA THR A 910 50.51 -10.48 -48.98
C THR A 910 51.39 -9.24 -48.85
N GLY A 911 51.34 -8.55 -47.71
CA GLY A 911 52.28 -7.52 -47.28
C GLY A 911 53.65 -8.08 -46.86
N SER A 912 54.48 -7.19 -46.30
CA SER A 912 55.83 -7.49 -45.81
C SER A 912 55.82 -7.99 -44.36
N ILE A 913 56.85 -8.76 -43.98
CA ILE A 913 57.01 -9.25 -42.60
C ILE A 913 58.34 -8.81 -41.99
N ASP A 914 58.31 -8.40 -40.72
CA ASP A 914 59.50 -8.13 -39.89
C ASP A 914 59.54 -9.12 -38.71
N VAL A 915 60.38 -10.16 -38.81
CA VAL A 915 60.54 -11.20 -37.80
C VAL A 915 61.54 -10.74 -36.75
N ARG A 916 61.06 -10.40 -35.54
CA ARG A 916 61.90 -9.89 -34.45
C ARG A 916 62.26 -10.91 -33.36
N ASP A 917 61.55 -12.02 -33.30
CA ASP A 917 61.86 -13.14 -32.41
C ASP A 917 61.87 -14.44 -33.22
N THR A 918 60.80 -15.22 -33.27
CA THR A 918 60.84 -16.53 -33.91
C THR A 918 59.66 -16.77 -34.86
N LEU A 919 59.95 -17.27 -36.06
CA LEU A 919 58.96 -17.74 -37.04
C LEU A 919 59.28 -19.19 -37.46
N ARG A 920 58.37 -20.13 -37.17
CA ARG A 920 58.60 -21.57 -37.42
C ARG A 920 57.31 -22.36 -37.68
N SER A 921 57.46 -23.62 -38.07
CA SER A 921 56.32 -24.54 -38.20
C SER A 921 55.65 -24.83 -36.84
N ARG A 922 54.34 -25.09 -36.89
CA ARG A 922 53.55 -25.60 -35.77
C ARG A 922 54.00 -27.03 -35.38
N ILE A 923 54.03 -27.29 -34.07
CA ILE A 923 54.60 -28.49 -33.40
C ILE A 923 54.13 -29.88 -33.89
N ASN A 924 53.11 -29.96 -34.75
CA ASN A 924 52.51 -31.20 -35.26
C ASN A 924 52.22 -31.21 -36.77
N THR A 925 52.67 -30.20 -37.53
CA THR A 925 52.46 -30.15 -39.00
C THR A 925 53.63 -29.47 -39.70
N SER A 926 54.02 -30.04 -40.84
CA SER A 926 54.78 -29.28 -41.83
C SER A 926 53.89 -28.15 -42.37
N ALA A 927 54.50 -27.00 -42.69
CA ALA A 927 53.77 -25.78 -43.03
C ALA A 927 54.45 -25.05 -44.19
N THR A 928 53.65 -24.46 -45.07
CA THR A 928 54.11 -23.53 -46.11
C THR A 928 53.58 -22.15 -45.79
N LEU A 929 54.50 -21.19 -45.72
CA LEU A 929 54.21 -19.76 -45.59
C LEU A 929 54.40 -19.10 -46.95
N ASN A 930 53.34 -18.50 -47.49
CA ASN A 930 53.42 -17.70 -48.72
C ASN A 930 53.62 -16.22 -48.33
N VAL A 931 54.64 -15.55 -48.87
CA VAL A 931 54.91 -14.12 -48.62
C VAL A 931 54.98 -13.34 -49.94
N GLY A 932 54.07 -12.38 -50.10
CA GLY A 932 54.01 -11.46 -51.23
C GLY A 932 55.02 -10.31 -51.11
N GLY A 933 55.08 -9.67 -49.95
CA GLY A 933 55.99 -8.56 -49.66
C GLY A 933 57.41 -9.01 -49.30
N ARG A 934 58.21 -8.08 -48.75
CA ARG A 934 59.59 -8.38 -48.31
C ARG A 934 59.59 -9.15 -46.98
N ILE A 935 60.55 -10.05 -46.79
CA ILE A 935 60.87 -10.68 -45.52
C ILE A 935 62.09 -9.98 -44.91
N VAL A 936 61.92 -9.38 -43.74
CA VAL A 936 63.01 -8.91 -42.89
C VAL A 936 63.15 -9.89 -41.72
N ASN A 937 64.29 -10.56 -41.60
CA ASN A 937 64.59 -11.46 -40.49
C ASN A 937 65.61 -10.82 -39.55
N ASN A 938 65.16 -10.38 -38.38
CA ASN A 938 65.99 -9.91 -37.27
C ASN A 938 66.10 -10.95 -36.13
N GLY A 939 65.51 -12.13 -36.29
CA GLY A 939 65.37 -13.14 -35.24
C GLY A 939 65.81 -14.55 -35.67
N HIS A 940 64.91 -15.53 -35.55
CA HIS A 940 65.13 -16.93 -35.86
C HIS A 940 64.00 -17.45 -36.77
N ILE A 941 64.36 -17.92 -37.95
CA ILE A 941 63.46 -18.60 -38.88
C ILE A 941 63.87 -20.07 -38.92
N ASP A 942 63.04 -20.98 -38.43
CA ASP A 942 63.42 -22.38 -38.22
C ASP A 942 62.28 -23.38 -38.47
N ASN A 943 62.62 -24.67 -38.43
CA ASN A 943 61.65 -25.75 -38.64
C ASN A 943 60.76 -26.04 -37.42
N GLY A 944 61.25 -25.81 -36.21
CA GLY A 944 60.70 -26.35 -34.99
C GLY A 944 60.80 -27.88 -35.01
N ASN A 945 59.64 -28.55 -35.06
CA ASN A 945 59.56 -30.02 -35.04
C ASN A 945 59.22 -30.64 -36.41
N TRP A 946 58.84 -29.84 -37.42
CA TRP A 946 58.37 -30.31 -38.73
C TRP A 946 58.91 -29.41 -39.85
N ASN A 947 58.76 -29.82 -41.10
CA ASN A 947 59.34 -29.05 -42.21
C ASN A 947 58.61 -27.71 -42.40
N PHE A 948 59.36 -26.62 -42.34
CA PHE A 948 58.87 -25.28 -42.65
C PHE A 948 59.35 -24.84 -44.04
N TYR A 949 58.38 -24.56 -44.92
CA TYR A 949 58.58 -24.08 -46.28
C TYR A 949 58.19 -22.60 -46.36
N ILE A 950 58.97 -21.81 -47.08
CA ILE A 950 58.68 -20.38 -47.30
C ILE A 950 58.72 -20.09 -48.80
N ASP A 951 57.62 -19.60 -49.35
CA ASP A 951 57.49 -19.22 -50.75
C ASP A 951 57.45 -17.68 -50.81
N CYS A 952 58.53 -17.05 -51.30
CA CYS A 952 58.77 -15.60 -51.20
C CYS A 952 58.83 -14.91 -52.57
N GLN A 953 57.86 -14.00 -52.80
CA GLN A 953 57.75 -13.20 -54.02
C GLN A 953 58.46 -11.84 -53.91
N GLY A 954 58.67 -11.33 -52.69
CA GLY A 954 59.36 -10.05 -52.46
C GLY A 954 60.87 -10.18 -52.28
N HIS A 955 61.46 -9.22 -51.57
CA HIS A 955 62.88 -9.22 -51.20
C HIS A 955 63.12 -9.95 -49.87
N ILE A 956 64.35 -10.40 -49.62
CA ILE A 956 64.80 -10.98 -48.35
C ILE A 956 65.92 -10.12 -47.77
N ILE A 957 65.79 -9.74 -46.50
CA ILE A 957 66.82 -9.07 -45.70
C ILE A 957 67.06 -9.94 -44.47
N ASN A 958 68.26 -10.53 -44.35
CA ASN A 958 68.61 -11.46 -43.28
C ASN A 958 69.69 -10.87 -42.36
N ASN A 959 69.31 -10.59 -41.11
CA ASN A 959 70.17 -10.21 -39.99
C ASN A 959 70.13 -11.28 -38.86
N GLY A 960 69.10 -12.13 -38.90
CA GLY A 960 68.87 -13.21 -37.95
C GLY A 960 69.56 -14.53 -38.32
N THR A 961 68.95 -15.62 -37.88
CA THR A 961 69.30 -17.01 -38.23
C THR A 961 68.17 -17.59 -39.08
N TRP A 962 68.51 -18.39 -40.11
CA TRP A 962 67.54 -18.87 -41.10
C TRP A 962 67.86 -20.34 -41.47
N GLU A 963 67.16 -21.27 -40.83
CA GLU A 963 67.39 -22.71 -40.78
C GLU A 963 66.13 -23.53 -41.11
N ASN A 964 65.17 -22.95 -41.85
CA ASN A 964 63.97 -23.67 -42.30
C ASN A 964 64.31 -24.77 -43.33
N TYR A 965 63.35 -25.66 -43.61
CA TYR A 965 63.59 -26.83 -44.46
C TYR A 965 63.91 -26.41 -45.90
N GLN A 966 63.14 -25.46 -46.44
CA GLN A 966 63.31 -24.97 -47.80
C GLN A 966 62.68 -23.58 -47.99
N THR A 967 63.39 -22.67 -48.66
CA THR A 967 62.85 -21.39 -49.11
C THR A 967 62.89 -21.30 -50.63
N ASP A 968 61.76 -20.99 -51.25
CA ASP A 968 61.59 -20.80 -52.68
C ASP A 968 61.43 -19.32 -52.97
N LEU A 969 62.27 -18.78 -53.86
CA LEU A 969 62.20 -17.39 -54.31
C LEU A 969 61.50 -17.35 -55.68
N ASN A 970 60.23 -16.94 -55.67
CA ASN A 970 59.28 -17.12 -56.77
C ASN A 970 58.56 -15.81 -57.18
N GLY A 971 59.24 -14.68 -57.05
CA GLY A 971 58.76 -13.37 -57.51
C GLY A 971 59.01 -13.13 -59.00
N VAL A 972 58.09 -12.39 -59.63
CA VAL A 972 58.18 -12.02 -61.07
C VAL A 972 58.97 -10.74 -61.34
N ASP A 973 59.06 -9.85 -60.35
CA ASP A 973 59.85 -8.61 -60.39
C ASP A 973 61.26 -8.85 -59.81
N ASP A 974 62.23 -7.97 -60.12
CA ASP A 974 63.62 -8.10 -59.63
C ASP A 974 63.66 -8.26 -58.10
N GLN A 975 64.37 -9.27 -57.60
CA GLN A 975 64.42 -9.62 -56.17
C GLN A 975 65.80 -9.32 -55.57
N LEU A 976 65.84 -8.95 -54.29
CA LEU A 976 67.07 -8.72 -53.53
C LEU A 976 67.17 -9.73 -52.38
N ILE A 977 68.36 -10.31 -52.19
CA ILE A 977 68.77 -10.98 -50.96
C ILE A 977 69.89 -10.15 -50.33
N TYR A 978 69.65 -9.60 -49.15
CA TYR A 978 70.59 -8.76 -48.41
C TYR A 978 71.03 -9.49 -47.13
N LEU A 979 72.30 -9.88 -47.04
CA LEU A 979 72.84 -10.61 -45.90
C LEU A 979 73.60 -9.64 -44.98
N ILE A 980 72.99 -9.22 -43.88
CA ILE A 980 73.60 -8.28 -42.92
C ILE A 980 74.67 -9.01 -42.10
N ALA A 981 75.83 -8.38 -41.89
CA ALA A 981 76.96 -8.94 -41.13
C ALA A 981 77.39 -10.37 -41.54
N GLY A 982 77.17 -10.77 -42.80
CA GLY A 982 77.47 -12.11 -43.30
C GLY A 982 76.54 -13.21 -42.78
N LYS A 983 75.32 -12.88 -42.33
CA LYS A 983 74.32 -13.85 -41.89
C LYS A 983 73.76 -14.65 -43.07
N GLU A 984 74.30 -15.84 -43.25
CA GLU A 984 73.90 -16.78 -44.31
C GLU A 984 72.48 -17.32 -44.10
N ILE A 985 71.90 -17.85 -45.18
CA ILE A 985 70.66 -18.64 -45.13
C ILE A 985 71.04 -20.12 -45.28
N GLU A 986 70.92 -20.89 -44.20
CA GLU A 986 71.40 -22.29 -44.12
C GLU A 986 70.37 -23.33 -44.61
N GLY A 987 69.08 -22.95 -44.66
CA GLY A 987 68.00 -23.78 -45.21
C GLY A 987 68.14 -24.04 -46.72
N THR A 988 67.45 -25.07 -47.24
CA THR A 988 67.51 -25.39 -48.69
C THR A 988 66.96 -24.24 -49.52
N PHE A 989 67.81 -23.46 -50.18
CA PHE A 989 67.36 -22.32 -50.96
C PHE A 989 67.12 -22.68 -52.43
N ARG A 990 66.04 -22.17 -53.03
CA ARG A 990 65.72 -22.37 -54.44
C ARG A 990 65.31 -21.08 -55.12
N PHE A 991 65.76 -20.87 -56.35
CA PHE A 991 65.25 -19.82 -57.22
C PHE A 991 64.35 -20.46 -58.28
N ASP A 992 63.09 -20.07 -58.33
CA ASP A 992 62.25 -20.30 -59.50
C ASP A 992 62.68 -19.31 -60.60
N ALA A 993 62.71 -19.72 -61.86
CA ALA A 993 63.03 -18.85 -62.99
C ALA A 993 61.84 -17.94 -63.35
N MET A 994 60.61 -18.32 -63.00
CA MET A 994 59.36 -17.61 -63.34
C MET A 994 59.20 -17.37 -64.86
N ILE A 995 59.68 -18.30 -65.68
CA ILE A 995 59.60 -18.29 -67.15
C ILE A 995 59.27 -19.70 -67.70
N ASP A 996 58.46 -19.75 -68.76
CA ASP A 996 57.86 -21.01 -69.27
C ASP A 996 58.58 -21.65 -70.47
N ASP A 997 59.51 -20.93 -71.13
CA ASP A 997 60.06 -21.31 -72.45
C ASP A 997 61.51 -21.89 -72.38
N PRO A 998 61.70 -23.22 -72.24
CA PRO A 998 63.02 -23.86 -72.24
C PRO A 998 63.74 -23.79 -73.60
N PRO A 999 65.08 -23.90 -73.65
CA PRO A 999 65.97 -24.32 -72.56
C PRO A 999 66.28 -23.20 -71.58
N TYR A 1000 66.30 -23.56 -70.30
CA TYR A 1000 66.76 -22.72 -69.21
C TYR A 1000 68.28 -22.73 -69.12
N GLN A 1001 68.89 -21.59 -68.82
CA GLN A 1001 70.29 -21.46 -68.46
C GLN A 1001 70.44 -20.38 -67.39
N TRP A 1002 70.67 -20.78 -66.15
CA TRP A 1002 71.01 -19.88 -65.05
C TRP A 1002 72.39 -19.27 -65.26
N LYS A 1003 72.52 -18.01 -64.83
CA LYS A 1003 73.73 -17.20 -64.94
C LYS A 1003 74.02 -16.48 -63.64
N TRP A 1004 75.30 -16.29 -63.35
CA TRP A 1004 75.79 -15.43 -62.27
C TRP A 1004 76.74 -14.38 -62.85
N ASN A 1005 76.49 -13.11 -62.53
CA ASN A 1005 77.17 -11.93 -63.08
C ASN A 1005 77.29 -11.98 -64.63
N GLY A 1006 76.23 -12.42 -65.31
CA GLY A 1006 76.13 -12.55 -66.76
C GLY A 1006 76.83 -13.78 -67.37
N THR A 1007 77.44 -14.64 -66.55
CA THR A 1007 78.17 -15.85 -67.00
C THR A 1007 77.34 -17.10 -66.72
N ASP A 1008 77.31 -18.07 -67.64
CA ASP A 1008 76.58 -19.33 -67.46
C ASP A 1008 77.03 -20.07 -66.17
N LEU A 1009 76.08 -20.43 -65.32
CA LEU A 1009 76.33 -21.04 -64.01
C LEU A 1009 76.66 -22.53 -64.15
N ASN A 1010 77.75 -22.96 -63.52
CA ASN A 1010 78.27 -24.34 -63.60
C ASN A 1010 79.21 -24.60 -62.41
N SER A 1011 78.63 -24.89 -61.24
CA SER A 1011 79.36 -25.12 -59.98
C SER A 1011 78.70 -26.27 -59.22
N PRO A 1012 79.45 -27.16 -58.53
CA PRO A 1012 78.87 -28.27 -57.76
C PRO A 1012 77.96 -27.79 -56.60
N ASP A 1013 78.07 -26.53 -56.24
CA ASP A 1013 77.34 -25.84 -55.18
C ASP A 1013 75.88 -25.56 -55.56
N PHE A 1014 75.51 -25.81 -56.82
CA PHE A 1014 74.14 -25.72 -57.34
C PHE A 1014 73.68 -27.04 -57.97
N THR A 1015 72.36 -27.15 -58.18
CA THR A 1015 71.75 -28.19 -59.01
C THR A 1015 70.54 -27.60 -59.71
N GLY A 1016 70.41 -27.85 -61.02
CA GLY A 1016 69.27 -27.31 -61.79
C GLY A 1016 69.62 -26.06 -62.59
N GLU A 1017 70.90 -25.85 -62.89
CA GLU A 1017 71.40 -24.70 -63.66
C GLU A 1017 70.84 -24.65 -65.09
N ASN A 1018 70.24 -25.75 -65.56
CA ASN A 1018 69.55 -25.88 -66.86
C ASN A 1018 68.05 -26.22 -66.71
N THR A 1019 67.46 -25.95 -65.55
CA THR A 1019 66.02 -26.11 -65.27
C THR A 1019 65.39 -24.79 -64.83
N ASP A 1020 64.06 -24.77 -64.83
CA ASP A 1020 63.22 -23.72 -64.24
C ASP A 1020 63.58 -23.45 -62.77
N MET A 1021 63.90 -24.49 -62.01
CA MET A 1021 64.30 -24.37 -60.60
C MET A 1021 65.82 -24.51 -60.42
N LEU A 1022 66.49 -23.49 -59.88
CA LEU A 1022 67.88 -23.56 -59.40
C LEU A 1022 67.89 -23.87 -57.90
N ILE A 1023 68.53 -24.97 -57.51
CA ILE A 1023 68.65 -25.42 -56.12
C ILE A 1023 70.06 -25.11 -55.62
N TRP A 1024 70.16 -24.49 -54.44
CA TRP A 1024 71.41 -24.26 -53.73
C TRP A 1024 71.76 -25.50 -52.88
N ASN A 1025 72.95 -26.06 -53.08
CA ASN A 1025 73.49 -27.18 -52.29
C ASN A 1025 74.35 -26.70 -51.10
N VAL A 1026 74.52 -25.39 -50.97
CA VAL A 1026 75.29 -24.68 -49.94
C VAL A 1026 74.44 -23.52 -49.41
N PRO A 1027 74.72 -22.96 -48.22
CA PRO A 1027 74.04 -21.76 -47.73
C PRO A 1027 74.11 -20.59 -48.71
N VAL A 1028 73.11 -19.72 -48.70
CA VAL A 1028 73.19 -18.45 -49.43
C VAL A 1028 74.13 -17.53 -48.66
N SER A 1029 75.33 -17.30 -49.20
CA SER A 1029 76.45 -16.66 -48.52
C SER A 1029 77.12 -15.54 -49.32
N ASN A 1030 78.19 -14.97 -48.76
CA ASN A 1030 79.04 -13.96 -49.39
C ASN A 1030 79.84 -14.44 -50.60
N ASP A 1031 80.09 -15.76 -50.73
CA ASP A 1031 80.81 -16.34 -51.87
C ASP A 1031 80.10 -16.09 -53.22
N TYR A 1032 78.79 -15.78 -53.19
CA TYR A 1032 77.94 -15.62 -54.37
C TYR A 1032 77.35 -14.21 -54.56
N TYR A 1033 77.94 -13.17 -53.95
CA TYR A 1033 77.49 -11.80 -54.20
C TYR A 1033 77.51 -11.42 -55.70
N GLY A 1034 76.46 -10.73 -56.14
CA GLY A 1034 76.23 -10.36 -57.53
C GLY A 1034 74.83 -10.74 -58.03
N TYR A 1035 74.66 -10.66 -59.36
CA TYR A 1035 73.37 -10.83 -60.02
C TYR A 1035 73.20 -12.24 -60.56
N PHE A 1036 72.09 -12.88 -60.20
CA PHE A 1036 71.58 -14.11 -60.80
C PHE A 1036 70.43 -13.83 -61.76
N GLY A 1037 70.30 -14.65 -62.80
CA GLY A 1037 69.15 -14.66 -63.69
C GLY A 1037 69.17 -15.85 -64.63
N CYS A 1038 68.00 -16.31 -65.08
CA CYS A 1038 67.85 -17.41 -66.01
C CYS A 1038 67.51 -16.92 -67.41
N GLN A 1039 68.23 -17.39 -68.42
CA GLN A 1039 67.91 -17.14 -69.82
C GLN A 1039 67.03 -18.29 -70.36
N GLY A 1040 65.88 -17.95 -70.94
CA GLY A 1040 65.02 -18.88 -71.68
C GLY A 1040 65.25 -18.80 -73.19
N ALA A 1041 64.36 -19.41 -73.98
CA ALA A 1041 64.47 -19.42 -75.44
C ALA A 1041 64.19 -18.06 -76.10
N VAL A 1042 63.31 -17.25 -75.49
CA VAL A 1042 62.83 -15.96 -76.02
C VAL A 1042 62.78 -14.85 -74.98
N ASP A 1043 62.84 -15.22 -73.70
CA ASP A 1043 62.70 -14.41 -72.51
C ASP A 1043 63.92 -14.56 -71.58
N THR A 1044 63.90 -13.82 -70.47
CA THR A 1044 64.93 -13.86 -69.42
C THR A 1044 64.21 -13.54 -68.12
N SER A 1045 64.52 -14.28 -67.06
CA SER A 1045 63.94 -14.02 -65.74
C SER A 1045 64.30 -12.62 -65.24
N ARG A 1046 63.55 -12.16 -64.25
CA ARG A 1046 63.99 -11.08 -63.36
C ARG A 1046 65.40 -11.32 -62.80
N ASN A 1047 66.07 -10.24 -62.43
CA ASN A 1047 67.36 -10.28 -61.75
C ASN A 1047 67.16 -10.61 -60.27
N ILE A 1048 67.98 -11.50 -59.71
CA ILE A 1048 68.13 -11.66 -58.26
C ILE A 1048 69.49 -11.11 -57.87
N LEU A 1049 69.54 -10.06 -57.06
CA LEU A 1049 70.80 -9.53 -56.52
C LEU A 1049 71.07 -10.11 -55.13
N ILE A 1050 72.28 -10.61 -54.89
CA ILE A 1050 72.76 -10.99 -53.55
C ILE A 1050 73.89 -10.06 -53.14
N ARG A 1051 73.84 -9.44 -51.95
CA ARG A 1051 74.88 -8.54 -51.43
C ARG A 1051 74.83 -8.35 -49.90
N SER A 1052 75.73 -7.52 -49.37
CA SER A 1052 75.83 -7.12 -47.96
C SER A 1052 76.33 -5.67 -47.84
N GLY A 1053 76.23 -5.11 -46.64
CA GLY A 1053 76.68 -3.76 -46.27
C GLY A 1053 75.94 -3.23 -45.03
N ILE A 1054 76.16 -1.96 -44.70
CA ILE A 1054 75.40 -1.23 -43.68
C ILE A 1054 74.32 -0.41 -44.38
N ILE A 1055 73.07 -0.61 -43.99
CA ILE A 1055 71.97 0.32 -44.31
C ILE A 1055 71.97 1.38 -43.18
N ILE A 1056 71.88 2.67 -43.52
CA ILE A 1056 71.80 3.76 -42.54
C ILE A 1056 70.45 4.46 -42.69
N ASP A 1057 69.83 4.83 -41.58
CA ASP A 1057 68.49 5.44 -41.57
C ASP A 1057 68.52 6.70 -40.67
N PRO A 1058 68.90 7.86 -41.22
CA PRO A 1058 69.12 9.06 -40.43
C PRO A 1058 67.82 9.86 -40.30
N ALA A 1059 67.56 10.36 -39.10
CA ALA A 1059 66.44 11.27 -38.83
C ALA A 1059 66.89 12.53 -38.10
N VAL A 1060 66.32 13.68 -38.48
CA VAL A 1060 66.65 15.00 -37.94
C VAL A 1060 65.46 15.96 -38.08
N GLN A 1061 65.31 16.87 -37.12
CA GLN A 1061 64.30 17.92 -37.15
C GLN A 1061 64.97 19.28 -37.41
N LEU A 1062 64.26 20.20 -38.07
CA LEU A 1062 64.74 21.54 -38.41
C LEU A 1062 64.01 22.62 -37.59
N GLN A 1063 64.77 23.53 -36.97
CA GLN A 1063 64.19 24.64 -36.21
C GLN A 1063 63.62 25.72 -37.13
N GLY A 1064 62.29 25.78 -37.21
CA GLY A 1064 61.60 26.72 -38.08
C GLY A 1064 60.32 26.10 -38.64
N PRO A 1065 60.42 25.06 -39.49
CA PRO A 1065 59.27 24.30 -39.97
C PRO A 1065 58.65 23.41 -38.89
N TYR A 1066 59.36 23.03 -37.82
CA TYR A 1066 58.80 22.18 -36.76
C TYR A 1066 57.61 22.85 -36.05
N ASN A 1067 56.45 22.18 -36.10
CA ASN A 1067 55.15 22.71 -35.66
C ASN A 1067 54.68 22.22 -34.28
N GLY A 1068 55.47 21.36 -33.62
CA GLY A 1068 55.17 20.77 -32.31
C GLY A 1068 54.76 19.30 -32.35
N VAL A 1069 54.53 18.75 -33.55
CA VAL A 1069 54.39 17.31 -33.82
C VAL A 1069 55.40 16.90 -34.89
N ASP A 1070 55.27 17.48 -36.10
CA ASP A 1070 56.08 17.21 -37.29
C ASP A 1070 56.70 18.53 -37.85
N MET A 1071 57.27 18.50 -39.06
CA MET A 1071 57.66 19.69 -39.83
C MET A 1071 56.67 20.08 -40.93
N ASP A 1072 56.42 21.38 -41.07
CA ASP A 1072 55.63 21.96 -42.15
C ASP A 1072 56.35 21.85 -43.51
N THR A 1073 55.67 21.29 -44.52
CA THR A 1073 56.21 21.08 -45.88
C THR A 1073 55.99 22.28 -46.80
N GLY A 1074 56.12 23.49 -46.24
CA GLY A 1074 55.69 24.76 -46.86
C GLY A 1074 56.30 25.03 -48.24
N LEU A 1075 57.57 24.64 -48.46
CA LEU A 1075 58.24 24.76 -49.75
C LEU A 1075 57.79 23.73 -50.78
N SER A 1076 57.49 22.49 -50.38
CA SER A 1076 56.97 21.44 -51.28
C SER A 1076 55.55 21.76 -51.72
N ALA A 1077 54.67 22.15 -50.78
CA ALA A 1077 53.30 22.57 -51.07
C ALA A 1077 53.20 23.75 -52.04
N GLN A 1078 54.23 24.60 -52.12
CA GLN A 1078 54.35 25.72 -53.05
C GLN A 1078 55.16 25.39 -54.32
N GLY A 1079 55.75 24.20 -54.43
CA GLY A 1079 56.54 23.75 -55.58
C GLY A 1079 57.89 24.47 -55.74
N LEU A 1080 58.50 24.91 -54.62
CA LEU A 1080 59.72 25.75 -54.62
C LEU A 1080 61.02 24.95 -54.48
N ILE A 1081 60.95 23.73 -53.97
CA ILE A 1081 62.14 22.87 -53.79
C ILE A 1081 62.67 22.48 -55.18
N PRO A 1082 63.98 22.67 -55.47
CA PRO A 1082 64.54 22.36 -56.78
C PRO A 1082 64.54 20.86 -57.07
N LEU A 1083 64.34 20.47 -58.33
CA LEU A 1083 64.37 19.07 -58.78
C LEU A 1083 65.80 18.47 -58.88
N THR A 1084 66.81 19.25 -58.49
CA THR A 1084 68.24 18.88 -58.48
C THR A 1084 68.85 19.35 -57.16
N GLN A 1085 69.73 18.55 -56.57
CA GLN A 1085 70.35 18.86 -55.27
C GLN A 1085 71.11 20.21 -55.26
N PRO A 1086 70.99 21.03 -54.19
CA PRO A 1086 71.52 22.40 -54.15
C PRO A 1086 72.97 22.55 -53.63
N PHE A 1087 73.64 21.47 -53.24
CA PHE A 1087 74.95 21.47 -52.56
C PHE A 1087 76.17 21.48 -53.50
N ASN A 1088 75.95 21.63 -54.82
CA ASN A 1088 77.02 21.72 -55.82
C ASN A 1088 77.77 23.07 -55.85
N ILE A 1089 77.41 24.01 -54.97
CA ILE A 1089 78.10 25.30 -54.76
C ILE A 1089 78.94 25.29 -53.47
N ALA A 1090 79.82 26.28 -53.33
CA ALA A 1090 80.52 26.53 -52.07
C ALA A 1090 79.52 26.86 -50.94
N PRO A 1091 79.75 26.40 -49.69
CA PRO A 1091 80.98 25.76 -49.20
C PRO A 1091 81.15 24.28 -49.58
N TRP A 1092 80.07 23.51 -49.77
CA TRP A 1092 80.15 22.04 -49.90
C TRP A 1092 80.82 21.54 -51.19
N ASN A 1093 80.55 22.19 -52.32
CA ASN A 1093 81.04 21.81 -53.66
C ASN A 1093 80.78 20.32 -53.99
N TYR A 1094 79.63 19.78 -53.59
CA TYR A 1094 79.26 18.37 -53.75
C TYR A 1094 78.84 18.06 -55.19
N ASN A 1095 79.65 17.25 -55.89
CA ASN A 1095 79.50 16.93 -57.31
C ASN A 1095 78.50 15.79 -57.60
N GLY A 1096 77.54 15.53 -56.71
CA GLY A 1096 76.52 14.51 -56.94
C GLY A 1096 75.47 14.95 -57.97
N ASP A 1097 74.97 13.99 -58.75
CA ASP A 1097 73.98 14.20 -59.82
C ASP A 1097 72.53 13.85 -59.35
N GLU A 1098 72.23 13.94 -58.05
CA GLU A 1098 70.91 13.63 -57.51
C GLU A 1098 69.80 14.54 -58.08
N THR A 1099 68.80 13.91 -58.71
CA THR A 1099 67.66 14.58 -59.35
C THR A 1099 66.37 13.77 -59.18
N VAL A 1100 65.23 14.46 -59.13
CA VAL A 1100 63.89 13.87 -59.14
C VAL A 1100 63.04 14.38 -60.30
N THR A 1101 61.97 13.68 -60.63
CA THR A 1101 60.95 14.12 -61.60
C THR A 1101 59.86 15.01 -60.97
N SER A 1102 59.63 14.88 -59.67
CA SER A 1102 58.69 15.66 -58.87
C SER A 1102 59.05 15.58 -57.38
N ILE A 1103 58.72 16.62 -56.60
CA ILE A 1103 58.87 16.62 -55.14
C ILE A 1103 57.61 16.01 -54.49
N PRO A 1104 57.72 14.99 -53.62
CA PRO A 1104 56.59 14.48 -52.84
C PRO A 1104 56.06 15.51 -51.80
N SER A 1105 54.77 15.42 -51.46
CA SER A 1105 54.08 16.41 -50.61
C SER A 1105 54.52 16.42 -49.14
N ASP A 1106 55.15 15.34 -48.69
CA ASP A 1106 55.69 15.14 -47.35
C ASP A 1106 57.16 15.59 -47.21
N ILE A 1107 57.80 16.08 -48.27
CA ILE A 1107 59.17 16.60 -48.21
C ILE A 1107 59.22 18.04 -47.70
N VAL A 1108 60.15 18.29 -46.78
CA VAL A 1108 60.45 19.59 -46.17
C VAL A 1108 61.54 20.33 -46.95
N ASP A 1109 62.70 19.71 -47.18
CA ASP A 1109 63.81 20.26 -47.96
C ASP A 1109 64.84 19.17 -48.37
N TRP A 1110 65.85 19.55 -49.15
CA TRP A 1110 67.07 18.78 -49.39
C TRP A 1110 68.06 18.91 -48.23
N ILE A 1111 68.65 17.78 -47.83
CA ILE A 1111 69.82 17.71 -46.92
C ILE A 1111 71.00 17.06 -47.63
N LEU A 1112 72.23 17.35 -47.18
CA LEU A 1112 73.43 16.62 -47.58
C LEU A 1112 73.89 15.78 -46.39
N VAL A 1113 73.84 14.46 -46.57
CA VAL A 1113 74.38 13.50 -45.62
C VAL A 1113 75.83 13.21 -45.97
N GLU A 1114 76.67 13.12 -44.94
CA GLU A 1114 78.10 12.89 -45.04
C GLU A 1114 78.54 11.88 -43.97
N LEU A 1115 79.41 10.93 -44.33
CA LEU A 1115 80.03 10.01 -43.39
C LEU A 1115 81.53 10.29 -43.32
N ARG A 1116 82.05 10.32 -42.09
CA ARG A 1116 83.47 10.50 -41.78
C ARG A 1116 83.99 9.32 -40.99
N GLU A 1117 85.09 8.74 -41.44
CA GLU A 1117 85.72 7.56 -40.82
C GLU A 1117 87.05 7.95 -40.18
N THR A 1118 87.21 7.68 -38.89
CA THR A 1118 88.43 8.06 -38.15
C THR A 1118 88.82 7.02 -37.09
N THR A 1119 90.12 6.91 -36.84
CA THR A 1119 90.67 6.03 -35.79
C THR A 1119 90.53 6.60 -34.37
N GLY A 1120 90.10 7.86 -34.24
CA GLY A 1120 89.98 8.59 -32.97
C GLY A 1120 88.53 8.82 -32.52
N GLY A 1121 88.35 9.81 -31.64
CA GLY A 1121 87.03 10.28 -31.22
C GLY A 1121 86.39 11.25 -32.22
N PRO A 1122 85.17 11.74 -31.93
CA PRO A 1122 84.44 12.66 -32.82
C PRO A 1122 85.25 13.92 -33.16
N GLU A 1123 86.10 14.41 -32.26
CA GLU A 1123 86.96 15.56 -32.48
C GLU A 1123 88.02 15.38 -33.60
N THR A 1124 88.21 14.15 -34.07
CA THR A 1124 89.12 13.79 -35.17
C THR A 1124 88.41 13.41 -36.48
N ALA A 1125 87.08 13.56 -36.55
CA ALA A 1125 86.28 13.39 -37.76
C ALA A 1125 86.24 14.71 -38.57
N THR A 1126 87.39 15.16 -39.09
CA THR A 1126 87.56 16.41 -39.86
C THR A 1126 87.22 16.23 -41.35
N ALA A 1127 87.22 17.31 -42.15
CA ALA A 1127 86.85 17.23 -43.57
C ALA A 1127 87.78 16.33 -44.43
N ASP A 1128 89.01 16.08 -43.97
CA ASP A 1128 89.94 15.12 -44.60
C ASP A 1128 89.54 13.64 -44.41
N SER A 1129 88.60 13.33 -43.51
CA SER A 1129 88.17 11.97 -43.14
C SER A 1129 86.87 11.51 -43.82
N ILE A 1130 86.36 12.28 -44.79
CA ILE A 1130 85.08 12.00 -45.47
C ILE A 1130 85.20 10.78 -46.39
N VAL A 1131 84.39 9.76 -46.12
CA VAL A 1131 84.29 8.53 -46.93
C VAL A 1131 83.05 8.48 -47.83
N MET A 1132 81.98 9.19 -47.48
CA MET A 1132 80.75 9.25 -48.28
C MET A 1132 80.08 10.62 -48.18
N ARG A 1133 79.46 11.06 -49.29
CA ARG A 1133 78.49 12.15 -49.34
C ARG A 1133 77.32 11.77 -50.26
N ARG A 1134 76.09 12.13 -49.89
CA ARG A 1134 74.88 11.95 -50.70
C ARG A 1134 73.82 13.00 -50.37
N ALA A 1135 73.18 13.56 -51.40
CA ALA A 1135 72.05 14.46 -51.20
C ALA A 1135 70.73 13.66 -51.07
N LEU A 1136 69.92 13.99 -50.07
CA LEU A 1136 68.68 13.28 -49.72
C LEU A 1136 67.52 14.26 -49.52
N MET A 1137 66.31 13.74 -49.55
CA MET A 1137 65.12 14.51 -49.19
C MET A 1137 64.73 14.23 -47.74
N LEU A 1138 64.45 15.30 -46.98
CA LEU A 1138 63.98 15.22 -45.61
C LEU A 1138 62.44 15.21 -45.58
N ARG A 1139 61.83 14.18 -44.99
CA ARG A 1139 60.38 14.08 -44.78
C ARG A 1139 59.92 14.89 -43.56
N ASN A 1140 58.63 15.17 -43.49
CA ASN A 1140 57.98 15.90 -42.39
C ASN A 1140 58.12 15.22 -41.02
N ASP A 1141 58.16 13.89 -40.99
CA ASP A 1141 58.46 13.08 -39.79
C ASP A 1141 59.94 13.15 -39.34
N GLY A 1142 60.79 13.85 -40.12
CA GLY A 1142 62.20 14.02 -39.87
C GLY A 1142 63.10 12.93 -40.46
N ARG A 1143 62.57 11.89 -41.11
CA ARG A 1143 63.40 10.84 -41.74
C ARG A 1143 63.93 11.28 -43.10
N ALA A 1144 65.16 10.88 -43.43
CA ALA A 1144 65.71 11.08 -44.77
C ALA A 1144 65.30 9.93 -45.72
N VAL A 1145 65.02 10.26 -46.99
CA VAL A 1145 64.73 9.28 -48.04
C VAL A 1145 65.57 9.51 -49.30
N ASP A 1146 65.85 8.40 -50.00
CA ASP A 1146 66.58 8.43 -51.27
C ASP A 1146 65.65 8.91 -52.41
N PRO A 1147 66.09 9.89 -53.23
CA PRO A 1147 65.25 10.51 -54.26
C PRO A 1147 64.78 9.55 -55.37
N TRP A 1148 65.35 8.36 -55.50
CA TRP A 1148 65.03 7.42 -56.59
C TRP A 1148 64.14 6.23 -56.20
N HIS A 1149 63.91 5.97 -54.91
CA HIS A 1149 63.33 4.69 -54.47
C HIS A 1149 62.06 4.76 -53.60
N GLN A 1150 61.67 5.94 -53.07
CA GLN A 1150 60.50 6.13 -52.18
C GLN A 1150 60.46 5.27 -50.89
N THR A 1151 61.47 4.43 -50.67
CA THR A 1151 61.77 3.71 -49.43
C THR A 1151 63.05 4.27 -48.78
N PRO A 1152 63.18 4.23 -47.45
CA PRO A 1152 64.37 4.74 -46.74
C PRO A 1152 65.54 3.75 -46.86
N GLU A 1153 66.12 3.63 -48.05
CA GLU A 1153 67.33 2.83 -48.28
C GLU A 1153 68.50 3.73 -48.67
N LEU A 1154 69.34 4.09 -47.68
CA LEU A 1154 70.70 4.56 -47.96
C LEU A 1154 71.56 3.41 -48.45
N LYS A 1155 71.51 3.21 -49.78
CA LYS A 1155 72.37 2.27 -50.50
C LYS A 1155 73.77 2.87 -50.63
N TYR A 1156 74.74 2.34 -49.89
CA TYR A 1156 76.14 2.48 -50.24
C TYR A 1156 76.94 1.23 -49.84
N ASP A 1157 77.66 0.66 -50.80
CA ASP A 1157 78.55 -0.48 -50.57
C ASP A 1157 79.92 0.08 -50.13
N ILE A 1158 80.14 0.27 -48.82
CA ILE A 1158 81.40 0.76 -48.25
C ILE A 1158 81.91 -0.24 -47.22
N GLU A 1159 83.14 -0.74 -47.41
CA GLU A 1159 83.88 -1.45 -46.36
C GLU A 1159 84.38 -0.44 -45.33
N LEU A 1160 83.79 -0.44 -44.15
CA LEU A 1160 84.12 0.45 -43.04
C LEU A 1160 84.91 -0.36 -42.00
N ASN A 1161 86.00 0.21 -41.50
CA ASN A 1161 87.02 -0.48 -40.70
C ASN A 1161 87.36 0.25 -39.39
N ASP A 1162 87.02 1.53 -39.27
CA ASP A 1162 87.26 2.40 -38.10
C ASP A 1162 85.96 3.10 -37.60
N ASN A 1163 86.04 4.09 -36.69
CA ASN A 1163 84.86 4.75 -36.13
C ASN A 1163 84.16 5.65 -37.18
N ILE A 1164 82.88 5.40 -37.43
CA ILE A 1164 82.07 6.12 -38.44
C ILE A 1164 81.19 7.17 -37.75
N TYR A 1165 81.31 8.43 -38.13
CA TYR A 1165 80.43 9.51 -37.68
C TYR A 1165 79.52 9.96 -38.83
N LEU A 1166 78.25 10.19 -38.51
CA LEU A 1166 77.23 10.70 -39.42
C LEU A 1166 77.09 12.20 -39.26
N ILE A 1167 77.12 12.93 -40.37
CA ILE A 1167 76.97 14.38 -40.44
C ILE A 1167 75.79 14.71 -41.35
N ILE A 1168 74.98 15.68 -40.92
CA ILE A 1168 73.91 16.26 -41.73
C ILE A 1168 74.17 17.76 -41.90
N TRP A 1169 74.24 18.17 -43.17
CA TRP A 1169 74.32 19.56 -43.59
C TRP A 1169 73.00 20.01 -44.21
N HIS A 1170 72.62 21.26 -43.96
CA HIS A 1170 71.46 21.90 -44.56
C HIS A 1170 71.81 23.34 -45.00
N ARG A 1171 71.05 23.90 -45.94
CA ARG A 1171 71.39 25.17 -46.61
C ARG A 1171 71.21 26.44 -45.76
N ASN A 1172 70.56 26.35 -44.60
CA ASN A 1172 70.38 27.52 -43.71
C ASN A 1172 70.33 27.19 -42.21
N HIS A 1173 70.80 25.99 -41.86
CA HIS A 1173 70.93 25.52 -40.49
C HIS A 1173 72.38 25.09 -40.26
N LEU A 1174 72.87 25.26 -39.02
CA LEU A 1174 74.17 24.77 -38.61
C LEU A 1174 74.23 23.24 -38.73
N GLY A 1175 75.33 22.72 -39.29
CA GLY A 1175 75.55 21.27 -39.43
C GLY A 1175 75.61 20.56 -38.08
N VAL A 1176 75.15 19.30 -38.06
CA VAL A 1176 75.17 18.42 -36.88
C VAL A 1176 75.92 17.11 -37.19
N MET A 1177 76.64 16.56 -36.21
CA MET A 1177 77.36 15.28 -36.30
C MET A 1177 76.96 14.37 -35.14
N SER A 1178 76.94 13.04 -35.35
CA SER A 1178 76.65 12.07 -34.29
C SER A 1178 77.64 12.17 -33.12
N ALA A 1179 77.12 12.12 -31.88
CA ALA A 1179 77.95 12.17 -30.67
C ALA A 1179 78.82 10.92 -30.46
N VAL A 1180 78.37 9.79 -31.03
CA VAL A 1180 78.98 8.46 -30.95
C VAL A 1180 79.13 7.89 -32.36
N PRO A 1181 80.07 6.95 -32.57
CA PRO A 1181 80.17 6.27 -33.85
C PRO A 1181 78.95 5.36 -34.12
N ILE A 1182 78.63 5.19 -35.39
CA ILE A 1182 77.64 4.21 -35.89
C ILE A 1182 78.30 2.82 -35.92
N SER A 1183 77.54 1.78 -35.58
CA SER A 1183 78.00 0.39 -35.52
C SER A 1183 77.21 -0.55 -36.43
N ASP A 1184 77.93 -1.45 -37.10
CA ASP A 1184 77.44 -2.44 -38.07
C ASP A 1184 76.35 -3.40 -37.52
N GLY A 1185 76.29 -3.57 -36.20
CA GLY A 1185 75.37 -4.50 -35.54
C GLY A 1185 73.90 -4.09 -35.55
N ASP A 1186 73.61 -2.82 -35.88
CA ASP A 1186 72.26 -2.24 -35.79
C ASP A 1186 71.60 -2.03 -37.17
N SER A 1187 72.03 -2.71 -38.24
CA SER A 1187 71.54 -2.41 -39.61
C SER A 1187 70.07 -2.79 -39.83
N PRO A 1188 69.18 -1.88 -40.29
CA PRO A 1188 69.45 -0.50 -40.68
C PRO A 1188 69.73 0.43 -39.49
N ALA A 1189 70.92 1.01 -39.47
CA ALA A 1189 71.45 1.78 -38.36
C ALA A 1189 70.68 3.10 -38.23
N PHE A 1190 69.60 3.05 -37.45
CA PHE A 1190 68.70 4.16 -37.23
C PHE A 1190 69.32 5.19 -36.28
N TYR A 1191 69.65 6.37 -36.81
CA TYR A 1191 70.24 7.45 -36.04
C TYR A 1191 69.37 8.70 -36.07
N ASP A 1192 68.46 8.77 -35.10
CA ASP A 1192 67.59 9.93 -34.88
C ASP A 1192 68.25 10.96 -33.96
N PHE A 1193 68.64 12.09 -34.54
CA PHE A 1193 69.18 13.26 -33.85
C PHE A 1193 68.16 13.95 -32.94
N SER A 1194 66.85 13.71 -33.14
CA SER A 1194 65.80 14.45 -32.46
C SER A 1194 65.40 13.92 -31.09
N LYS A 1195 65.73 12.65 -30.77
CA LYS A 1195 65.32 11.99 -29.51
C LYS A 1195 66.00 12.49 -28.23
N SER A 1196 67.20 13.07 -28.34
CA SER A 1196 67.95 13.60 -27.20
C SER A 1196 69.06 14.52 -27.69
N VAL A 1197 69.31 15.60 -26.94
CA VAL A 1197 70.46 16.49 -27.12
C VAL A 1197 71.80 15.74 -27.14
N ASP A 1198 71.92 14.62 -26.42
CA ASP A 1198 73.13 13.79 -26.37
C ASP A 1198 73.39 13.01 -27.68
N LYS A 1199 72.52 13.11 -28.69
CA LYS A 1199 72.72 12.49 -30.00
C LYS A 1199 73.63 13.31 -30.91
N ALA A 1200 73.77 14.61 -30.70
CA ALA A 1200 74.70 15.46 -31.45
C ALA A 1200 76.01 15.69 -30.69
N TYR A 1201 77.14 15.62 -31.39
CA TYR A 1201 78.44 16.02 -30.87
C TYR A 1201 78.41 17.52 -30.53
N GLY A 1202 78.78 17.87 -29.30
CA GLY A 1202 78.62 19.22 -28.73
C GLY A 1202 77.28 19.46 -28.00
N GLY A 1203 76.33 18.53 -28.10
CA GLY A 1203 75.08 18.56 -27.33
C GLY A 1203 74.27 19.84 -27.52
N ALA A 1204 74.01 20.56 -26.42
CA ALA A 1204 73.20 21.78 -26.43
C ALA A 1204 73.83 22.95 -27.21
N ASP A 1205 75.14 22.89 -27.50
CA ASP A 1205 75.82 23.86 -28.37
C ASP A 1205 75.67 23.51 -29.87
N ALA A 1206 75.14 22.33 -30.20
CA ALA A 1206 74.94 21.83 -31.57
C ALA A 1206 73.46 21.80 -32.03
N GLN A 1207 72.50 21.68 -31.10
CA GLN A 1207 71.07 21.55 -31.39
C GLN A 1207 70.21 22.51 -30.58
N ALA A 1208 69.08 22.93 -31.17
CA ALA A 1208 68.04 23.65 -30.45
C ALA A 1208 67.01 22.67 -29.84
N ASP A 1209 66.59 22.97 -28.60
CA ASP A 1209 65.38 22.39 -27.99
C ASP A 1209 64.13 22.98 -28.68
N LEU A 1210 63.32 22.12 -29.29
CA LEU A 1210 62.10 22.49 -30.01
C LEU A 1210 60.84 22.36 -29.14
N GLY A 1211 60.97 21.88 -27.91
CA GLY A 1211 59.87 21.49 -27.03
C GLY A 1211 59.53 20.00 -27.13
N ASN A 1212 58.68 19.52 -26.22
CA ASN A 1212 58.18 18.13 -26.16
C ASN A 1212 59.28 17.03 -26.10
N GLY A 1213 60.53 17.38 -25.75
CA GLY A 1213 61.67 16.46 -25.75
C GLY A 1213 62.30 16.24 -27.14
N VAL A 1214 61.94 17.07 -28.13
CA VAL A 1214 62.42 17.01 -29.51
C VAL A 1214 63.52 18.05 -29.74
N TYR A 1215 64.62 17.62 -30.36
CA TYR A 1215 65.77 18.47 -30.68
C TYR A 1215 65.97 18.59 -32.20
N GLY A 1216 66.49 19.72 -32.67
CA GLY A 1216 66.71 19.96 -34.10
C GLY A 1216 67.94 20.80 -34.42
N MET A 1217 68.29 20.85 -35.70
CA MET A 1217 69.38 21.70 -36.20
C MET A 1217 69.05 23.18 -35.92
N MET A 1218 70.06 23.99 -35.62
CA MET A 1218 69.87 25.42 -35.35
C MET A 1218 69.74 26.23 -36.64
N GLY A 1219 68.54 26.75 -36.94
CA GLY A 1219 68.29 27.60 -38.10
C GLY A 1219 68.77 29.04 -37.91
N GLY A 1220 69.26 29.69 -38.98
CA GLY A 1220 69.62 31.11 -38.94
C GLY A 1220 70.89 31.51 -39.70
N ASP A 1221 71.63 30.55 -40.26
CA ASP A 1221 72.81 30.79 -41.09
C ASP A 1221 72.33 31.09 -42.53
N ALA A 1222 72.44 32.34 -42.98
CA ALA A 1222 72.00 32.73 -44.32
C ALA A 1222 73.15 32.79 -45.34
N ASP A 1223 74.41 32.79 -44.87
CA ASP A 1223 75.60 32.98 -45.70
C ASP A 1223 76.52 31.76 -45.78
N TYR A 1224 76.08 30.65 -45.17
CA TYR A 1224 76.75 29.35 -45.09
C TYR A 1224 78.07 29.38 -44.30
N SER A 1225 78.27 30.38 -43.44
CA SER A 1225 79.51 30.51 -42.65
C SER A 1225 79.62 29.53 -41.49
N GLN A 1226 78.59 28.73 -41.24
CA GLN A 1226 78.46 27.85 -40.07
C GLN A 1226 78.54 28.60 -38.73
N THR A 1227 78.22 29.91 -38.72
CA THR A 1227 78.16 30.76 -37.54
C THR A 1227 77.02 31.77 -37.67
N ILE A 1228 76.03 31.73 -36.77
CA ILE A 1228 74.85 32.62 -36.85
C ILE A 1228 75.19 33.98 -36.23
N THR A 1229 75.22 35.02 -37.05
CA THR A 1229 75.65 36.37 -36.66
C THR A 1229 74.64 37.46 -37.06
N GLU A 1230 74.94 38.73 -36.76
CA GLU A 1230 74.17 39.86 -37.32
C GLU A 1230 74.36 40.02 -38.85
N GLN A 1231 75.36 39.38 -39.47
CA GLN A 1231 75.58 39.45 -40.92
C GLN A 1231 74.47 38.71 -41.70
N ASP A 1232 74.03 37.55 -41.21
CA ASP A 1232 72.92 36.77 -41.77
C ASP A 1232 71.64 37.61 -41.86
N LYS A 1233 71.39 38.38 -40.81
CA LYS A 1233 70.23 39.26 -40.75
C LYS A 1233 70.41 40.55 -41.54
N LEU A 1234 71.53 41.25 -41.40
CA LEU A 1234 71.72 42.58 -42.01
C LEU A 1234 72.13 42.52 -43.48
N GLY A 1235 72.87 41.48 -43.88
CA GLY A 1235 73.33 41.22 -45.24
C GLY A 1235 72.31 40.49 -46.11
N PHE A 1236 71.53 39.55 -45.54
CA PHE A 1236 70.68 38.65 -46.33
C PHE A 1236 69.18 38.79 -45.99
N TRP A 1237 68.77 38.62 -44.73
CA TRP A 1237 67.34 38.69 -44.38
C TRP A 1237 66.74 40.10 -44.55
N THR A 1238 67.38 41.14 -43.99
CA THR A 1238 66.83 42.51 -43.94
C THR A 1238 66.62 43.14 -45.32
N PRO A 1239 67.55 43.02 -46.29
CA PRO A 1239 67.35 43.57 -47.65
C PRO A 1239 66.18 42.92 -48.40
N ASN A 1240 65.78 41.70 -48.01
CA ASN A 1240 64.76 40.90 -48.67
C ASN A 1240 63.47 40.73 -47.82
N ALA A 1241 63.37 41.41 -46.68
CA ALA A 1241 62.21 41.31 -45.80
C ALA A 1241 60.92 41.77 -46.52
N GLY A 1242 59.97 40.86 -46.69
CA GLY A 1242 58.71 41.09 -47.41
C GLY A 1242 58.78 40.91 -48.94
N THR A 1243 59.85 40.35 -49.50
CA THR A 1243 59.87 39.93 -50.92
C THR A 1243 59.14 38.60 -51.14
N GLN A 1244 58.72 38.33 -52.38
CA GLN A 1244 57.86 37.20 -52.73
C GLN A 1244 58.63 35.89 -52.95
N VAL A 1245 58.21 34.83 -52.25
CA VAL A 1245 58.21 33.39 -52.61
C VAL A 1245 59.31 32.91 -53.56
N ASP A 1246 60.42 32.43 -52.99
CA ASP A 1246 61.52 31.75 -53.71
C ASP A 1246 62.36 30.90 -52.73
N TYR A 1247 63.14 29.95 -53.26
CA TYR A 1247 63.99 29.01 -52.50
C TYR A 1247 65.29 29.66 -52.03
N GLN A 1248 65.22 30.47 -50.97
CA GLN A 1248 66.33 31.32 -50.50
C GLN A 1248 66.83 30.93 -49.12
N THR A 1249 68.12 31.15 -48.83
CA THR A 1249 68.77 30.74 -47.55
C THR A 1249 68.20 31.49 -46.34
N TYR A 1250 67.86 32.75 -46.54
CA TYR A 1250 67.31 33.66 -45.53
C TYR A 1250 65.79 33.47 -45.28
N ASP A 1251 65.16 32.43 -45.85
CA ASP A 1251 63.89 31.89 -45.35
C ASP A 1251 64.18 30.88 -44.23
N PHE A 1252 64.24 31.35 -42.99
CA PHE A 1252 64.67 30.54 -41.85
C PHE A 1252 63.59 29.59 -41.29
N ASN A 1253 62.35 29.63 -41.77
CA ASN A 1253 61.29 28.71 -41.34
C ASN A 1253 60.67 27.87 -42.47
N LEU A 1254 61.20 28.00 -43.70
CA LEU A 1254 60.84 27.16 -44.86
C LEU A 1254 59.34 27.29 -45.22
N ASP A 1255 58.76 28.48 -45.02
CA ASP A 1255 57.36 28.78 -45.37
C ASP A 1255 57.22 29.52 -46.72
N GLY A 1256 58.33 29.83 -47.39
CA GLY A 1256 58.38 30.62 -48.63
C GLY A 1256 58.24 32.13 -48.40
N GLN A 1257 58.34 32.63 -47.16
CA GLN A 1257 58.14 34.04 -46.83
C GLN A 1257 59.22 34.61 -45.92
N ILE A 1258 59.95 35.61 -46.42
CA ILE A 1258 61.00 36.29 -45.67
C ILE A 1258 60.36 37.32 -44.73
N ASN A 1259 59.82 36.84 -43.62
CA ASN A 1259 58.97 37.59 -42.69
C ASN A 1259 59.55 37.60 -41.26
N ASN A 1260 58.92 38.37 -40.36
CA ASN A 1260 59.40 38.50 -38.98
C ASN A 1260 59.22 37.22 -38.14
N GLN A 1261 58.33 36.31 -38.53
CA GLN A 1261 58.04 35.07 -37.80
C GLN A 1261 59.25 34.13 -37.89
N GLY A 1262 59.72 33.76 -39.09
CA GLY A 1262 60.92 32.91 -39.25
C GLY A 1262 62.17 33.47 -38.56
N LYS A 1263 62.46 34.76 -38.78
CA LYS A 1263 63.58 35.44 -38.14
C LYS A 1263 63.48 35.49 -36.60
N ASN A 1264 62.26 35.48 -36.03
CA ASN A 1264 62.06 35.41 -34.59
C ASN A 1264 62.10 33.97 -34.04
N GLN A 1265 61.67 32.98 -34.83
CA GLN A 1265 61.63 31.55 -34.44
C GLN A 1265 63.01 30.88 -34.48
N ALA A 1266 63.85 31.24 -35.45
CA ALA A 1266 65.18 30.69 -35.69
C ALA A 1266 66.29 31.70 -35.33
N TRP A 1267 66.72 32.54 -36.28
CA TRP A 1267 67.86 33.47 -36.14
C TRP A 1267 67.95 34.22 -34.80
N SER A 1268 66.83 34.81 -34.32
CA SER A 1268 66.86 35.61 -33.07
C SER A 1268 67.13 34.79 -31.81
N LYS A 1269 66.88 33.48 -31.82
CA LYS A 1269 67.16 32.58 -30.69
C LYS A 1269 68.61 32.09 -30.71
N ASN A 1270 69.19 31.95 -31.90
CA ASN A 1270 70.45 31.26 -32.14
C ASN A 1270 71.63 32.22 -32.39
N LEU A 1271 71.43 33.52 -32.23
CA LEU A 1271 72.45 34.54 -32.47
C LEU A 1271 73.70 34.30 -31.60
N GLY A 1272 74.82 34.00 -32.25
CA GLY A 1272 76.10 33.66 -31.61
C GLY A 1272 76.42 32.15 -31.58
N ALA A 1273 75.52 31.29 -32.07
CA ALA A 1273 75.79 29.86 -32.24
C ALA A 1273 76.72 29.59 -33.44
N GLN A 1274 77.47 28.49 -33.38
CA GLN A 1274 78.37 28.01 -34.43
C GLN A 1274 78.30 26.48 -34.50
N THR A 1275 78.57 25.88 -35.67
CA THR A 1275 78.59 24.41 -35.77
C THR A 1275 79.62 23.78 -34.83
N GLN A 1276 79.31 22.58 -34.36
CA GLN A 1276 80.23 21.75 -33.57
C GLN A 1276 80.90 20.66 -34.41
N VAL A 1277 80.56 20.54 -35.70
CA VAL A 1277 81.23 19.64 -36.63
C VAL A 1277 82.69 20.11 -36.82
N PRO A 1278 83.72 19.28 -36.54
CA PRO A 1278 85.11 19.66 -36.77
C PRO A 1278 85.39 19.81 -38.27
N GLU A 1279 86.13 20.81 -38.71
CA GLU A 1279 86.52 20.98 -40.12
C GLU A 1279 88.03 20.73 -40.34
#